data_AF-A0A1J5KVA4-F1
#
_entry.id   AF-A0A1J5KVA4-F1
#
_cell.length_a   1.000
_cell.length_b   1.000
_cell.length_c   1.000
_cell.angle_alpha   90.00
_cell.angle_beta   90.00
_cell.angle_gamma   90.00
#
_symmetry.space_group_name_H-M   'P 1'
#
loop_
_entity.id
_entity.type
_entity.pdbx_description
1 polymer ?
#
loop_
_entity_poly.entity_id
_entity_poly.type
_entity_poly.pdbx_seq_one_letter_code
_entity_poly.pdbx_strand_id
1 'polypeptide(L)'
;MQSVLTFILLSLMITSCGYLGDAPVKDSRIFVSDDLAAGCKIDTDRIKNIFEEIIKRDLECVKTQLDKFKFVRSVDPNILTEADIQRFVRKFFDDSDDVIDGLNLLFQLNTLLLRDEPGVMTRGNIEPFFDLLIIVNRDAVEMIDIMDLMKDEKDKEVFWKLRARLEKVIKRFADSINGIVASRGGSAQSINIEDLILQLTKDLDDFELGRELLNSILFVKKLFLGGSREFINTTEISRLFKLFPVFGMNVFDVFLLKEEVFEKETEYYEHIADNLELLKYHIFEHQNEEIILSITDLDRIIDQFVKDEKESTLLSIFSDAEDTADELKKIIRSFKRDLVGGNPETFTYRDVEVSLAFLNLGIRSFEKISNLTDILDGIKDKTLEEKLVIKRTFLTSFNELSQKAKELIEGNQDIPTEMKLLKFIQSLAEDTDLINIDPQLLNSMFSIKVATVGGKRETVTMSELLKALDRAEDFAKLYYDLQYLSEDYFDLSDKVKFSFFELQIEGLKGLLLEDSEVENVITVADVNIIIDQFFNETDEDREKAVQLKAFLLNFKDNVLSTDKDHFNFSELQATVDFALLGFKALVFTTFHEDLKKKVDAGEEDKRIAKIKYQQEFAKLIAFLKTILDNDKFLEKEIDLYNFVDELRNSTLVLDVEVDLILSGLNFKSLVLGGENNTLRKEELLYTVSVSSKISSMLFDLTFNELDKLEPKKELFKLILDNLHNARDIMPPTYGKKVFFNVKDGLKFGDELIKFINKKSENPKDESELVMPSNFKRTVIDFSERYLDPTGRANLSYGSPCRPDPANPGKYICSQEDPPNSEEIDLEVTSVNFNKLLDIADGAIQALYFGEVTFDHFEEKLLDPKPVKIDFYPNLPEYADIDDKHMIGLKKSFSHIAYKFRYFRNGDNYSTYQRNIIRNREGFTSLVLMRHVLVHALYAYGPEGFTGDPTTAKGIEIHHVQELLVGIKSVLEEIDLWTSNFETFGQNILLLADLFQARSNGDLFINLDEASEFVELLFTSATLSTAMIDTLSAKCETTLNEDGKQQVNTNCVRKNFFSALFDDLKLQKYFPRLYKYKQSSSNKEMIDYIKGVEGFARDVPSLDQPWEKRDFSLVLAAMINIESTFLRFDTYYDNVLDFNELLSALKVYKNAIIMLAKLEGSNKKLARTVFFYMVKYMKAPSPVTVWSLDKIFKAHFKKIKAKRINIGILLFYLVNNAEESKEKSNKNMDSPNLSDLGPGLADFFDALAHKTGQEIERLAKSVQNMYQNAMNFLGF
;
A
#
# COMPACT_ATOMS: atom_id res chain seq x y z
N MET A 1 -11.18 62.68 15.26
CA MET A 1 -10.95 63.21 13.89
C MET A 1 -11.26 64.70 13.78
N GLN A 2 -12.43 65.16 14.23
CA GLN A 2 -12.71 66.58 14.47
C GLN A 2 -11.55 67.20 15.24
N SER A 3 -11.14 66.64 16.39
CA SER A 3 -9.99 67.10 17.18
C SER A 3 -8.64 67.15 16.45
N VAL A 4 -8.39 66.37 15.39
CA VAL A 4 -7.11 66.34 14.64
C VAL A 4 -7.11 67.34 13.48
N LEU A 5 -8.24 67.47 12.78
CA LEU A 5 -8.43 68.51 11.78
C LEU A 5 -8.50 69.88 12.47
N THR A 6 -9.25 69.95 13.56
CA THR A 6 -9.26 71.04 14.55
C THR A 6 -7.83 71.22 15.07
N PHE A 7 -7.00 70.21 15.32
CA PHE A 7 -5.57 70.39 15.66
C PHE A 7 -4.69 70.94 14.51
N ILE A 8 -4.82 70.45 13.28
CA ILE A 8 -4.04 70.93 12.12
C ILE A 8 -4.46 72.34 11.73
N LEU A 9 -5.75 72.66 11.83
CA LEU A 9 -6.30 73.98 11.56
C LEU A 9 -6.11 74.93 12.76
N LEU A 10 -6.32 74.51 14.01
CA LEU A 10 -5.99 75.29 15.23
C LEU A 10 -4.50 75.48 15.40
N SER A 11 -3.64 74.56 14.96
CA SER A 11 -2.18 74.78 14.93
C SER A 11 -1.80 75.99 14.07
N LEU A 12 -2.76 76.59 13.37
CA LEU A 12 -2.60 77.84 12.67
C LEU A 12 -3.36 79.03 13.29
N MET A 13 -4.42 78.94 14.12
CA MET A 13 -5.24 80.16 14.38
C MET A 13 -6.04 80.38 15.69
N ILE A 14 -5.87 79.68 16.83
CA ILE A 14 -6.65 80.08 18.04
C ILE A 14 -5.84 80.12 19.33
N THR A 15 -5.81 81.28 19.97
CA THR A 15 -6.16 81.38 21.40
C THR A 15 -6.96 82.63 21.70
N SER A 16 -8.01 82.46 22.49
CA SER A 16 -8.43 83.43 23.50
C SER A 16 -8.91 82.67 24.77
N CYS A 17 -8.02 82.39 25.74
CA CYS A 17 -7.88 83.04 27.08
C CYS A 17 -7.88 82.12 28.32
N GLY A 18 -6.94 82.36 29.26
CA GLY A 18 -6.97 81.79 30.63
C GLY A 18 -5.78 82.02 31.61
N TYR A 19 -5.68 83.23 32.23
CA TYR A 19 -5.27 83.65 33.61
C TYR A 19 -3.94 83.22 34.34
N LEU A 20 -3.10 84.21 34.76
CA LEU A 20 -2.61 84.60 36.13
C LEU A 20 -1.21 85.27 36.18
N GLY A 21 -1.19 86.59 36.39
CA GLY A 21 -0.27 87.28 37.31
C GLY A 21 0.98 87.99 36.77
N ASP A 22 0.92 89.31 36.57
CA ASP A 22 1.90 90.25 37.14
C ASP A 22 1.48 91.74 37.04
N ALA A 23 1.96 92.56 37.97
CA ALA A 23 1.51 93.96 38.19
C ALA A 23 2.01 94.97 37.13
N PRO A 24 1.24 96.02 36.78
CA PRO A 24 1.62 96.94 35.70
C PRO A 24 2.58 98.04 36.17
N VAL A 25 3.59 98.33 35.34
CA VAL A 25 4.49 99.48 35.48
C VAL A 25 3.84 100.73 34.86
N LYS A 26 3.82 101.84 35.62
CA LYS A 26 3.46 103.17 35.12
C LYS A 26 4.53 103.68 34.14
N ASP A 27 4.19 103.96 32.89
CA ASP A 27 4.46 105.30 32.34
C ASP A 27 3.68 105.66 31.07
N SER A 28 3.42 106.96 31.00
CA SER A 28 2.78 107.78 29.99
C SER A 28 3.61 107.94 28.71
N ARG A 29 3.04 107.58 27.54
CA ARG A 29 3.44 108.09 26.20
C ARG A 29 2.55 107.56 25.05
N ILE A 30 1.26 107.95 24.99
CA ILE A 30 0.45 107.81 23.76
C ILE A 30 -0.52 109.01 23.66
N PHE A 31 -0.48 109.74 22.55
CA PHE A 31 -1.37 110.86 22.21
C PHE A 31 -2.64 110.30 21.52
N VAL A 32 -3.83 110.74 21.94
CA VAL A 32 -5.14 110.23 21.47
C VAL A 32 -5.80 111.28 20.56
N SER A 33 -6.44 110.83 19.47
CA SER A 33 -7.37 111.60 18.65
C SER A 33 -8.78 111.00 18.84
N ASP A 34 -9.79 111.85 19.02
CA ASP A 34 -11.19 111.45 19.30
C ASP A 34 -11.89 110.74 18.12
N ASP A 35 -11.28 110.71 16.92
CA ASP A 35 -11.81 110.02 15.74
C ASP A 35 -11.50 108.50 15.72
N LEU A 36 -10.80 107.97 16.72
CA LEU A 36 -10.46 106.54 16.83
C LEU A 36 -11.57 105.67 17.44
N ALA A 37 -12.60 106.26 18.07
CA ALA A 37 -13.60 105.55 18.87
C ALA A 37 -14.81 104.98 18.07
N ALA A 38 -14.95 105.27 16.78
CA ALA A 38 -15.96 104.63 15.94
C ALA A 38 -15.38 103.37 15.30
N GLY A 39 -15.53 102.25 16.01
CA GLY A 39 -15.05 100.95 15.60
C GLY A 39 -16.15 99.91 15.61
N CYS A 40 -16.19 99.05 14.59
CA CYS A 40 -16.98 97.82 14.60
C CYS A 40 -16.74 97.03 15.91
N LYS A 41 -17.81 96.46 16.48
CA LYS A 41 -17.76 95.67 17.71
C LYS A 41 -17.22 94.28 17.35
N ILE A 42 -16.06 93.92 17.89
CA ILE A 42 -15.46 92.60 17.73
C ILE A 42 -16.24 91.63 18.62
N ASP A 43 -16.78 90.57 18.03
CA ASP A 43 -17.47 89.49 18.73
C ASP A 43 -16.44 88.38 19.05
N THR A 44 -15.91 88.42 20.27
CA THR A 44 -14.86 87.50 20.72
C THR A 44 -15.35 86.06 20.79
N ASP A 45 -16.64 85.82 21.03
CA ASP A 45 -17.21 84.46 21.09
C ASP A 45 -17.33 83.84 19.69
N ARG A 46 -17.68 84.62 18.66
CA ARG A 46 -17.67 84.12 17.28
C ARG A 46 -16.25 83.89 16.76
N ILE A 47 -15.28 84.70 17.21
CA ILE A 47 -13.87 84.50 16.88
C ILE A 47 -13.35 83.17 17.45
N LYS A 48 -13.84 82.72 18.62
CA LYS A 48 -13.53 81.37 19.15
C LYS A 48 -13.98 80.24 18.21
N ASN A 49 -15.03 80.47 17.41
CA ASN A 49 -15.57 79.51 16.46
C ASN A 49 -15.06 79.73 15.02
N ILE A 50 -13.84 80.26 14.82
CA ILE A 50 -13.25 80.57 13.50
C ILE A 50 -13.13 79.37 12.54
N PHE A 51 -13.31 78.14 13.01
CA PHE A 51 -13.32 76.96 12.14
C PHE A 51 -14.71 76.35 11.94
N GLU A 52 -15.69 76.77 12.74
CA GLU A 52 -17.06 76.26 12.72
C GLU A 52 -18.04 77.28 12.10
N GLU A 53 -17.70 78.58 12.15
CA GLU A 53 -18.50 79.66 11.59
C GLU A 53 -17.69 80.57 10.67
N ILE A 54 -18.31 81.07 9.60
CA ILE A 54 -17.71 82.10 8.74
C ILE A 54 -17.73 83.46 9.46
N ILE A 55 -16.55 83.95 9.85
CA ILE A 55 -16.35 85.18 10.65
C ILE A 55 -15.59 86.28 9.91
N LYS A 56 -15.63 86.25 8.57
CA LYS A 56 -14.98 87.25 7.71
C LYS A 56 -15.20 88.70 8.16
N ARG A 57 -16.42 89.08 8.56
CA ARG A 57 -16.76 90.44 9.00
C ARG A 57 -16.02 90.84 10.28
N ASP A 58 -15.83 89.89 11.18
CA ASP A 58 -15.16 90.07 12.46
C ASP A 58 -13.63 90.16 12.24
N LEU A 59 -13.06 89.35 11.34
CA LEU A 59 -11.65 89.44 10.93
C LEU A 59 -11.33 90.74 10.16
N GLU A 60 -12.21 91.19 9.27
CA GLU A 60 -12.08 92.50 8.59
C GLU A 60 -12.18 93.66 9.59
N CYS A 61 -13.01 93.48 10.63
CA CYS A 61 -13.11 94.43 11.72
C CYS A 61 -11.78 94.54 12.48
N VAL A 62 -11.20 93.41 12.92
CA VAL A 62 -9.89 93.37 13.60
C VAL A 62 -8.79 93.93 12.70
N LYS A 63 -8.75 93.54 11.41
CA LYS A 63 -7.83 94.11 10.39
C LYS A 63 -7.92 95.62 10.37
N THR A 64 -9.14 96.18 10.30
CA THR A 64 -9.36 97.63 10.24
C THR A 64 -8.95 98.35 11.53
N GLN A 65 -9.13 97.73 12.70
CA GLN A 65 -8.66 98.30 13.97
C GLN A 65 -7.14 98.27 14.09
N LEU A 66 -6.49 97.18 13.67
CA LEU A 66 -5.04 97.07 13.62
C LEU A 66 -4.43 97.94 12.51
N ASP A 67 -5.15 98.22 11.42
CA ASP A 67 -4.67 99.16 10.40
C ASP A 67 -4.57 100.59 10.96
N LYS A 68 -5.40 100.93 11.95
CA LYS A 68 -5.31 102.20 12.68
C LYS A 68 -4.06 102.29 13.57
N PHE A 69 -3.34 101.18 13.83
CA PHE A 69 -2.02 101.22 14.49
C PHE A 69 -0.94 101.90 13.66
N LYS A 70 -1.13 102.05 12.33
CA LYS A 70 -0.22 102.81 11.46
C LYS A 70 0.02 104.24 11.96
N PHE A 71 -0.87 104.77 12.80
CA PHE A 71 -0.80 106.13 13.35
C PHE A 71 -0.16 106.22 14.75
N VAL A 72 0.22 105.09 15.37
CA VAL A 72 0.94 105.06 16.66
C VAL A 72 2.45 105.26 16.41
N ARG A 73 3.11 106.17 17.14
CA ARG A 73 4.57 106.41 17.04
C ARG A 73 5.36 105.30 17.74
N SER A 74 5.92 104.36 16.97
CA SER A 74 6.95 103.40 17.39
C SER A 74 8.36 103.98 17.18
N VAL A 75 9.38 103.33 17.75
CA VAL A 75 10.79 103.75 17.60
C VAL A 75 11.27 103.63 16.14
N ASP A 76 10.71 102.70 15.37
CA ASP A 76 10.89 102.55 13.93
C ASP A 76 9.51 102.57 13.23
N PRO A 77 9.26 103.48 12.26
CA PRO A 77 7.96 103.66 11.62
C PRO A 77 7.49 102.51 10.73
N ASN A 78 8.34 101.53 10.41
CA ASN A 78 8.00 100.41 9.53
C ASN A 78 7.60 99.13 10.27
N ILE A 79 7.81 99.06 11.58
CA ILE A 79 7.58 97.87 12.39
C ILE A 79 6.66 98.16 13.59
N LEU A 80 5.99 97.13 14.07
CA LEU A 80 5.25 97.09 15.33
C LEU A 80 5.89 96.02 16.21
N THR A 81 6.20 96.35 17.46
CA THR A 81 6.71 95.37 18.43
C THR A 81 5.57 94.83 19.27
N GLU A 82 5.72 93.61 19.78
CA GLU A 82 4.74 92.99 20.68
C GLU A 82 4.41 93.89 21.88
N ALA A 83 5.43 94.52 22.48
CA ALA A 83 5.26 95.47 23.58
C ALA A 83 4.47 96.75 23.21
N ASP A 84 4.52 97.18 21.94
CA ASP A 84 3.74 98.33 21.46
C ASP A 84 2.26 97.97 21.33
N ILE A 85 1.96 96.74 20.89
CA ILE A 85 0.58 96.27 20.72
C ILE A 85 -0.05 95.96 22.08
N GLN A 86 0.66 95.27 22.97
CA GLN A 86 0.19 94.97 24.34
C GLN A 86 -0.19 96.24 25.11
N ARG A 87 0.65 97.29 25.05
CA ARG A 87 0.38 98.58 25.73
C ARG A 87 -0.88 99.28 25.25
N PHE A 88 -1.22 99.13 23.98
CA PHE A 88 -2.41 99.72 23.39
C PHE A 88 -3.65 98.89 23.73
N VAL A 89 -3.55 97.56 23.63
CA VAL A 89 -4.66 96.65 23.98
C VAL A 89 -5.10 96.85 25.43
N ARG A 90 -4.15 96.94 26.39
CA ARG A 90 -4.41 97.28 27.82
C ARG A 90 -5.13 98.61 28.04
N LYS A 91 -5.10 99.52 27.07
CA LYS A 91 -5.63 100.89 27.23
C LYS A 91 -6.98 101.11 26.55
N PHE A 92 -7.32 100.31 25.53
CA PHE A 92 -8.46 100.57 24.64
C PHE A 92 -9.45 99.40 24.49
N PHE A 93 -9.16 98.23 25.07
CA PHE A 93 -10.04 97.07 25.06
C PHE A 93 -10.46 96.76 26.50
N ASP A 94 -11.76 96.49 26.71
CA ASP A 94 -12.31 96.21 28.04
C ASP A 94 -11.90 94.82 28.57
N ASP A 95 -11.63 93.86 27.66
CA ASP A 95 -11.05 92.52 27.94
C ASP A 95 -9.61 92.44 27.40
N SER A 96 -8.72 93.27 27.96
CA SER A 96 -7.39 93.46 27.38
C SER A 96 -6.40 92.33 27.61
N ASP A 97 -6.50 91.60 28.72
CA ASP A 97 -5.57 90.50 29.03
C ASP A 97 -5.80 89.32 28.06
N ASP A 98 -7.05 89.13 27.69
CA ASP A 98 -7.52 88.11 26.77
C ASP A 98 -6.93 88.26 25.34
N VAL A 99 -6.95 89.50 24.84
CA VAL A 99 -6.38 89.84 23.53
C VAL A 99 -4.84 89.83 23.56
N ILE A 100 -4.22 90.06 24.72
CA ILE A 100 -2.75 90.09 24.89
C ILE A 100 -2.13 88.71 24.83
N ASP A 101 -2.78 87.70 25.40
CA ASP A 101 -2.30 86.33 25.38
C ASP A 101 -2.22 85.76 23.94
N GLY A 102 -3.15 86.15 23.06
CA GLY A 102 -3.13 85.79 21.64
C GLY A 102 -2.12 86.55 20.78
N LEU A 103 -1.49 87.62 21.30
CA LEU A 103 -0.52 88.41 20.53
C LEU A 103 0.78 87.64 20.27
N ASN A 104 1.32 86.95 21.27
CA ASN A 104 2.58 86.20 21.11
C ASN A 104 2.48 85.18 19.95
N LEU A 105 1.36 84.44 19.91
CA LEU A 105 1.03 83.54 18.81
C LEU A 105 0.96 84.26 17.45
N LEU A 106 0.26 85.40 17.40
CA LEU A 106 0.14 86.21 16.19
C LEU A 106 1.51 86.69 15.69
N PHE A 107 2.43 87.05 16.59
CA PHE A 107 3.81 87.39 16.25
C PHE A 107 4.62 86.17 15.80
N GLN A 108 4.44 84.99 16.41
CA GLN A 108 5.11 83.75 16.00
C GLN A 108 4.65 83.25 14.62
N LEU A 109 3.34 83.26 14.36
CA LEU A 109 2.78 82.92 13.05
C LEU A 109 3.23 83.93 11.97
N ASN A 110 3.28 85.22 12.31
CA ASN A 110 3.80 86.24 11.41
C ASN A 110 5.31 86.09 11.14
N THR A 111 6.09 85.76 12.17
CA THR A 111 7.52 85.43 12.06
C THR A 111 7.73 84.28 11.07
N LEU A 112 6.91 83.24 11.17
CA LEU A 112 7.02 82.04 10.36
C LEU A 112 6.53 82.22 8.91
N LEU A 113 5.33 82.79 8.75
CA LEU A 113 4.61 82.88 7.47
C LEU A 113 5.03 84.09 6.64
N LEU A 114 5.34 85.21 7.30
CA LEU A 114 5.64 86.50 6.64
C LEU A 114 7.10 86.96 6.84
N ARG A 115 7.94 86.13 7.47
CA ARG A 115 9.41 86.30 7.64
C ARG A 115 9.83 87.52 8.46
N ASP A 116 8.96 88.00 9.33
CA ASP A 116 9.33 89.07 10.26
C ASP A 116 10.21 88.53 11.40
N GLU A 117 11.01 89.40 12.03
CA GLU A 117 11.83 89.01 13.18
C GLU A 117 10.96 88.65 14.39
N PRO A 118 11.37 87.71 15.26
CA PRO A 118 10.60 87.32 16.45
C PRO A 118 10.16 88.52 17.31
N GLY A 119 8.87 88.58 17.65
CA GLY A 119 8.28 89.68 18.43
C GLY A 119 8.07 90.99 17.67
N VAL A 120 8.28 90.98 16.35
CA VAL A 120 8.12 92.14 15.45
C VAL A 120 7.16 91.80 14.30
N MET A 121 6.34 92.77 13.90
CA MET A 121 5.44 92.68 12.74
C MET A 121 5.68 93.89 11.86
N THR A 122 6.09 93.65 10.62
CA THR A 122 6.27 94.71 9.62
C THR A 122 4.89 95.25 9.25
N ARG A 123 4.69 96.56 9.26
CA ARG A 123 3.37 97.17 9.00
C ARG A 123 2.78 96.82 7.63
N GLY A 124 3.64 96.50 6.65
CA GLY A 124 3.24 96.01 5.33
C GLY A 124 2.76 94.55 5.29
N ASN A 125 2.90 93.81 6.40
CA ASN A 125 2.52 92.41 6.55
C ASN A 125 1.19 92.21 7.31
N ILE A 126 0.67 93.24 7.98
CA ILE A 126 -0.62 93.21 8.71
C ILE A 126 -1.78 92.82 7.77
N GLU A 127 -1.93 93.55 6.65
CA GLU A 127 -3.00 93.28 5.69
C GLU A 127 -2.90 91.88 5.07
N PRO A 128 -1.73 91.45 4.56
CA PRO A 128 -1.52 90.08 4.09
C PRO A 128 -1.82 88.99 5.13
N PHE A 129 -1.54 89.23 6.40
CA PHE A 129 -1.82 88.29 7.49
C PHE A 129 -3.32 88.13 7.74
N PHE A 130 -4.09 89.22 7.76
CA PHE A 130 -5.54 89.15 7.93
C PHE A 130 -6.26 88.61 6.68
N ASP A 131 -5.75 88.88 5.49
CA ASP A 131 -6.25 88.27 4.26
C ASP A 131 -6.07 86.75 4.28
N LEU A 132 -4.95 86.26 4.84
CA LEU A 132 -4.71 84.85 5.09
C LEU A 132 -5.73 84.26 6.08
N LEU A 133 -5.95 84.93 7.23
CA LEU A 133 -6.93 84.54 8.24
C LEU A 133 -8.35 84.37 7.67
N ILE A 134 -8.79 85.29 6.81
CA ILE A 134 -10.11 85.25 6.17
C ILE A 134 -10.22 84.04 5.23
N ILE A 135 -9.15 83.73 4.48
CA ILE A 135 -9.12 82.58 3.58
C ILE A 135 -9.14 81.28 4.38
N VAL A 136 -8.34 81.20 5.44
CA VAL A 136 -8.27 80.05 6.34
C VAL A 136 -9.63 79.78 6.97
N ASN A 137 -10.30 80.80 7.52
CA ASN A 137 -11.66 80.69 8.07
C ASN A 137 -12.65 80.09 7.06
N ARG A 138 -12.71 80.65 5.84
CA ARG A 138 -13.64 80.17 4.81
C ARG A 138 -13.38 78.72 4.43
N ASP A 139 -12.13 78.39 4.13
CA ASP A 139 -11.78 77.08 3.59
C ASP A 139 -11.83 75.99 4.66
N ALA A 140 -11.48 76.32 5.91
CA ALA A 140 -11.58 75.40 7.04
C ALA A 140 -13.02 75.00 7.37
N VAL A 141 -13.96 75.97 7.44
CA VAL A 141 -15.38 75.69 7.65
C VAL A 141 -15.91 74.79 6.54
N GLU A 142 -15.57 75.08 5.28
CA GLU A 142 -16.01 74.25 4.16
C GLU A 142 -15.40 72.83 4.20
N MET A 143 -14.16 72.66 4.69
CA MET A 143 -13.58 71.33 4.88
C MET A 143 -14.33 70.53 5.96
N ILE A 144 -14.60 71.12 7.12
CA ILE A 144 -15.34 70.48 8.23
C ILE A 144 -16.73 70.06 7.76
N ASP A 145 -17.47 70.95 7.10
CA ASP A 145 -18.79 70.66 6.56
C ASP A 145 -18.78 69.45 5.60
N ILE A 146 -17.77 69.37 4.72
CA ILE A 146 -17.66 68.25 3.77
C ILE A 146 -17.30 66.95 4.50
N MET A 147 -16.41 67.01 5.49
CA MET A 147 -16.00 65.82 6.25
C MET A 147 -17.14 65.26 7.09
N ASP A 148 -17.93 66.11 7.74
CA ASP A 148 -19.10 65.68 8.50
C ASP A 148 -20.14 64.98 7.61
N LEU A 149 -20.28 65.43 6.35
CA LEU A 149 -21.11 64.75 5.35
C LEU A 149 -20.53 63.41 4.87
N MET A 150 -19.22 63.23 4.90
CA MET A 150 -18.55 62.00 4.45
C MET A 150 -18.51 60.90 5.52
N LYS A 151 -18.53 61.26 6.80
CA LYS A 151 -18.28 60.33 7.93
C LYS A 151 -19.14 59.06 7.94
N ASP A 152 -20.41 59.20 7.55
CA ASP A 152 -21.42 58.13 7.58
C ASP A 152 -21.97 57.79 6.19
N GLU A 153 -21.35 58.29 5.11
CA GLU A 153 -21.82 58.06 3.74
C GLU A 153 -21.38 56.68 3.23
N LYS A 154 -22.36 55.90 2.76
CA LYS A 154 -22.16 54.53 2.25
C LYS A 154 -22.37 54.44 0.74
N ASP A 155 -22.94 55.46 0.10
CA ASP A 155 -23.13 55.49 -1.34
C ASP A 155 -21.83 55.90 -2.06
N LYS A 156 -21.31 55.00 -2.90
CA LYS A 156 -20.09 55.19 -3.71
C LYS A 156 -20.12 56.49 -4.50
N GLU A 157 -21.19 56.77 -5.25
CA GLU A 157 -21.25 57.96 -6.11
C GLU A 157 -21.25 59.25 -5.29
N VAL A 158 -21.97 59.26 -4.17
CA VAL A 158 -22.04 60.43 -3.28
C VAL A 158 -20.70 60.67 -2.59
N PHE A 159 -20.07 59.62 -2.06
CA PHE A 159 -18.78 59.70 -1.38
C PHE A 159 -17.69 60.28 -2.29
N TRP A 160 -17.52 59.74 -3.50
CA TRP A 160 -16.47 60.21 -4.43
C TRP A 160 -16.70 61.66 -4.89
N LYS A 161 -17.96 62.09 -4.96
CA LYS A 161 -18.31 63.49 -5.27
C LYS A 161 -17.95 64.44 -4.12
N LEU A 162 -18.18 64.03 -2.87
CA LEU A 162 -17.78 64.79 -1.68
C LEU A 162 -16.24 64.84 -1.55
N ARG A 163 -15.55 63.71 -1.77
CA ARG A 163 -14.08 63.64 -1.80
C ARG A 163 -13.47 64.58 -2.83
N ALA A 164 -13.99 64.59 -4.07
CA ALA A 164 -13.52 65.49 -5.11
C ALA A 164 -13.79 66.97 -4.80
N ARG A 165 -14.83 67.27 -4.00
CA ARG A 165 -15.09 68.63 -3.50
C ARG A 165 -14.07 68.99 -2.41
N LEU A 166 -13.81 68.08 -1.47
CA LEU A 166 -12.83 68.25 -0.40
C LEU A 166 -11.43 68.54 -0.98
N GLU A 167 -10.99 67.76 -1.97
CA GLU A 167 -9.71 67.94 -2.66
C GLU A 167 -9.56 69.35 -3.25
N LYS A 168 -10.62 69.87 -3.89
CA LYS A 168 -10.63 71.23 -4.45
C LYS A 168 -10.49 72.30 -3.37
N VAL A 169 -11.14 72.12 -2.22
CA VAL A 169 -11.07 73.07 -1.10
C VAL A 169 -9.69 73.04 -0.46
N ILE A 170 -9.12 71.85 -0.22
CA ILE A 170 -7.77 71.67 0.32
C ILE A 170 -6.72 72.28 -0.61
N LYS A 171 -6.81 72.03 -1.92
CA LYS A 171 -5.90 72.62 -2.89
C LYS A 171 -5.99 74.14 -2.91
N ARG A 172 -7.20 74.69 -2.89
CA ARG A 172 -7.43 76.14 -2.82
C ARG A 172 -6.83 76.75 -1.55
N PHE A 173 -6.98 76.08 -0.41
CA PHE A 173 -6.39 76.48 0.87
C PHE A 173 -4.86 76.50 0.79
N ALA A 174 -4.25 75.40 0.35
CA ALA A 174 -2.80 75.26 0.22
C ALA A 174 -2.19 76.29 -0.75
N ASP A 175 -2.79 76.49 -1.92
CA ASP A 175 -2.34 77.44 -2.94
C ASP A 175 -2.40 78.88 -2.42
N SER A 176 -3.44 79.21 -1.64
CA SER A 176 -3.61 80.54 -1.04
C SER A 176 -2.53 80.84 -0.01
N ILE A 177 -2.21 79.87 0.85
CA ILE A 177 -1.15 80.01 1.87
C ILE A 177 0.22 80.11 1.19
N ASN A 178 0.53 79.23 0.24
CA ASN A 178 1.78 79.25 -0.51
C ASN A 178 1.98 80.56 -1.30
N GLY A 179 0.92 81.09 -1.93
CA GLY A 179 0.99 82.35 -2.68
C GLY A 179 1.37 83.54 -1.81
N ILE A 180 0.94 83.53 -0.55
CA ILE A 180 1.26 84.59 0.42
C ILE A 180 2.67 84.40 0.98
N VAL A 181 3.07 83.18 1.36
CA VAL A 181 4.40 82.89 1.93
C VAL A 181 5.52 83.07 0.88
N ALA A 182 5.29 82.72 -0.38
CA ALA A 182 6.29 82.80 -1.45
C ALA A 182 6.51 84.22 -1.99
N SER A 183 5.57 85.15 -1.79
CA SER A 183 5.63 86.52 -2.32
C SER A 183 6.37 87.53 -1.42
N ARG A 184 6.99 87.07 -0.32
CA ARG A 184 7.62 87.93 0.71
C ARG A 184 9.14 87.77 0.75
N GLY A 185 9.85 88.89 0.90
CA GLY A 185 11.31 88.94 1.03
C GLY A 185 11.75 89.03 2.50
N GLY A 186 12.84 88.35 2.87
CA GLY A 186 13.38 88.29 4.23
C GLY A 186 14.20 87.01 4.48
N SER A 187 14.99 86.99 5.57
CA SER A 187 15.69 85.78 6.05
C SER A 187 14.69 84.74 6.52
N ALA A 188 15.02 83.45 6.32
CA ALA A 188 14.19 82.37 6.85
C ALA A 188 14.25 82.39 8.39
N GLN A 189 13.08 82.36 9.01
CA GLN A 189 12.94 82.33 10.47
C GLN A 189 12.52 80.93 10.91
N SER A 190 12.86 80.56 12.14
CA SER A 190 12.51 79.27 12.73
C SER A 190 11.82 79.45 14.08
N ILE A 191 10.82 78.61 14.35
CA ILE A 191 10.10 78.60 15.64
C ILE A 191 10.07 77.18 16.20
N ASN A 192 9.95 77.05 17.52
CA ASN A 192 9.76 75.77 18.18
C ASN A 192 8.30 75.32 17.99
N ILE A 193 8.10 74.10 17.51
CA ILE A 193 6.79 73.55 17.15
C ILE A 193 6.00 73.16 18.41
N GLU A 194 6.67 72.60 19.42
CA GLU A 194 6.05 72.21 20.69
C GLU A 194 5.50 73.45 21.41
N ASP A 195 6.30 74.52 21.50
CA ASP A 195 5.87 75.79 22.09
C ASP A 195 4.70 76.42 21.34
N LEU A 196 4.75 76.42 20.00
CA LEU A 196 3.68 76.94 19.16
C LEU A 196 2.37 76.17 19.40
N ILE A 197 2.43 74.85 19.37
CA ILE A 197 1.24 74.00 19.47
C ILE A 197 0.68 74.00 20.89
N LEU A 198 1.51 73.90 21.93
CA LEU A 198 1.05 73.99 23.32
C LEU A 198 0.43 75.35 23.63
N GLN A 199 0.94 76.43 23.03
CA GLN A 199 0.33 77.75 23.14
C GLN A 199 -1.02 77.81 22.42
N LEU A 200 -1.17 77.10 21.30
CA LEU A 200 -2.41 77.01 20.52
C LEU A 200 -3.51 76.14 21.16
N THR A 201 -3.13 75.21 22.04
CA THR A 201 -4.05 74.20 22.56
C THR A 201 -4.38 74.37 24.05
N LYS A 202 -3.82 75.39 24.71
CA LYS A 202 -3.90 75.60 26.16
C LYS A 202 -5.33 75.86 26.70
N ASP A 203 -6.21 76.42 25.86
CA ASP A 203 -7.53 76.94 26.28
C ASP A 203 -8.72 76.19 25.60
N LEU A 204 -8.49 74.97 25.10
CA LEU A 204 -9.53 74.15 24.46
C LEU A 204 -10.04 73.08 25.44
N ASP A 205 -11.25 73.26 25.95
CA ASP A 205 -11.86 72.40 26.99
C ASP A 205 -11.98 70.91 26.57
N ASP A 206 -12.00 70.61 25.27
CA ASP A 206 -12.13 69.24 24.73
C ASP A 206 -10.82 68.65 24.15
N PHE A 207 -9.66 69.29 24.37
CA PHE A 207 -8.41 68.92 23.71
C PHE A 207 -7.39 68.28 24.67
N GLU A 208 -7.46 66.96 24.84
CA GLU A 208 -6.52 66.18 25.66
C GLU A 208 -5.32 65.63 24.86
N LEU A 209 -4.69 66.45 24.01
CA LEU A 209 -3.47 66.02 23.31
C LEU A 209 -2.26 66.36 24.19
N GLY A 210 -1.91 65.40 25.08
CA GLY A 210 -0.82 65.57 26.03
C GLY A 210 0.53 65.90 25.36
N ARG A 211 1.38 66.67 26.05
CA ARG A 211 2.74 67.07 25.61
C ARG A 211 3.56 65.89 25.05
N GLU A 212 3.37 64.72 25.63
CA GLU A 212 4.05 63.48 25.22
C GLU A 212 3.63 62.99 23.83
N LEU A 213 2.35 63.05 23.48
CA LEU A 213 1.84 62.65 22.17
C LEU A 213 2.24 63.66 21.10
N LEU A 214 2.21 64.96 21.44
CA LEU A 214 2.68 66.03 20.57
C LEU A 214 4.13 65.79 20.13
N ASN A 215 5.01 65.57 21.10
CA ASN A 215 6.41 65.24 20.83
C ASN A 215 6.54 63.97 19.99
N SER A 216 5.67 62.98 20.20
CA SER A 216 5.67 61.71 19.48
C SER A 216 5.31 61.85 18.00
N ILE A 217 4.50 62.84 17.59
CA ILE A 217 4.09 63.04 16.18
C ILE A 217 5.10 63.90 15.38
N LEU A 218 6.00 64.63 16.05
CA LEU A 218 7.00 65.49 15.39
C LEU A 218 7.98 64.75 14.47
N PHE A 219 8.07 63.42 14.57
CA PHE A 219 8.85 62.65 13.59
C PHE A 219 8.30 62.80 12.17
N VAL A 220 6.99 62.99 11.98
CA VAL A 220 6.37 63.19 10.66
C VAL A 220 6.91 64.45 10.00
N LYS A 221 7.06 65.54 10.78
CA LYS A 221 7.70 66.77 10.33
C LYS A 221 9.11 66.47 9.83
N LYS A 222 9.90 65.78 10.66
CA LYS A 222 11.27 65.42 10.31
C LYS A 222 11.30 64.59 9.02
N LEU A 223 10.49 63.54 8.93
CA LEU A 223 10.44 62.62 7.80
C LEU A 223 10.11 63.30 6.46
N PHE A 224 9.11 64.18 6.41
CA PHE A 224 8.64 64.79 5.15
C PHE A 224 9.26 66.16 4.81
N LEU A 225 9.66 66.93 5.81
CA LEU A 225 10.17 68.29 5.62
C LEU A 225 11.69 68.41 5.82
N GLY A 226 12.31 67.44 6.51
CA GLY A 226 13.72 67.50 6.88
C GLY A 226 14.00 68.35 8.12
N GLY A 227 15.29 68.55 8.39
CA GLY A 227 15.78 69.47 9.44
C GLY A 227 15.54 68.98 10.87
N SER A 228 15.46 69.91 11.81
CA SER A 228 15.28 69.60 13.24
C SER A 228 13.87 69.08 13.54
N ARG A 229 13.74 68.10 14.44
CA ARG A 229 12.44 67.59 14.91
C ARG A 229 11.61 68.66 15.63
N GLU A 230 12.28 69.53 16.39
CA GLU A 230 11.64 70.49 17.30
C GLU A 230 11.35 71.85 16.66
N PHE A 231 12.09 72.22 15.61
CA PHE A 231 12.00 73.54 14.99
C PHE A 231 11.47 73.43 13.56
N ILE A 232 10.58 74.33 13.19
CA ILE A 232 10.13 74.50 11.80
C ILE A 232 10.56 75.86 11.26
N ASN A 233 11.08 75.90 10.03
CA ASN A 233 11.46 77.13 9.35
C ASN A 233 10.57 77.48 8.15
N THR A 234 10.71 78.70 7.62
CA THR A 234 9.90 79.18 6.48
C THR A 234 10.02 78.32 5.21
N THR A 235 11.17 77.70 4.95
CA THR A 235 11.38 76.82 3.79
C THR A 235 10.63 75.50 3.98
N GLU A 236 10.67 74.94 5.19
CA GLU A 236 9.93 73.75 5.58
C GLU A 236 8.42 74.00 5.56
N ILE A 237 7.95 75.16 5.98
CA ILE A 237 6.53 75.57 5.88
C ILE A 237 6.06 75.66 4.42
N SER A 238 6.85 76.28 3.53
CA SER A 238 6.49 76.32 2.12
C SER A 238 6.46 74.92 1.51
N ARG A 239 7.35 74.02 1.93
CA ARG A 239 7.30 72.60 1.53
C ARG A 239 6.05 71.91 2.10
N LEU A 240 5.70 72.14 3.36
CA LEU A 240 4.51 71.59 4.01
C LEU A 240 3.25 71.94 3.21
N PHE A 241 3.01 73.22 2.91
CA PHE A 241 1.81 73.62 2.17
C PHE A 241 1.83 73.20 0.70
N LYS A 242 3.00 72.94 0.10
CA LYS A 242 3.06 72.30 -1.24
C LYS A 242 2.65 70.84 -1.19
N LEU A 243 3.00 70.13 -0.12
CA LEU A 243 2.66 68.72 0.09
C LEU A 243 1.28 68.53 0.73
N PHE A 244 0.71 69.57 1.34
CA PHE A 244 -0.56 69.52 2.09
C PHE A 244 -1.74 68.97 1.29
N PRO A 245 -1.95 69.29 -0.01
CA PRO A 245 -3.02 68.67 -0.78
C PRO A 245 -2.91 67.15 -0.87
N VAL A 246 -1.69 66.65 -1.03
CA VAL A 246 -1.42 65.21 -1.10
C VAL A 246 -1.57 64.60 0.28
N PHE A 247 -0.85 65.11 1.28
CA PHE A 247 -0.88 64.59 2.64
C PHE A 247 -2.28 64.65 3.26
N GLY A 248 -2.98 65.78 3.10
CA GLY A 248 -4.33 65.97 3.58
C GLY A 248 -5.30 64.95 2.99
N MET A 249 -5.32 64.78 1.67
CA MET A 249 -6.22 63.80 1.03
C MET A 249 -5.91 62.36 1.45
N ASN A 250 -4.64 62.00 1.60
CA ASN A 250 -4.25 60.67 2.05
C ASN A 250 -4.67 60.41 3.50
N VAL A 251 -4.47 61.39 4.39
CA VAL A 251 -4.92 61.30 5.78
C VAL A 251 -6.43 61.20 5.84
N PHE A 252 -7.17 61.98 5.03
CA PHE A 252 -8.64 61.87 4.98
C PHE A 252 -9.10 60.54 4.46
N ASP A 253 -8.47 59.99 3.42
CA ASP A 253 -8.81 58.65 2.94
C ASP A 253 -8.60 57.62 4.05
N VAL A 254 -7.47 57.63 4.77
CA VAL A 254 -7.22 56.66 5.85
C VAL A 254 -8.29 56.71 6.96
N PHE A 255 -8.83 57.89 7.28
CA PHE A 255 -9.79 58.05 8.38
C PHE A 255 -11.28 58.06 7.97
N LEU A 256 -11.61 58.33 6.70
CA LEU A 256 -13.00 58.47 6.22
C LEU A 256 -13.38 57.43 5.17
N LEU A 257 -12.43 56.84 4.46
CA LEU A 257 -12.71 55.90 3.37
C LEU A 257 -12.96 54.49 3.93
N LYS A 258 -14.23 54.10 4.06
CA LYS A 258 -14.62 52.75 4.51
C LYS A 258 -14.64 51.76 3.35
N GLU A 259 -14.35 50.48 3.65
CA GLU A 259 -14.40 49.38 2.69
C GLU A 259 -15.76 49.29 1.98
N GLU A 260 -16.85 49.56 2.71
CA GLU A 260 -18.25 49.54 2.25
C GLU A 260 -18.55 50.47 1.05
N VAL A 261 -17.67 51.44 0.75
CA VAL A 261 -17.79 52.37 -0.38
C VAL A 261 -17.39 51.69 -1.71
N PHE A 262 -16.71 50.54 -1.64
CA PHE A 262 -16.25 49.79 -2.80
C PHE A 262 -17.16 48.59 -3.09
N GLU A 263 -17.21 48.17 -4.36
CA GLU A 263 -17.99 46.98 -4.77
C GLU A 263 -17.24 45.69 -4.43
N LYS A 264 -15.91 45.76 -4.39
CA LYS A 264 -15.02 44.65 -4.07
C LYS A 264 -13.95 45.14 -3.10
N GLU A 265 -13.61 44.30 -2.15
CA GLU A 265 -12.54 44.55 -1.18
C GLU A 265 -11.18 44.78 -1.89
N THR A 266 -10.96 44.15 -3.05
CA THR A 266 -9.78 44.41 -3.90
C THR A 266 -9.63 45.88 -4.30
N GLU A 267 -10.72 46.56 -4.67
CA GLU A 267 -10.68 47.98 -5.09
C GLU A 267 -10.28 48.91 -3.93
N TYR A 268 -10.66 48.54 -2.70
CA TYR A 268 -10.32 49.26 -1.48
C TYR A 268 -8.81 49.18 -1.17
N TYR A 269 -8.22 47.98 -1.21
CA TYR A 269 -6.79 47.82 -0.95
C TYR A 269 -5.90 48.42 -2.05
N GLU A 270 -6.33 48.37 -3.32
CA GLU A 270 -5.62 49.04 -4.42
C GLU A 270 -5.50 50.54 -4.17
N HIS A 271 -6.61 51.19 -3.77
CA HIS A 271 -6.63 52.62 -3.47
C HIS A 271 -5.73 52.98 -2.27
N ILE A 272 -5.68 52.14 -1.23
CA ILE A 272 -4.79 52.35 -0.09
C ILE A 272 -3.31 52.20 -0.48
N ALA A 273 -2.97 51.19 -1.29
CA ALA A 273 -1.60 50.98 -1.76
C ALA A 273 -1.10 52.18 -2.58
N ASP A 274 -1.93 52.68 -3.49
CA ASP A 274 -1.62 53.83 -4.33
C ASP A 274 -1.40 55.11 -3.49
N ASN A 275 -2.22 55.28 -2.45
CA ASN A 275 -2.06 56.35 -1.46
C ASN A 275 -0.71 56.28 -0.73
N LEU A 276 -0.30 55.08 -0.28
CA LEU A 276 0.98 54.88 0.39
C LEU A 276 2.18 55.15 -0.55
N GLU A 277 2.11 54.71 -1.80
CA GLU A 277 3.15 54.97 -2.81
C GLU A 277 3.30 56.46 -3.10
N LEU A 278 2.17 57.17 -3.22
CA LEU A 278 2.15 58.61 -3.41
C LEU A 278 2.77 59.34 -2.21
N LEU A 279 2.51 58.91 -0.98
CA LEU A 279 3.16 59.44 0.22
C LEU A 279 4.67 59.17 0.23
N LYS A 280 5.10 57.95 -0.12
CA LYS A 280 6.52 57.57 -0.17
C LYS A 280 7.33 58.47 -1.10
N TYR A 281 6.77 58.83 -2.27
CA TYR A 281 7.41 59.72 -3.24
C TYR A 281 7.75 61.13 -2.68
N HIS A 282 7.08 61.55 -1.60
CA HIS A 282 7.25 62.88 -1.00
C HIS A 282 8.11 62.92 0.27
N ILE A 283 8.65 61.78 0.70
CA ILE A 283 9.57 61.69 1.84
C ILE A 283 10.82 62.53 1.57
N PHE A 284 11.33 63.21 2.60
CA PHE A 284 12.59 63.95 2.52
C PHE A 284 13.76 62.96 2.50
N GLU A 285 14.77 63.20 1.68
CA GLU A 285 15.98 62.36 1.63
C GLU A 285 16.86 62.64 2.86
N HIS A 286 17.02 61.65 3.75
CA HIS A 286 17.84 61.75 4.97
C HIS A 286 19.10 60.86 4.87
N GLN A 287 19.97 60.95 5.87
CA GLN A 287 21.07 59.98 6.01
C GLN A 287 20.54 58.67 6.58
N ASN A 288 20.98 57.53 6.03
CA ASN A 288 20.47 56.21 6.38
C ASN A 288 20.48 55.90 7.89
N GLU A 289 21.52 56.31 8.61
CA GLU A 289 21.69 56.07 10.05
C GLU A 289 20.95 57.09 10.94
N GLU A 290 20.34 58.12 10.37
CA GLU A 290 19.68 59.17 11.12
C GLU A 290 18.41 58.65 11.80
N ILE A 291 18.31 58.84 13.12
CA ILE A 291 17.12 58.43 13.88
C ILE A 291 15.94 59.35 13.53
N ILE A 292 14.86 58.75 13.04
CA ILE A 292 13.62 59.43 12.67
C ILE A 292 12.61 59.37 13.82
N LEU A 293 12.32 58.17 14.33
CA LEU A 293 11.34 57.96 15.39
C LEU A 293 11.75 56.85 16.38
N SER A 294 11.11 56.80 17.54
CA SER A 294 11.27 55.74 18.55
C SER A 294 10.02 54.84 18.64
N ILE A 295 10.17 53.65 19.21
CA ILE A 295 9.03 52.75 19.45
C ILE A 295 8.01 53.40 20.41
N THR A 296 8.49 54.14 21.41
CA THR A 296 7.65 54.90 22.33
C THR A 296 6.83 55.98 21.63
N ASP A 297 7.38 56.58 20.56
CA ASP A 297 6.63 57.52 19.73
C ASP A 297 5.43 56.81 19.07
N LEU A 298 5.62 55.60 18.54
CA LEU A 298 4.55 54.80 17.93
C LEU A 298 3.53 54.31 18.97
N ASP A 299 3.98 53.82 20.13
CA ASP A 299 3.11 53.35 21.21
C ASP A 299 2.09 54.43 21.60
N ARG A 300 2.58 55.65 21.81
CA ARG A 300 1.74 56.81 22.18
C ARG A 300 0.75 57.19 21.08
N ILE A 301 1.17 57.11 19.82
CA ILE A 301 0.30 57.35 18.67
C ILE A 301 -0.81 56.29 18.65
N ILE A 302 -0.46 55.02 18.78
CA ILE A 302 -1.42 53.90 18.80
C ILE A 302 -2.40 54.04 19.97
N ASP A 303 -1.89 54.34 21.17
CA ASP A 303 -2.72 54.55 22.37
C ASP A 303 -3.73 55.68 22.24
N GLN A 304 -3.46 56.68 21.39
CA GLN A 304 -4.40 57.78 21.18
C GLN A 304 -5.39 57.48 20.07
N PHE A 305 -4.92 56.92 18.95
CA PHE A 305 -5.72 56.82 17.72
C PHE A 305 -6.46 55.50 17.57
N VAL A 306 -6.19 54.50 18.43
CA VAL A 306 -6.76 53.15 18.35
C VAL A 306 -7.64 52.82 19.57
N LYS A 307 -8.01 53.81 20.40
CA LYS A 307 -8.90 53.62 21.56
C LYS A 307 -10.38 53.50 21.17
N ASP A 308 -11.00 52.38 21.51
CA ASP A 308 -12.45 52.17 21.74
C ASP A 308 -13.46 52.37 20.59
N GLU A 309 -13.07 52.60 19.33
CA GLU A 309 -14.05 52.69 18.23
C GLU A 309 -14.14 51.39 17.40
N LYS A 310 -15.30 50.72 17.49
CA LYS A 310 -15.73 49.58 16.65
C LYS A 310 -15.90 49.92 15.17
N GLU A 311 -15.69 51.17 14.75
CA GLU A 311 -16.00 51.64 13.41
C GLU A 311 -14.81 52.40 12.80
N SER A 312 -13.88 51.65 12.20
CA SER A 312 -13.37 51.83 10.83
C SER A 312 -11.84 51.74 10.62
N THR A 313 -11.53 51.03 9.52
CA THR A 313 -10.49 51.26 8.50
C THR A 313 -9.03 50.91 8.80
N LEU A 314 -8.49 50.01 7.96
CA LEU A 314 -7.14 49.42 7.94
C LEU A 314 -6.74 48.54 9.12
N LEU A 315 -7.16 48.85 10.35
CA LEU A 315 -6.73 48.13 11.56
C LEU A 315 -7.61 46.93 11.92
N SER A 316 -8.82 46.84 11.36
CA SER A 316 -9.70 45.68 11.48
C SER A 316 -9.13 44.40 10.85
N ILE A 317 -8.10 44.52 10.01
CA ILE A 317 -7.36 43.38 9.44
C ILE A 317 -6.62 42.61 10.55
N PHE A 318 -6.27 43.29 11.66
CA PHE A 318 -5.42 42.72 12.69
C PHE A 318 -6.17 42.15 13.90
N SER A 319 -7.45 42.48 14.12
CA SER A 319 -8.20 41.98 15.28
C SER A 319 -9.67 42.41 15.29
N ASP A 320 -10.55 41.55 15.81
CA ASP A 320 -11.92 41.88 16.23
C ASP A 320 -11.98 42.29 17.74
N ALA A 321 -10.83 42.33 18.43
CA ALA A 321 -10.76 42.35 19.88
C ALA A 321 -10.78 43.74 20.53
N GLU A 322 -11.27 43.76 21.77
CA GLU A 322 -11.30 44.90 22.72
C GLU A 322 -9.88 45.49 22.98
N ASP A 323 -8.80 44.78 22.61
CA ASP A 323 -7.39 45.11 22.86
C ASP A 323 -6.54 45.35 21.57
N THR A 324 -7.16 45.74 20.45
CA THR A 324 -6.49 45.95 19.12
C THR A 324 -5.22 46.81 19.20
N ALA A 325 -5.19 47.82 20.07
CA ALA A 325 -4.04 48.70 20.27
C ALA A 325 -2.80 47.97 20.80
N ASP A 326 -2.98 47.04 21.74
CA ASP A 326 -1.85 46.33 22.36
C ASP A 326 -1.29 45.25 21.43
N GLU A 327 -2.14 44.58 20.65
CA GLU A 327 -1.69 43.65 19.60
C GLU A 327 -0.87 44.37 18.54
N LEU A 328 -1.33 45.52 18.03
CA LEU A 328 -0.59 46.31 17.05
C LEU A 328 0.81 46.71 17.54
N LYS A 329 0.92 47.13 18.82
CA LYS A 329 2.23 47.46 19.41
C LYS A 329 3.16 46.24 19.47
N LYS A 330 2.64 45.04 19.77
CA LYS A 330 3.44 43.80 19.77
C LYS A 330 3.89 43.44 18.35
N ILE A 331 3.00 43.55 17.36
CA ILE A 331 3.31 43.32 15.94
C ILE A 331 4.45 44.22 15.48
N ILE A 332 4.38 45.53 15.76
CA ILE A 332 5.40 46.51 15.34
C ILE A 332 6.75 46.20 15.99
N ARG A 333 6.77 45.82 17.28
CA ARG A 333 8.01 45.42 17.96
C ARG A 333 8.63 44.17 17.35
N SER A 334 7.82 43.15 17.09
CA SER A 334 8.27 41.91 16.46
C SER A 334 8.74 42.15 15.02
N PHE A 335 8.02 42.97 14.26
CA PHE A 335 8.39 43.41 12.91
C PHE A 335 9.75 44.12 12.90
N LYS A 336 9.93 45.10 13.79
CA LYS A 336 11.19 45.83 13.93
C LYS A 336 12.34 44.90 14.34
N ARG A 337 12.12 44.02 15.31
CA ARG A 337 13.13 43.10 15.85
C ARG A 337 13.56 42.02 14.85
N ASP A 338 12.60 41.42 14.14
CA ASP A 338 12.81 40.18 13.40
C ASP A 338 12.89 40.35 11.88
N LEU A 339 12.25 41.38 11.32
CA LEU A 339 12.24 41.65 9.87
C LEU A 339 13.10 42.85 9.47
N VAL A 340 13.04 43.98 10.19
CA VAL A 340 13.83 45.19 9.86
C VAL A 340 15.26 45.12 10.45
N GLY A 341 15.37 44.70 11.72
CA GLY A 341 16.64 44.62 12.45
C GLY A 341 17.08 45.95 13.07
N GLY A 342 18.35 46.03 13.50
CA GLY A 342 18.91 47.21 14.17
C GLY A 342 18.51 47.34 15.66
N ASN A 343 18.46 48.58 16.16
CA ASN A 343 18.03 48.85 17.54
C ASN A 343 16.49 48.72 17.66
N PRO A 344 15.94 47.87 18.54
CA PRO A 344 14.49 47.65 18.65
C PRO A 344 13.71 48.89 19.14
N GLU A 345 14.37 49.83 19.81
CA GLU A 345 13.71 51.00 20.40
C GLU A 345 13.63 52.21 19.44
N THR A 346 14.34 52.17 18.30
CA THR A 346 14.49 53.33 17.40
C THR A 346 14.48 52.94 15.93
N PHE A 347 13.85 53.76 15.10
CA PHE A 347 13.88 53.65 13.64
C PHE A 347 14.79 54.73 13.06
N THR A 348 15.86 54.28 12.41
CA THR A 348 16.67 55.11 11.51
C THR A 348 15.93 55.38 10.20
N TYR A 349 16.42 56.31 9.38
CA TYR A 349 15.81 56.59 8.08
C TYR A 349 15.72 55.34 7.20
N ARG A 350 16.81 54.57 7.15
CA ARG A 350 16.83 53.27 6.47
C ARG A 350 15.77 52.33 7.01
N ASP A 351 15.59 52.27 8.33
CA ASP A 351 14.57 51.41 8.94
C ASP A 351 13.15 51.84 8.53
N VAL A 352 12.91 53.14 8.37
CA VAL A 352 11.62 53.67 7.88
C VAL A 352 11.40 53.30 6.42
N GLU A 353 12.42 53.43 5.56
CA GLU A 353 12.33 53.03 4.15
C GLU A 353 12.03 51.54 3.99
N VAL A 354 12.70 50.70 4.78
CA VAL A 354 12.44 49.25 4.84
C VAL A 354 11.03 48.96 5.35
N SER A 355 10.58 49.66 6.40
CA SER A 355 9.24 49.47 6.96
C SER A 355 8.14 49.82 5.96
N LEU A 356 8.32 50.92 5.21
CA LEU A 356 7.40 51.33 4.15
C LEU A 356 7.42 50.36 2.96
N ALA A 357 8.57 49.77 2.65
CA ALA A 357 8.69 48.73 1.63
C ALA A 357 7.84 47.49 1.98
N PHE A 358 7.99 46.97 3.20
CA PHE A 358 7.19 45.83 3.67
C PHE A 358 5.71 46.18 3.79
N LEU A 359 5.37 47.40 4.23
CA LEU A 359 3.97 47.84 4.31
C LEU A 359 3.32 47.87 2.92
N ASN A 360 4.02 48.42 1.91
CA ASN A 360 3.51 48.41 0.54
C ASN A 360 3.36 46.98 0.00
N LEU A 361 4.35 46.13 0.23
CA LEU A 361 4.29 44.72 -0.16
C LEU A 361 3.12 43.99 0.52
N GLY A 362 2.90 44.26 1.81
CA GLY A 362 1.80 43.69 2.59
C GLY A 362 0.44 44.09 2.05
N ILE A 363 0.19 45.39 1.84
CA ILE A 363 -1.09 45.90 1.32
C ILE A 363 -1.37 45.35 -0.09
N ARG A 364 -0.36 45.37 -0.98
CA ARG A 364 -0.45 44.77 -2.33
C ARG A 364 -0.72 43.26 -2.28
N SER A 365 -0.22 42.57 -1.24
CA SER A 365 -0.52 41.15 -1.03
C SER A 365 -1.97 40.95 -0.59
N PHE A 366 -2.50 41.78 0.32
CA PHE A 366 -3.91 41.73 0.72
C PHE A 366 -4.87 42.00 -0.45
N GLU A 367 -4.59 43.02 -1.28
CA GLU A 367 -5.33 43.30 -2.53
C GLU A 367 -5.50 42.03 -3.38
N LYS A 368 -4.43 41.26 -3.52
CA LYS A 368 -4.38 40.10 -4.40
C LYS A 368 -4.90 38.83 -3.74
N ILE A 369 -4.73 38.66 -2.44
CA ILE A 369 -5.33 37.57 -1.66
C ILE A 369 -6.85 37.71 -1.66
N SER A 370 -7.39 38.92 -1.47
CA SER A 370 -8.83 39.19 -1.57
C SER A 370 -9.39 38.75 -2.92
N ASN A 371 -8.72 39.09 -4.03
CA ASN A 371 -9.10 38.60 -5.37
C ASN A 371 -9.05 37.06 -5.49
N LEU A 372 -8.13 36.38 -4.82
CA LEU A 372 -8.10 34.91 -4.79
C LEU A 372 -9.27 34.34 -3.98
N THR A 373 -9.61 34.94 -2.84
CA THR A 373 -10.77 34.57 -2.02
C THR A 373 -12.07 34.74 -2.82
N ASP A 374 -12.22 35.85 -3.55
CA ASP A 374 -13.36 36.09 -4.45
C ASP A 374 -13.49 35.02 -5.54
N ILE A 375 -12.37 34.57 -6.12
CA ILE A 375 -12.35 33.50 -7.13
C ILE A 375 -12.79 32.15 -6.51
N LEU A 376 -12.48 31.92 -5.24
CA LEU A 376 -12.78 30.69 -4.51
C LEU A 376 -14.15 30.72 -3.82
N ASP A 377 -14.88 31.83 -3.88
CA ASP A 377 -16.17 31.95 -3.20
C ASP A 377 -17.18 30.90 -3.70
N GLY A 378 -17.82 30.22 -2.74
CA GLY A 378 -18.74 29.11 -3.01
C GLY A 378 -18.13 27.91 -3.74
N ILE A 379 -16.80 27.75 -3.79
CA ILE A 379 -16.14 26.66 -4.53
C ILE A 379 -16.55 25.25 -4.07
N LYS A 380 -16.85 25.07 -2.78
CA LYS A 380 -17.21 23.76 -2.22
C LYS A 380 -18.49 23.19 -2.85
N ASP A 381 -19.41 24.05 -3.29
CA ASP A 381 -20.69 23.67 -3.89
C ASP A 381 -20.63 23.48 -5.42
N LYS A 382 -19.46 23.67 -6.03
CA LYS A 382 -19.26 23.58 -7.49
C LYS A 382 -19.01 22.14 -7.95
N THR A 383 -19.35 21.86 -9.21
CA THR A 383 -19.00 20.59 -9.86
C THR A 383 -17.51 20.50 -10.16
N LEU A 384 -16.97 19.29 -10.34
CA LEU A 384 -15.56 19.06 -10.68
C LEU A 384 -15.13 19.84 -11.94
N GLU A 385 -15.96 19.87 -12.99
CA GLU A 385 -15.66 20.63 -14.21
C GLU A 385 -15.56 22.14 -13.96
N GLU A 386 -16.45 22.69 -13.12
CA GLU A 386 -16.40 24.10 -12.73
C GLU A 386 -15.16 24.41 -11.89
N LYS A 387 -14.83 23.55 -10.92
CA LYS A 387 -13.60 23.67 -10.11
C LYS A 387 -12.35 23.67 -11.00
N LEU A 388 -12.28 22.81 -12.02
CA LEU A 388 -11.15 22.79 -12.96
C LEU A 388 -11.04 24.08 -13.80
N VAL A 389 -12.15 24.77 -14.09
CA VAL A 389 -12.11 26.09 -14.74
C VAL A 389 -11.62 27.15 -13.76
N ILE A 390 -12.14 27.15 -12.52
CA ILE A 390 -11.73 28.08 -11.46
C ILE A 390 -10.24 27.94 -11.17
N LYS A 391 -9.71 26.70 -11.13
CA LYS A 391 -8.27 26.42 -10.96
C LYS A 391 -7.40 27.22 -11.93
N ARG A 392 -7.77 27.31 -13.21
CA ARG A 392 -6.96 28.05 -14.20
C ARG A 392 -6.92 29.53 -13.89
N THR A 393 -8.06 30.10 -13.52
CA THR A 393 -8.17 31.50 -13.11
C THR A 393 -7.39 31.75 -11.83
N PHE A 394 -7.52 30.87 -10.83
CA PHE A 394 -6.78 30.91 -9.58
C PHE A 394 -5.27 30.89 -9.80
N LEU A 395 -4.74 29.96 -10.59
CA LEU A 395 -3.31 29.86 -10.88
C LEU A 395 -2.79 31.07 -11.67
N THR A 396 -3.57 31.59 -12.61
CA THR A 396 -3.20 32.80 -13.36
C THR A 396 -3.08 33.99 -12.41
N SER A 397 -4.09 34.22 -11.56
CA SER A 397 -4.07 35.30 -10.56
C SER A 397 -2.94 35.14 -9.55
N PHE A 398 -2.64 33.90 -9.12
CA PHE A 398 -1.56 33.62 -8.18
C PHE A 398 -0.17 33.85 -8.79
N ASN A 399 0.04 33.47 -10.05
CA ASN A 399 1.28 33.74 -10.76
C ASN A 399 1.48 35.25 -10.98
N GLU A 400 0.43 35.98 -11.37
CA GLU A 400 0.48 37.45 -11.45
C GLU A 400 0.88 38.11 -10.12
N LEU A 401 0.34 37.61 -9.00
CA LEU A 401 0.72 38.04 -7.66
C LEU A 401 2.21 37.76 -7.39
N SER A 402 2.68 36.54 -7.69
CA SER A 402 4.07 36.16 -7.47
C SER A 402 5.04 37.03 -8.29
N GLN A 403 4.74 37.29 -9.57
CA GLN A 403 5.56 38.17 -10.42
C GLN A 403 5.59 39.60 -9.91
N LYS A 404 4.44 40.15 -9.49
CA LYS A 404 4.40 41.50 -8.89
C LYS A 404 5.18 41.58 -7.58
N ALA A 405 5.05 40.58 -6.70
CA ALA A 405 5.84 40.51 -5.48
C ALA A 405 7.34 40.46 -5.79
N LYS A 406 7.73 39.69 -6.80
CA LYS A 406 9.11 39.63 -7.29
C LYS A 406 9.61 40.98 -7.80
N GLU A 407 8.83 41.67 -8.65
CA GLU A 407 9.16 43.01 -9.15
C GLU A 407 9.34 44.02 -8.01
N LEU A 408 8.46 44.00 -7.02
CA LEU A 408 8.54 44.90 -5.84
C LEU A 408 9.77 44.63 -4.98
N ILE A 409 10.16 43.36 -4.84
CA ILE A 409 11.31 42.94 -4.04
C ILE A 409 12.63 43.22 -4.78
N GLU A 410 12.73 42.88 -6.06
CA GLU A 410 13.91 43.14 -6.90
C GLU A 410 14.12 44.65 -7.11
N GLY A 411 13.03 45.43 -7.17
CA GLY A 411 13.05 46.88 -7.30
C GLY A 411 13.45 47.63 -6.02
N ASN A 412 13.62 46.94 -4.88
CA ASN A 412 13.83 47.57 -3.58
C ASN A 412 15.15 47.10 -2.93
N GLN A 413 16.17 47.95 -3.00
CA GLN A 413 17.51 47.66 -2.48
C GLN A 413 17.60 47.71 -0.94
N ASP A 414 16.56 48.20 -0.26
CA ASP A 414 16.62 48.44 1.17
C ASP A 414 16.25 47.20 2.00
N ILE A 415 15.55 46.23 1.41
CA ILE A 415 15.12 45.00 2.09
C ILE A 415 16.34 44.24 2.64
N PRO A 416 16.33 43.82 3.93
CA PRO A 416 17.43 43.09 4.53
C PRO A 416 17.80 41.81 3.78
N THR A 417 19.10 41.52 3.71
CA THR A 417 19.62 40.32 3.03
C THR A 417 19.25 39.01 3.72
N GLU A 418 18.97 39.06 5.03
CA GLU A 418 18.56 37.94 5.87
C GLU A 418 17.49 38.41 6.86
N MET A 419 16.36 37.68 6.94
CA MET A 419 15.21 37.99 7.80
C MET A 419 14.87 36.81 8.70
N LYS A 420 14.46 37.06 9.94
CA LYS A 420 14.05 36.00 10.90
C LYS A 420 12.55 35.69 10.80
N LEU A 421 12.11 35.30 9.61
CA LEU A 421 10.68 35.12 9.31
C LEU A 421 9.97 34.15 10.27
N LEU A 422 10.61 33.03 10.62
CA LEU A 422 10.02 32.07 11.55
C LEU A 422 9.76 32.70 12.92
N LYS A 423 10.72 33.46 13.47
CA LYS A 423 10.57 34.12 14.77
C LYS A 423 9.51 35.20 14.73
N PHE A 424 9.43 35.95 13.63
CA PHE A 424 8.38 36.93 13.44
C PHE A 424 6.99 36.28 13.50
N ILE A 425 6.76 35.20 12.74
CA ILE A 425 5.46 34.51 12.72
C ILE A 425 5.17 33.81 14.05
N GLN A 426 6.17 33.24 14.73
CA GLN A 426 5.99 32.69 16.08
C GLN A 426 5.57 33.76 17.07
N SER A 427 6.21 34.93 17.05
CA SER A 427 5.76 36.05 17.88
C SER A 427 4.36 36.53 17.51
N LEU A 428 3.97 36.52 16.24
CA LEU A 428 2.58 36.78 15.88
C LEU A 428 1.62 35.73 16.50
N ALA A 429 1.92 34.44 16.39
CA ALA A 429 1.07 33.39 16.96
C ALA A 429 1.04 33.36 18.50
N GLU A 430 2.15 33.73 19.16
CA GLU A 430 2.26 33.74 20.64
C GLU A 430 1.69 35.03 21.26
N ASP A 431 1.89 36.17 20.60
CA ASP A 431 1.61 37.49 21.18
C ASP A 431 0.26 38.08 20.74
N THR A 432 -0.38 37.50 19.70
CA THR A 432 -1.62 38.02 19.09
C THR A 432 -2.56 36.88 18.67
N ASP A 433 -3.86 37.15 18.58
CA ASP A 433 -4.86 36.19 18.09
C ASP A 433 -4.93 36.09 16.56
N LEU A 434 -4.04 36.79 15.85
CA LEU A 434 -3.97 36.85 14.38
C LEU A 434 -3.70 35.51 13.71
N ILE A 435 -2.87 34.68 14.34
CA ILE A 435 -2.43 33.40 13.78
C ILE A 435 -2.75 32.32 14.80
N ASN A 436 -3.89 31.67 14.62
CA ASN A 436 -4.30 30.51 15.42
C ASN A 436 -3.62 29.23 14.92
N ILE A 437 -2.28 29.19 14.97
CA ILE A 437 -1.46 28.05 14.58
C ILE A 437 -0.52 27.72 15.74
N ASP A 438 -0.47 26.45 16.14
CA ASP A 438 0.45 25.97 17.16
C ASP A 438 1.92 26.30 16.78
N PRO A 439 2.71 26.95 17.67
CA PRO A 439 4.10 27.28 17.39
C PRO A 439 4.99 26.08 17.04
N GLN A 440 4.68 24.87 17.55
CA GLN A 440 5.45 23.66 17.22
C GLN A 440 5.12 23.18 15.80
N LEU A 441 3.85 23.20 15.41
CA LEU A 441 3.44 22.97 14.03
C LEU A 441 4.08 23.98 13.07
N LEU A 442 4.06 25.26 13.40
CA LEU A 442 4.67 26.31 12.58
C LEU A 442 6.16 26.06 12.40
N ASN A 443 6.87 25.74 13.48
CA ASN A 443 8.27 25.35 13.42
C ASN A 443 8.43 24.15 12.46
N SER A 444 7.62 23.10 12.60
CA SER A 444 7.65 21.89 11.77
C SER A 444 7.40 22.19 10.30
N MET A 445 6.43 23.04 9.96
CA MET A 445 6.16 23.46 8.57
C MET A 445 7.33 24.21 7.94
N PHE A 446 8.11 24.97 8.70
CA PHE A 446 9.31 25.65 8.19
C PHE A 446 10.45 24.69 7.79
N SER A 447 10.37 23.39 8.13
CA SER A 447 11.27 22.39 7.53
C SER A 447 10.99 22.19 6.03
N ILE A 448 9.73 22.38 5.58
CA ILE A 448 9.35 22.32 4.16
C ILE A 448 10.03 23.45 3.38
N LYS A 449 10.19 24.64 3.99
CA LYS A 449 10.98 25.74 3.41
C LYS A 449 12.41 25.28 3.14
N VAL A 450 13.04 24.58 4.08
CA VAL A 450 14.40 24.05 3.87
C VAL A 450 14.42 23.06 2.70
N ALA A 451 13.45 22.14 2.65
CA ALA A 451 13.34 21.13 1.59
C ALA A 451 13.11 21.69 0.17
N THR A 452 12.50 22.87 0.07
CA THR A 452 12.00 23.42 -1.22
C THR A 452 12.80 24.62 -1.72
N VAL A 453 13.36 25.43 -0.82
CA VAL A 453 14.15 26.62 -1.21
C VAL A 453 15.54 26.67 -0.56
N GLY A 454 15.79 25.88 0.49
CA GLY A 454 17.11 25.70 1.11
C GLY A 454 17.39 26.63 2.28
N GLY A 455 18.66 26.71 2.68
CA GLY A 455 19.14 27.60 3.75
C GLY A 455 18.80 27.14 5.17
N LYS A 456 18.77 28.09 6.11
CA LYS A 456 18.44 27.82 7.52
C LYS A 456 16.93 27.82 7.75
N ARG A 457 16.49 27.10 8.78
CA ARG A 457 15.07 27.06 9.19
C ARG A 457 14.58 28.39 9.77
N GLU A 458 15.40 29.05 10.58
CA GLU A 458 15.02 30.29 11.30
C GLU A 458 15.04 31.55 10.42
N THR A 459 15.79 31.52 9.31
CA THR A 459 16.02 32.71 8.48
C THR A 459 15.71 32.47 7.01
N VAL A 460 15.29 33.55 6.34
CA VAL A 460 15.04 33.59 4.89
C VAL A 460 15.98 34.61 4.28
N THR A 461 16.79 34.17 3.32
CA THR A 461 17.62 35.09 2.51
C THR A 461 16.83 35.63 1.32
N MET A 462 17.28 36.74 0.76
CA MET A 462 16.67 37.30 -0.45
C MET A 462 16.64 36.28 -1.61
N SER A 463 17.70 35.50 -1.77
CA SER A 463 17.76 34.46 -2.82
C SER A 463 16.76 33.32 -2.59
N GLU A 464 16.51 32.95 -1.34
CA GLU A 464 15.51 31.93 -0.97
C GLU A 464 14.09 32.44 -1.20
N LEU A 465 13.83 33.72 -0.89
CA LEU A 465 12.54 34.35 -1.12
C LEU A 465 12.20 34.43 -2.60
N LEU A 466 13.13 34.90 -3.44
CA LEU A 466 12.95 34.94 -4.89
C LEU A 466 12.73 33.54 -5.47
N LYS A 467 13.45 32.54 -4.98
CA LYS A 467 13.26 31.14 -5.37
C LYS A 467 11.90 30.58 -4.93
N ALA A 468 11.38 30.98 -3.77
CA ALA A 468 10.04 30.63 -3.32
C ALA A 468 8.98 31.23 -4.25
N LEU A 469 9.16 32.50 -4.65
CA LEU A 469 8.28 33.19 -5.60
C LEU A 469 8.31 32.53 -7.00
N ASP A 470 9.50 32.15 -7.48
CA ASP A 470 9.63 31.43 -8.76
C ASP A 470 8.90 30.07 -8.76
N ARG A 471 8.70 29.47 -7.58
CA ARG A 471 8.00 28.18 -7.39
C ARG A 471 6.56 28.35 -6.89
N ALA A 472 6.08 29.58 -6.75
CA ALA A 472 4.83 29.87 -6.05
C ALA A 472 3.61 29.31 -6.80
N GLU A 473 3.63 29.34 -8.14
CA GLU A 473 2.58 28.72 -8.96
C GLU A 473 2.47 27.21 -8.73
N ASP A 474 3.60 26.51 -8.62
CA ASP A 474 3.64 25.06 -8.36
C ASP A 474 3.09 24.72 -6.98
N PHE A 475 3.45 25.51 -5.95
CA PHE A 475 2.86 25.39 -4.61
C PHE A 475 1.35 25.64 -4.62
N ALA A 476 0.90 26.70 -5.31
CA ALA A 476 -0.52 27.04 -5.41
C ALA A 476 -1.31 25.95 -6.14
N LYS A 477 -0.73 25.33 -7.16
CA LYS A 477 -1.32 24.19 -7.87
C LYS A 477 -1.49 22.98 -6.97
N LEU A 478 -0.44 22.59 -6.24
CA LEU A 478 -0.49 21.47 -5.30
C LEU A 478 -1.51 21.73 -4.19
N TYR A 479 -1.50 22.93 -3.62
CA TYR A 479 -2.47 23.35 -2.60
C TYR A 479 -3.90 23.28 -3.13
N TYR A 480 -4.18 23.87 -4.30
CA TYR A 480 -5.52 23.88 -4.88
C TYR A 480 -6.04 22.46 -5.13
N ASP A 481 -5.20 21.59 -5.69
CA ASP A 481 -5.57 20.22 -6.00
C ASP A 481 -5.89 19.43 -4.73
N LEU A 482 -5.03 19.48 -3.72
CA LEU A 482 -5.23 18.77 -2.46
C LEU A 482 -6.42 19.32 -1.67
N GLN A 483 -6.59 20.64 -1.62
CA GLN A 483 -7.61 21.29 -0.79
C GLN A 483 -9.01 21.24 -1.41
N TYR A 484 -9.13 21.38 -2.73
CA TYR A 484 -10.42 21.59 -3.38
C TYR A 484 -10.84 20.49 -4.34
N LEU A 485 -9.91 19.65 -4.82
CA LEU A 485 -10.22 18.58 -5.78
C LEU A 485 -10.10 17.17 -5.16
N SER A 486 -9.29 16.96 -4.13
CA SER A 486 -9.00 15.61 -3.62
C SER A 486 -10.26 14.81 -3.27
N GLU A 487 -11.22 15.41 -2.57
CA GLU A 487 -12.50 14.81 -2.20
C GLU A 487 -13.31 14.37 -3.43
N ASP A 488 -13.41 15.21 -4.47
CA ASP A 488 -14.12 14.86 -5.70
C ASP A 488 -13.48 13.66 -6.41
N TYR A 489 -12.15 13.53 -6.35
CA TYR A 489 -11.41 12.41 -6.94
C TYR A 489 -11.45 11.14 -6.10
N PHE A 490 -11.68 11.22 -4.79
CA PHE A 490 -11.84 10.05 -3.92
C PHE A 490 -13.08 9.23 -4.28
N ASP A 491 -14.13 9.90 -4.75
CA ASP A 491 -15.41 9.28 -5.16
C ASP A 491 -15.42 8.73 -6.59
N LEU A 492 -14.35 8.97 -7.37
CA LEU A 492 -14.21 8.44 -8.73
C LEU A 492 -13.63 7.02 -8.73
N SER A 493 -13.59 6.39 -9.92
CA SER A 493 -12.97 5.08 -10.09
C SER A 493 -11.51 5.08 -9.60
N ASP A 494 -11.06 3.96 -9.01
CA ASP A 494 -9.71 3.83 -8.43
C ASP A 494 -8.59 4.26 -9.38
N LYS A 495 -8.72 3.95 -10.69
CA LYS A 495 -7.77 4.39 -11.70
C LYS A 495 -7.61 5.90 -11.77
N VAL A 496 -8.73 6.64 -11.78
CA VAL A 496 -8.76 8.10 -11.86
C VAL A 496 -8.26 8.71 -10.55
N LYS A 497 -8.68 8.16 -9.42
CA LYS A 497 -8.21 8.53 -8.07
C LYS A 497 -6.68 8.40 -7.96
N PHE A 498 -6.12 7.23 -8.26
CA PHE A 498 -4.68 7.01 -8.13
C PHE A 498 -3.86 7.81 -9.16
N SER A 499 -4.39 8.03 -10.37
CA SER A 499 -3.74 8.90 -11.36
C SER A 499 -3.69 10.36 -10.89
N PHE A 500 -4.72 10.83 -10.18
CA PHE A 500 -4.72 12.17 -9.60
C PHE A 500 -3.64 12.32 -8.53
N PHE A 501 -3.56 11.38 -7.58
CA PHE A 501 -2.52 11.42 -6.53
C PHE A 501 -1.11 11.21 -7.10
N GLU A 502 -0.94 10.39 -8.13
CA GLU A 502 0.34 10.26 -8.87
C GLU A 502 0.85 11.63 -9.34
N LEU A 503 -0.04 12.46 -9.94
CA LEU A 503 0.31 13.81 -10.40
C LEU A 503 0.65 14.77 -9.25
N GLN A 504 0.02 14.61 -8.07
CA GLN A 504 0.32 15.44 -6.90
C GLN A 504 1.70 15.11 -6.32
N ILE A 505 2.05 13.82 -6.25
CA ILE A 505 3.38 13.39 -5.81
C ILE A 505 4.46 13.80 -6.84
N GLU A 506 4.16 13.77 -8.14
CA GLU A 506 5.06 14.30 -9.18
C GLU A 506 5.26 15.82 -9.05
N GLY A 507 4.19 16.57 -8.74
CA GLY A 507 4.26 17.99 -8.41
C GLY A 507 5.13 18.26 -7.16
N LEU A 508 4.97 17.46 -6.11
CA LEU A 508 5.79 17.54 -4.90
C LEU A 508 7.27 17.27 -5.22
N LYS A 509 7.57 16.28 -6.08
CA LYS A 509 8.94 16.00 -6.53
C LYS A 509 9.58 17.22 -7.20
N GLY A 510 8.84 17.93 -8.04
CA GLY A 510 9.30 19.15 -8.71
C GLY A 510 9.59 20.32 -7.75
N LEU A 511 8.93 20.34 -6.60
CA LEU A 511 9.13 21.36 -5.55
C LEU A 511 10.35 21.09 -4.67
N LEU A 512 10.84 19.86 -4.57
CA LEU A 512 12.04 19.54 -3.80
C LEU A 512 13.30 20.07 -4.48
N LEU A 513 14.34 20.36 -3.69
CA LEU A 513 15.66 20.68 -4.25
C LEU A 513 16.42 19.42 -4.67
N GLU A 514 17.19 19.53 -5.76
CA GLU A 514 18.03 18.44 -6.27
C GLU A 514 19.25 18.18 -5.39
N ASP A 515 19.87 19.24 -4.85
CA ASP A 515 21.02 19.15 -3.96
C ASP A 515 21.10 20.38 -3.03
N SER A 516 21.74 20.22 -1.86
CA SER A 516 21.94 21.29 -0.87
C SER A 516 23.08 20.96 0.07
N GLU A 517 23.75 22.00 0.59
CA GLU A 517 24.79 21.85 1.63
C GLU A 517 24.22 21.54 3.02
N VAL A 518 22.90 21.52 3.19
CA VAL A 518 22.24 21.25 4.47
C VAL A 518 22.10 19.74 4.69
N GLU A 519 22.83 19.21 5.67
CA GLU A 519 22.83 17.78 6.01
C GLU A 519 21.46 17.30 6.54
N ASN A 520 20.79 18.10 7.37
CA ASN A 520 19.53 17.72 8.03
C ASN A 520 18.39 18.66 7.60
N VAL A 521 17.41 18.12 6.87
CA VAL A 521 16.32 18.91 6.28
C VAL A 521 15.10 18.97 7.19
N ILE A 522 14.62 17.79 7.60
CA ILE A 522 13.41 17.62 8.42
C ILE A 522 13.62 16.46 9.39
N THR A 523 13.14 16.59 10.63
CA THR A 523 13.22 15.52 11.62
C THR A 523 11.98 14.62 11.58
N VAL A 524 12.10 13.37 12.02
CA VAL A 524 10.94 12.48 12.22
C VAL A 524 9.93 13.11 13.19
N ALA A 525 10.42 13.85 14.21
CA ALA A 525 9.56 14.57 15.15
C ALA A 525 8.75 15.67 14.45
N ASP A 526 9.35 16.41 13.51
CA ASP A 526 8.65 17.42 12.72
C ASP A 526 7.53 16.80 11.87
N VAL A 527 7.80 15.66 11.22
CA VAL A 527 6.77 14.93 10.45
C VAL A 527 5.66 14.40 11.36
N ASN A 528 6.00 13.91 12.55
CA ASN A 528 5.01 13.43 13.52
C ASN A 528 4.07 14.55 13.99
N ILE A 529 4.58 15.77 14.22
CA ILE A 529 3.77 16.95 14.57
C ILE A 529 2.82 17.30 13.42
N ILE A 530 3.32 17.25 12.18
CA ILE A 530 2.49 17.48 10.99
C ILE A 530 1.37 16.41 10.90
N ILE A 531 1.70 15.13 11.08
CA ILE A 531 0.71 14.04 11.08
C ILE A 531 -0.35 14.27 12.17
N ASP A 532 0.07 14.62 13.40
CA ASP A 532 -0.88 14.88 14.48
C ASP A 532 -1.86 16.00 14.15
N GLN A 533 -1.40 17.05 13.47
CA GLN A 533 -2.28 18.14 13.09
C GLN A 533 -3.36 17.70 12.09
N PHE A 534 -3.01 16.88 11.10
CA PHE A 534 -3.94 16.45 10.06
C PHE A 534 -4.86 15.30 10.50
N PHE A 535 -4.55 14.61 11.60
CA PHE A 535 -5.27 13.42 12.08
C PHE A 535 -5.68 13.54 13.56
N ASN A 536 -6.24 14.69 13.97
CA ASN A 536 -6.66 14.94 15.36
C ASN A 536 -8.17 15.01 15.63
N GLU A 537 -9.01 14.98 14.58
CA GLU A 537 -10.44 15.27 14.67
C GLU A 537 -11.24 14.16 15.39
N THR A 538 -11.05 12.90 14.97
CA THR A 538 -11.77 11.75 15.53
C THR A 538 -10.84 10.75 16.23
N ASP A 539 -11.39 9.86 17.05
CA ASP A 539 -10.61 8.78 17.67
C ASP A 539 -10.04 7.82 16.62
N GLU A 540 -10.75 7.61 15.50
CA GLU A 540 -10.26 6.82 14.37
C GLU A 540 -9.08 7.52 13.68
N ASP A 541 -9.13 8.85 13.52
CA ASP A 541 -8.01 9.62 12.95
C ASP A 541 -6.77 9.54 13.83
N ARG A 542 -6.93 9.64 15.16
CA ARG A 542 -5.81 9.49 16.10
C ARG A 542 -5.18 8.10 16.02
N GLU A 543 -5.98 7.06 15.83
CA GLU A 543 -5.46 5.71 15.64
C GLU A 543 -4.70 5.58 14.31
N LYS A 544 -5.25 6.14 13.21
CA LYS A 544 -4.55 6.24 11.91
C LYS A 544 -3.25 7.03 12.03
N ALA A 545 -3.22 8.11 12.80
CA ALA A 545 -2.02 8.91 13.07
C ALA A 545 -0.92 8.06 13.72
N VAL A 546 -1.25 7.30 14.77
CA VAL A 546 -0.30 6.40 15.44
C VAL A 546 0.28 5.38 14.46
N GLN A 547 -0.58 4.78 13.63
CA GLN A 547 -0.17 3.78 12.66
C GLN A 547 0.64 4.33 11.48
N LEU A 548 0.34 5.55 11.04
CA LEU A 548 1.09 6.27 10.00
C LEU A 548 2.49 6.65 10.49
N LYS A 549 2.61 7.08 11.75
CA LYS A 549 3.91 7.33 12.39
C LYS A 549 4.74 6.05 12.52
N ALA A 550 4.10 4.94 12.89
CA ALA A 550 4.77 3.62 12.92
C ALA A 550 5.28 3.22 11.53
N PHE A 551 4.47 3.45 10.48
CA PHE A 551 4.89 3.21 9.09
C PHE A 551 6.07 4.11 8.69
N LEU A 552 6.03 5.41 9.01
CA LEU A 552 7.10 6.35 8.72
C LEU A 552 8.43 5.92 9.38
N LEU A 553 8.38 5.54 10.66
CA LEU A 553 9.55 5.05 11.39
C LEU A 553 10.11 3.77 10.76
N ASN A 554 9.25 2.80 10.46
CA ASN A 554 9.62 1.57 9.78
C ASN A 554 10.28 1.85 8.42
N PHE A 555 9.67 2.71 7.59
CA PHE A 555 10.22 3.11 6.30
C PHE A 555 11.59 3.81 6.45
N LYS A 556 11.73 4.68 7.45
CA LYS A 556 13.01 5.36 7.74
C LYS A 556 14.10 4.37 8.15
N ASP A 557 13.80 3.47 9.07
CA ASP A 557 14.76 2.53 9.65
C ASP A 557 15.14 1.40 8.69
N ASN A 558 14.18 0.89 7.91
CA ASN A 558 14.37 -0.31 7.10
C ASN A 558 14.53 -0.04 5.59
N VAL A 559 14.17 1.13 5.06
CA VAL A 559 14.28 1.47 3.62
C VAL A 559 15.33 2.54 3.31
N LEU A 560 15.45 3.60 4.13
CA LEU A 560 16.30 4.77 3.82
C LEU A 560 17.66 4.79 4.58
N SER A 561 17.62 4.38 5.85
CA SER A 561 18.59 4.49 6.96
C SER A 561 20.01 5.06 6.74
N THR A 562 20.16 6.37 6.51
CA THR A 562 21.44 7.07 6.78
C THR A 562 21.56 7.55 8.24
N ASP A 563 20.49 8.16 8.78
CA ASP A 563 20.28 8.60 10.17
C ASP A 563 18.89 8.12 10.65
N LYS A 564 18.62 8.03 11.95
CA LYS A 564 17.31 7.58 12.46
C LYS A 564 16.31 8.70 12.69
N ASP A 565 16.79 9.89 13.04
CA ASP A 565 15.95 10.99 13.52
C ASP A 565 15.75 12.07 12.43
N HIS A 566 16.57 12.08 11.39
CA HIS A 566 16.59 13.13 10.36
C HIS A 566 16.48 12.56 8.95
N PHE A 567 15.73 13.24 8.09
CA PHE A 567 15.77 13.04 6.64
C PHE A 567 16.73 14.06 6.01
N ASN A 568 17.68 13.55 5.23
CA ASN A 568 18.48 14.38 4.32
C ASN A 568 17.77 14.56 2.96
N PHE A 569 18.33 15.37 2.05
CA PHE A 569 17.71 15.61 0.73
C PHE A 569 17.55 14.35 -0.13
N SER A 570 18.57 13.49 -0.17
CA SER A 570 18.52 12.24 -0.93
C SER A 570 17.41 11.32 -0.42
N GLU A 571 17.24 11.25 0.91
CA GLU A 571 16.20 10.45 1.55
C GLU A 571 14.80 11.00 1.30
N LEU A 572 14.61 12.33 1.30
CA LEU A 572 13.34 12.95 0.93
C LEU A 572 12.98 12.70 -0.54
N GLN A 573 13.95 12.83 -1.45
CA GLN A 573 13.76 12.49 -2.86
C GLN A 573 13.42 11.02 -3.03
N ALA A 574 14.16 10.12 -2.36
CA ALA A 574 13.89 8.69 -2.39
C ALA A 574 12.49 8.37 -1.84
N THR A 575 12.05 9.05 -0.76
CA THR A 575 10.69 8.90 -0.20
C THR A 575 9.63 9.26 -1.23
N VAL A 576 9.80 10.40 -1.91
CA VAL A 576 8.88 10.84 -2.98
C VAL A 576 8.93 9.89 -4.19
N ASP A 577 10.10 9.38 -4.55
CA ASP A 577 10.27 8.41 -5.64
C ASP A 577 9.61 7.06 -5.33
N PHE A 578 9.72 6.57 -4.09
CA PHE A 578 9.01 5.38 -3.62
C PHE A 578 7.50 5.58 -3.61
N ALA A 579 7.01 6.72 -3.12
CA ALA A 579 5.60 7.06 -3.15
C ALA A 579 5.08 7.09 -4.61
N LEU A 580 5.82 7.73 -5.52
CA LEU A 580 5.46 7.82 -6.93
C LEU A 580 5.48 6.45 -7.62
N LEU A 581 6.46 5.59 -7.30
CA LEU A 581 6.50 4.20 -7.77
C LEU A 581 5.28 3.42 -7.27
N GLY A 582 4.91 3.60 -6.00
CA GLY A 582 3.72 2.98 -5.39
C GLY A 582 2.42 3.38 -6.09
N PHE A 583 2.19 4.68 -6.31
CA PHE A 583 1.00 5.15 -7.05
C PHE A 583 0.98 4.66 -8.49
N LYS A 584 2.12 4.67 -9.20
CA LYS A 584 2.22 4.09 -10.56
C LYS A 584 1.90 2.59 -10.57
N ALA A 585 2.31 1.85 -9.54
CA ALA A 585 1.96 0.44 -9.39
C ALA A 585 0.45 0.24 -9.15
N LEU A 586 -0.18 1.08 -8.32
CA LEU A 586 -1.64 1.05 -8.10
C LEU A 586 -2.43 1.38 -9.38
N VAL A 587 -1.97 2.36 -10.17
CA VAL A 587 -2.54 2.67 -11.50
C VAL A 587 -2.40 1.47 -12.45
N PHE A 588 -1.27 0.77 -12.42
CA PHE A 588 -1.08 -0.44 -13.22
C PHE A 588 -2.00 -1.59 -12.76
N THR A 589 -2.14 -1.83 -11.45
CA THR A 589 -3.00 -2.89 -10.91
C THR A 589 -4.47 -2.65 -11.27
N THR A 590 -4.96 -1.41 -11.14
CA THR A 590 -6.33 -1.07 -11.56
C THR A 590 -6.52 -1.23 -13.07
N PHE A 591 -5.53 -0.83 -13.88
CA PHE A 591 -5.52 -1.10 -15.31
C PHE A 591 -5.54 -2.62 -15.63
N HIS A 592 -4.79 -3.44 -14.89
CA HIS A 592 -4.78 -4.89 -15.05
C HIS A 592 -6.18 -5.48 -14.83
N GLU A 593 -6.83 -5.11 -13.74
CA GLU A 593 -8.19 -5.60 -13.42
C GLU A 593 -9.23 -5.18 -14.47
N ASP A 594 -9.20 -3.91 -14.89
CA ASP A 594 -10.09 -3.39 -15.93
C ASP A 594 -9.86 -4.09 -17.27
N LEU A 595 -8.61 -4.30 -17.65
CA LEU A 595 -8.27 -5.01 -18.88
C LEU A 595 -8.73 -6.47 -18.81
N LYS A 596 -8.55 -7.14 -17.67
CA LYS A 596 -8.99 -8.51 -17.45
C LYS A 596 -10.51 -8.63 -17.59
N LYS A 597 -11.28 -7.76 -16.94
CA LYS A 597 -12.75 -7.72 -17.08
C LYS A 597 -13.19 -7.56 -18.54
N LYS A 598 -12.52 -6.70 -19.32
CA LYS A 598 -12.83 -6.52 -20.76
C LYS A 598 -12.49 -7.74 -21.61
N VAL A 599 -11.39 -8.41 -21.32
CA VAL A 599 -11.00 -9.66 -22.01
C VAL A 599 -11.99 -10.77 -21.67
N ASP A 600 -12.35 -10.93 -20.40
CA ASP A 600 -13.29 -11.94 -19.92
C ASP A 600 -14.71 -11.70 -20.47
N ALA A 601 -15.10 -10.43 -20.67
CA ALA A 601 -16.35 -10.03 -21.32
C ALA A 601 -16.32 -10.13 -22.87
N GLY A 602 -15.15 -10.41 -23.47
CA GLY A 602 -14.98 -10.46 -24.93
C GLY A 602 -15.00 -9.10 -25.63
N GLU A 603 -14.90 -7.99 -24.88
CA GLU A 603 -14.87 -6.62 -25.40
C GLU A 603 -13.48 -6.24 -25.97
N GLU A 604 -12.43 -6.96 -25.58
CA GLU A 604 -11.05 -6.73 -26.02
C GLU A 604 -10.41 -8.04 -26.52
N ASP A 605 -9.78 -8.01 -27.70
CA ASP A 605 -9.03 -9.15 -28.20
C ASP A 605 -7.78 -9.39 -27.34
N LYS A 606 -7.55 -10.65 -26.97
CA LYS A 606 -6.47 -11.04 -26.07
C LYS A 606 -5.07 -10.70 -26.58
N ARG A 607 -4.83 -10.71 -27.90
CA ARG A 607 -3.52 -10.34 -28.46
C ARG A 607 -3.31 -8.84 -28.34
N ILE A 608 -4.35 -8.05 -28.58
CA ILE A 608 -4.32 -6.59 -28.38
C ILE A 608 -4.14 -6.26 -26.90
N ALA A 609 -4.86 -6.96 -26.01
CA ALA A 609 -4.72 -6.82 -24.57
C ALA A 609 -3.29 -7.12 -24.10
N LYS A 610 -2.65 -8.17 -24.62
CA LYS A 610 -1.24 -8.49 -24.29
C LYS A 610 -0.29 -7.35 -24.63
N ILE A 611 -0.45 -6.74 -25.82
CA ILE A 611 0.37 -5.60 -26.24
C ILE A 611 0.12 -4.39 -25.33
N LYS A 612 -1.14 -4.06 -25.04
CA LYS A 612 -1.50 -2.96 -24.11
C LYS A 612 -0.91 -3.19 -22.72
N TYR A 613 -1.01 -4.42 -22.22
CA TYR A 613 -0.49 -4.81 -20.91
C TYR A 613 1.02 -4.64 -20.81
N GLN A 614 1.76 -5.12 -21.81
CA GLN A 614 3.21 -4.96 -21.89
C GLN A 614 3.62 -3.50 -22.01
N GLN A 615 2.87 -2.68 -22.75
CA GLN A 615 3.14 -1.24 -22.89
C GLN A 615 2.93 -0.49 -21.57
N GLU A 616 1.83 -0.74 -20.85
CA GLU A 616 1.58 -0.11 -19.55
C GLU A 616 2.59 -0.58 -18.49
N PHE A 617 2.92 -1.87 -18.44
CA PHE A 617 3.97 -2.38 -17.54
C PHE A 617 5.34 -1.75 -17.85
N ALA A 618 5.67 -1.57 -19.14
CA ALA A 618 6.91 -0.93 -19.55
C ALA A 618 7.02 0.53 -19.07
N LYS A 619 5.91 1.26 -18.88
CA LYS A 619 5.94 2.61 -18.30
C LYS A 619 6.35 2.59 -16.82
N LEU A 620 5.80 1.66 -16.04
CA LEU A 620 6.17 1.46 -14.64
C LEU A 620 7.67 1.12 -14.52
N ILE A 621 8.14 0.21 -15.37
CA ILE A 621 9.54 -0.23 -15.38
C ILE A 621 10.48 0.88 -15.88
N ALA A 622 10.06 1.69 -16.86
CA ALA A 622 10.84 2.83 -17.32
C ALA A 622 11.03 3.85 -16.20
N PHE A 623 9.99 4.10 -15.39
CA PHE A 623 10.11 4.96 -14.21
C PHE A 623 11.03 4.36 -13.15
N LEU A 624 10.87 3.07 -12.83
CA LEU A 624 11.77 2.35 -11.92
C LEU A 624 13.24 2.44 -12.38
N LYS A 625 13.49 2.33 -13.69
CA LYS A 625 14.84 2.51 -14.24
C LYS A 625 15.36 3.94 -14.03
N THR A 626 14.54 4.96 -14.31
CA THR A 626 14.94 6.36 -14.14
C THR A 626 15.35 6.67 -12.70
N ILE A 627 14.62 6.16 -11.70
CA ILE A 627 14.99 6.38 -10.29
C ILE A 627 16.23 5.56 -9.89
N LEU A 628 16.40 4.34 -10.43
CA LEU A 628 17.60 3.54 -10.20
C LEU A 628 18.85 4.11 -10.88
N ASP A 629 18.72 4.89 -11.96
CA ASP A 629 19.86 5.56 -12.60
C ASP A 629 20.41 6.71 -11.72
N ASN A 630 19.70 7.14 -10.68
CA ASN A 630 20.21 8.07 -9.66
C ASN A 630 21.08 7.32 -8.64
N ASP A 631 22.37 7.66 -8.56
CA ASP A 631 23.31 7.03 -7.62
C ASP A 631 22.97 7.27 -6.15
N LYS A 632 22.25 8.35 -5.83
CA LYS A 632 21.76 8.67 -4.48
C LYS A 632 20.48 7.91 -4.09
N PHE A 633 19.81 7.26 -5.04
CA PHE A 633 18.63 6.42 -4.77
C PHE A 633 19.07 5.02 -4.36
N LEU A 634 18.63 4.58 -3.18
CA LEU A 634 18.98 3.29 -2.57
C LEU A 634 20.49 3.06 -2.41
N GLU A 635 21.18 3.99 -1.75
CA GLU A 635 22.61 3.84 -1.39
C GLU A 635 22.86 2.66 -0.44
N LYS A 636 21.85 2.27 0.35
CA LYS A 636 21.88 1.13 1.27
C LYS A 636 20.89 0.06 0.85
N GLU A 637 21.13 -1.16 1.30
CA GLU A 637 20.18 -2.25 1.14
C GLU A 637 18.96 -2.05 2.04
N ILE A 638 17.79 -2.41 1.54
CA ILE A 638 16.53 -2.40 2.29
C ILE A 638 16.49 -3.65 3.16
N ASP A 639 16.19 -3.52 4.46
CA ASP A 639 15.86 -4.65 5.33
C ASP A 639 14.40 -5.05 5.10
N LEU A 640 14.19 -5.91 4.10
CA LEU A 640 12.87 -6.27 3.61
C LEU A 640 12.08 -7.10 4.63
N TYR A 641 12.75 -7.94 5.44
CA TYR A 641 12.09 -8.73 6.47
C TYR A 641 11.51 -7.84 7.57
N ASN A 642 12.35 -6.99 8.18
CA ASN A 642 11.90 -6.10 9.25
C ASN A 642 10.90 -5.07 8.71
N PHE A 643 11.12 -4.56 7.48
CA PHE A 643 10.16 -3.68 6.83
C PHE A 643 8.76 -4.30 6.76
N VAL A 644 8.66 -5.53 6.25
CA VAL A 644 7.38 -6.22 6.08
C VAL A 644 6.77 -6.63 7.43
N ASP A 645 7.55 -7.17 8.37
CA ASP A 645 7.02 -7.61 9.67
C ASP A 645 6.45 -6.44 10.49
N GLU A 646 7.11 -5.28 10.46
CA GLU A 646 6.65 -4.09 11.15
C GLU A 646 5.40 -3.44 10.51
N LEU A 647 5.02 -3.81 9.28
CA LEU A 647 3.73 -3.37 8.69
C LEU A 647 2.51 -3.85 9.49
N ARG A 648 2.66 -4.86 10.37
CA ARG A 648 1.61 -5.28 11.32
C ARG A 648 1.17 -4.15 12.24
N ASN A 649 2.02 -3.14 12.45
CA ASN A 649 1.71 -1.97 13.28
C ASN A 649 0.97 -0.87 12.49
N SER A 650 0.66 -1.11 11.22
CA SER A 650 0.09 -0.12 10.30
C SER A 650 -1.11 -0.62 9.48
N THR A 651 -1.83 -1.64 9.97
CA THR A 651 -2.90 -2.34 9.23
C THR A 651 -4.14 -1.51 8.92
N LEU A 652 -4.44 -0.44 9.68
CA LEU A 652 -5.54 0.49 9.37
C LEU A 652 -5.19 1.44 8.22
N VAL A 653 -3.90 1.62 7.95
CA VAL A 653 -3.40 2.46 6.85
C VAL A 653 -3.08 1.61 5.62
N LEU A 654 -2.64 0.36 5.83
CA LEU A 654 -2.20 -0.56 4.77
C LEU A 654 -2.88 -1.94 4.94
N ASP A 655 -3.77 -2.30 4.02
CA ASP A 655 -4.39 -3.65 3.98
C ASP A 655 -3.42 -4.66 3.34
N VAL A 656 -2.57 -5.29 4.17
CA VAL A 656 -1.49 -6.18 3.72
C VAL A 656 -1.49 -7.49 4.51
N GLU A 657 -1.49 -8.62 3.80
CA GLU A 657 -1.35 -9.97 4.38
C GLU A 657 0.12 -10.27 4.71
N VAL A 658 0.61 -9.72 5.84
CA VAL A 658 2.02 -9.76 6.25
C VAL A 658 2.58 -11.19 6.28
N ASP A 659 1.85 -12.15 6.84
CA ASP A 659 2.31 -13.55 6.97
C ASP A 659 2.57 -14.22 5.61
N LEU A 660 1.75 -13.91 4.61
CA LEU A 660 1.92 -14.40 3.24
C LEU A 660 3.16 -13.79 2.60
N ILE A 661 3.37 -12.48 2.76
CA ILE A 661 4.53 -11.77 2.20
C ILE A 661 5.82 -12.28 2.86
N LEU A 662 5.89 -12.35 4.19
CA LEU A 662 7.06 -12.86 4.91
C LEU A 662 7.41 -14.29 4.50
N SER A 663 6.39 -15.16 4.37
CA SER A 663 6.61 -16.53 3.87
C SER A 663 7.12 -16.55 2.43
N GLY A 664 6.65 -15.61 1.59
CA GLY A 664 7.09 -15.40 0.21
C GLY A 664 8.53 -14.83 0.09
N LEU A 665 9.01 -14.06 1.06
CA LEU A 665 10.38 -13.50 1.05
C LEU A 665 11.46 -14.59 0.97
N ASN A 666 11.19 -15.79 1.49
CA ASN A 666 12.08 -16.96 1.35
C ASN A 666 12.40 -17.33 -0.11
N PHE A 667 11.55 -16.90 -1.05
CA PHE A 667 11.71 -17.13 -2.48
C PHE A 667 12.23 -15.92 -3.24
N LYS A 668 12.38 -14.75 -2.57
CA LYS A 668 12.84 -13.51 -3.20
C LYS A 668 14.14 -13.73 -3.96
N SER A 669 15.06 -14.50 -3.41
CA SER A 669 16.36 -14.70 -4.04
C SER A 669 16.38 -15.63 -5.25
N LEU A 670 15.28 -16.35 -5.51
CA LEU A 670 15.05 -17.07 -6.77
C LEU A 670 14.64 -16.13 -7.90
N VAL A 671 13.96 -15.04 -7.58
CA VAL A 671 13.39 -14.12 -8.57
C VAL A 671 14.31 -12.93 -8.81
N LEU A 672 14.83 -12.33 -7.73
CA LEU A 672 15.60 -11.09 -7.77
C LEU A 672 17.12 -11.30 -7.55
N GLY A 673 17.50 -12.41 -6.92
CA GLY A 673 18.90 -12.71 -6.57
C GLY A 673 19.26 -12.38 -5.11
N GLY A 674 20.55 -12.22 -4.81
CA GLY A 674 21.03 -11.74 -3.50
C GLY A 674 20.54 -12.55 -2.28
N GLU A 675 20.35 -11.88 -1.15
CA GLU A 675 19.83 -12.49 0.09
C GLU A 675 18.30 -12.35 0.16
N ASN A 676 17.62 -13.24 0.89
CA ASN A 676 16.15 -13.26 0.96
C ASN A 676 15.58 -12.06 1.75
N ASN A 677 16.27 -11.66 2.82
CA ASN A 677 15.77 -10.68 3.78
C ASN A 677 16.14 -9.24 3.44
N THR A 678 17.02 -9.03 2.45
CA THR A 678 17.44 -7.69 2.03
C THR A 678 17.14 -7.46 0.57
N LEU A 679 17.02 -6.20 0.14
CA LEU A 679 16.85 -5.83 -1.27
C LEU A 679 17.86 -4.76 -1.67
N ARG A 680 18.63 -5.02 -2.72
CA ARG A 680 19.68 -4.14 -3.24
C ARG A 680 19.31 -3.54 -4.59
N LYS A 681 19.96 -2.41 -4.89
CA LYS A 681 19.82 -1.69 -6.16
C LYS A 681 20.10 -2.57 -7.38
N GLU A 682 21.12 -3.43 -7.32
CA GLU A 682 21.50 -4.31 -8.44
C GLU A 682 20.41 -5.35 -8.77
N GLU A 683 19.64 -5.76 -7.77
CA GLU A 683 18.56 -6.75 -7.92
C GLU A 683 17.32 -6.13 -8.57
N LEU A 684 17.03 -4.87 -8.23
CA LEU A 684 16.02 -4.08 -8.92
C LEU A 684 16.43 -3.79 -10.37
N LEU A 685 17.71 -3.48 -10.63
CA LEU A 685 18.23 -3.32 -11.99
C LEU A 685 18.13 -4.62 -12.81
N TYR A 686 18.38 -5.77 -12.17
CA TYR A 686 18.16 -7.07 -12.81
C TYR A 686 16.68 -7.25 -13.20
N THR A 687 15.75 -6.92 -12.31
CA THR A 687 14.30 -6.97 -12.56
C THR A 687 13.90 -6.10 -13.75
N VAL A 688 14.44 -4.89 -13.85
CA VAL A 688 14.27 -4.00 -15.01
C VAL A 688 14.74 -4.69 -16.30
N SER A 689 15.87 -5.40 -16.27
CA SER A 689 16.44 -6.07 -17.45
C SER A 689 15.59 -7.25 -17.97
N VAL A 690 14.86 -7.95 -17.09
CA VAL A 690 14.00 -9.11 -17.43
C VAL A 690 12.50 -8.78 -17.45
N SER A 691 12.14 -7.51 -17.24
CA SER A 691 10.75 -7.02 -17.14
C SER A 691 9.83 -7.40 -18.30
N SER A 692 10.34 -7.47 -19.53
CA SER A 692 9.55 -7.88 -20.70
C SER A 692 9.07 -9.33 -20.59
N LYS A 693 9.90 -10.23 -20.05
CA LYS A 693 9.53 -11.62 -19.78
C LYS A 693 8.56 -11.71 -18.62
N ILE A 694 8.81 -10.96 -17.54
CA ILE A 694 7.90 -10.88 -16.38
C ILE A 694 6.51 -10.44 -16.83
N SER A 695 6.38 -9.37 -17.61
CA SER A 695 5.08 -8.89 -18.08
C SER A 695 4.36 -9.88 -18.99
N SER A 696 5.08 -10.58 -19.88
CA SER A 696 4.48 -11.64 -20.69
C SER A 696 3.96 -12.77 -19.82
N MET A 697 4.77 -13.25 -18.86
CA MET A 697 4.40 -14.35 -17.97
C MET A 697 3.21 -13.98 -17.08
N LEU A 698 3.22 -12.79 -16.48
CA LEU A 698 2.10 -12.29 -15.68
C LEU A 698 0.82 -12.23 -16.51
N PHE A 699 0.88 -11.70 -17.74
CA PHE A 699 -0.29 -11.69 -18.63
C PHE A 699 -0.77 -13.10 -18.94
N ASP A 700 0.13 -14.00 -19.33
CA ASP A 700 -0.22 -15.36 -19.73
C ASP A 700 -0.80 -16.16 -18.55
N LEU A 701 -0.34 -15.95 -17.32
CA LEU A 701 -0.90 -16.62 -16.14
C LEU A 701 -2.25 -16.06 -15.68
N THR A 702 -2.48 -14.76 -15.89
CA THR A 702 -3.68 -14.08 -15.34
C THR A 702 -4.83 -13.95 -16.32
N PHE A 703 -4.58 -13.87 -17.62
CA PHE A 703 -5.60 -13.70 -18.67
C PHE A 703 -6.00 -15.02 -19.35
N ASN A 704 -5.43 -16.16 -18.96
CA ASN A 704 -5.84 -17.49 -19.45
C ASN A 704 -6.70 -18.19 -18.39
N GLU A 705 -7.89 -18.65 -18.80
CA GLU A 705 -8.70 -19.58 -18.01
C GLU A 705 -8.13 -21.00 -18.20
N LEU A 706 -7.15 -21.36 -17.36
CA LEU A 706 -6.38 -22.60 -17.51
C LEU A 706 -7.27 -23.85 -17.50
N ASP A 707 -8.36 -23.82 -16.76
CA ASP A 707 -9.37 -24.89 -16.67
C ASP A 707 -10.24 -25.04 -17.92
N LYS A 708 -10.32 -24.01 -18.78
CA LYS A 708 -11.13 -24.00 -20.01
C LYS A 708 -10.30 -24.13 -21.29
N LEU A 709 -8.98 -24.26 -21.20
CA LEU A 709 -8.09 -24.43 -22.36
C LEU A 709 -8.22 -25.83 -22.96
N GLU A 710 -9.02 -25.93 -24.02
CA GLU A 710 -9.15 -27.12 -24.86
C GLU A 710 -8.74 -26.81 -26.32
N PRO A 711 -8.04 -27.73 -27.03
CA PRO A 711 -7.58 -29.03 -26.55
C PRO A 711 -6.45 -28.92 -25.51
N LYS A 712 -6.40 -29.82 -24.53
CA LYS A 712 -5.38 -29.87 -23.44
C LYS A 712 -3.92 -29.69 -23.88
N LYS A 713 -3.57 -29.96 -25.14
CA LYS A 713 -2.24 -29.63 -25.70
C LYS A 713 -1.90 -28.14 -25.62
N GLU A 714 -2.87 -27.24 -25.81
CA GLU A 714 -2.65 -25.79 -25.69
C GLU A 714 -2.37 -25.40 -24.24
N LEU A 715 -3.05 -26.03 -23.27
CA LEU A 715 -2.77 -25.86 -21.85
C LEU A 715 -1.35 -26.29 -21.50
N PHE A 716 -0.93 -27.51 -21.90
CA PHE A 716 0.42 -27.98 -21.59
C PHE A 716 1.51 -27.17 -22.28
N LYS A 717 1.26 -26.71 -23.51
CA LYS A 717 2.17 -25.75 -24.18
C LYS A 717 2.28 -24.46 -23.41
N LEU A 718 1.17 -23.86 -22.99
CA LEU A 718 1.16 -22.64 -22.20
C LEU A 718 1.93 -22.81 -20.88
N ILE A 719 1.74 -23.93 -20.18
CA ILE A 719 2.46 -24.25 -18.94
C ILE A 719 3.96 -24.39 -19.23
N LEU A 720 4.33 -25.09 -20.32
CA LEU A 720 5.72 -25.30 -20.73
C LEU A 720 6.41 -23.97 -21.06
N ASP A 721 5.78 -23.12 -21.86
CA ASP A 721 6.29 -21.79 -22.24
C ASP A 721 6.50 -20.92 -20.99
N ASN A 722 5.55 -20.94 -20.04
CA ASN A 722 5.68 -20.19 -18.79
C ASN A 722 6.77 -20.76 -17.86
N LEU A 723 6.95 -22.09 -17.80
CA LEU A 723 8.02 -22.71 -17.03
C LEU A 723 9.39 -22.32 -17.60
N HIS A 724 9.54 -22.34 -18.93
CA HIS A 724 10.74 -21.86 -19.60
C HIS A 724 10.99 -20.37 -19.35
N ASN A 725 9.96 -19.53 -19.47
CA ASN A 725 10.05 -18.10 -19.16
C ASN A 725 10.45 -17.84 -17.70
N ALA A 726 9.90 -18.60 -16.76
CA ALA A 726 10.26 -18.50 -15.35
C ALA A 726 11.74 -18.84 -15.11
N ARG A 727 12.24 -19.93 -15.73
CA ARG A 727 13.66 -20.31 -15.68
C ARG A 727 14.57 -19.22 -16.26
N ASP A 728 14.11 -18.56 -17.31
CA ASP A 728 14.79 -17.46 -18.01
C ASP A 728 14.80 -16.13 -17.24
N ILE A 729 13.88 -15.95 -16.30
CA ILE A 729 13.80 -14.78 -15.41
C ILE A 729 14.70 -14.99 -14.19
N MET A 730 14.92 -16.23 -13.74
CA MET A 730 15.75 -16.52 -12.58
C MET A 730 17.21 -16.10 -12.80
N PRO A 731 17.83 -15.39 -11.85
CA PRO A 731 19.22 -14.96 -11.99
C PRO A 731 20.16 -16.17 -12.02
N PRO A 732 21.25 -16.10 -12.80
CA PRO A 732 22.23 -17.18 -12.87
C PRO A 732 22.85 -17.40 -11.49
N THR A 733 22.84 -18.64 -11.02
CA THR A 733 23.48 -19.02 -9.75
C THR A 733 24.85 -19.65 -10.00
N TYR A 734 25.89 -19.08 -9.40
CA TYR A 734 27.24 -19.62 -9.45
C TYR A 734 27.54 -20.35 -8.14
N GLY A 735 27.64 -21.68 -8.18
CA GLY A 735 27.92 -22.53 -7.01
C GLY A 735 26.67 -22.98 -6.24
N LYS A 736 26.87 -23.72 -5.13
CA LYS A 736 25.79 -24.26 -4.28
C LYS A 736 25.25 -23.17 -3.35
N LYS A 737 24.29 -22.37 -3.83
CA LYS A 737 23.50 -21.44 -3.02
C LYS A 737 22.30 -22.16 -2.38
N VAL A 738 22.02 -21.91 -1.10
CA VAL A 738 20.78 -22.32 -0.41
C VAL A 738 19.73 -21.24 -0.65
N PHE A 739 18.54 -21.63 -1.09
CA PHE A 739 17.45 -20.69 -1.36
C PHE A 739 16.47 -20.61 -0.18
N PHE A 740 15.97 -21.75 0.29
CA PHE A 740 15.01 -21.86 1.40
C PHE A 740 15.06 -23.28 1.97
N ASN A 741 14.47 -23.50 3.16
CA ASN A 741 14.27 -24.85 3.68
C ASN A 741 12.92 -25.42 3.23
N VAL A 742 12.82 -26.75 3.08
CA VAL A 742 11.56 -27.41 2.69
C VAL A 742 10.40 -26.99 3.58
N LYS A 743 10.60 -26.89 4.90
CA LYS A 743 9.56 -26.40 5.83
C LYS A 743 9.03 -25.02 5.45
N ASP A 744 9.91 -24.08 5.14
CA ASP A 744 9.54 -22.71 4.79
C ASP A 744 8.77 -22.68 3.47
N GLY A 745 9.20 -23.49 2.50
CA GLY A 745 8.53 -23.56 1.21
C GLY A 745 7.14 -24.19 1.27
N LEU A 746 6.98 -25.22 2.11
CA LEU A 746 5.67 -25.84 2.36
C LEU A 746 4.75 -24.91 3.15
N LYS A 747 5.28 -24.18 4.15
CA LYS A 747 4.52 -23.18 4.89
C LYS A 747 3.97 -22.08 3.98
N PHE A 748 4.77 -21.59 3.03
CA PHE A 748 4.28 -20.65 2.02
C PHE A 748 3.15 -21.25 1.17
N GLY A 749 3.26 -22.53 0.80
CA GLY A 749 2.20 -23.26 0.11
C GLY A 749 0.90 -23.31 0.92
N ASP A 750 0.97 -23.60 2.22
CA ASP A 750 -0.19 -23.59 3.12
C ASP A 750 -0.84 -22.20 3.17
N GLU A 751 -0.06 -21.15 3.40
CA GLU A 751 -0.57 -19.77 3.48
C GLU A 751 -1.20 -19.32 2.16
N LEU A 752 -0.62 -19.71 1.02
CA LEU A 752 -1.19 -19.45 -0.30
C LEU A 752 -2.54 -20.15 -0.49
N ILE A 753 -2.66 -21.42 -0.08
CA ILE A 753 -3.92 -22.17 -0.17
C ILE A 753 -4.99 -21.56 0.73
N LYS A 754 -4.65 -21.18 1.97
CA LYS A 754 -5.56 -20.48 2.88
C LYS A 754 -6.02 -19.14 2.30
N PHE A 755 -5.11 -18.36 1.72
CA PHE A 755 -5.42 -17.09 1.08
C PHE A 755 -6.38 -17.27 -0.10
N ILE A 756 -6.10 -18.23 -1.00
CA ILE A 756 -6.98 -18.55 -2.14
C ILE A 756 -8.35 -19.02 -1.65
N ASN A 757 -8.39 -19.87 -0.61
CA ASN A 757 -9.65 -20.34 -0.03
C ASN A 757 -10.47 -19.19 0.56
N LYS A 758 -9.85 -18.27 1.31
CA LYS A 758 -10.49 -17.06 1.89
C LYS A 758 -11.08 -16.14 0.82
N LYS A 759 -10.49 -16.10 -0.37
CA LYS A 759 -10.95 -15.29 -1.52
C LYS A 759 -11.90 -16.05 -2.47
N SER A 760 -12.15 -17.34 -2.24
CA SER A 760 -13.08 -18.15 -3.04
C SER A 760 -14.53 -17.74 -2.80
N GLU A 761 -15.39 -17.87 -3.81
CA GLU A 761 -16.84 -17.65 -3.67
C GLU A 761 -17.48 -18.62 -2.66
N ASN A 762 -16.91 -19.83 -2.55
CA ASN A 762 -17.34 -20.87 -1.62
C ASN A 762 -16.11 -21.40 -0.86
N PRO A 763 -15.67 -20.73 0.22
CA PRO A 763 -14.55 -21.19 1.02
C PRO A 763 -14.89 -22.53 1.69
N LYS A 764 -13.96 -23.48 1.64
CA LYS A 764 -14.05 -24.73 2.40
C LYS A 764 -13.58 -24.51 3.85
N ASP A 765 -13.98 -25.41 4.75
CA ASP A 765 -13.39 -25.46 6.09
C ASP A 765 -11.89 -25.75 5.99
N GLU A 766 -11.05 -25.08 6.79
CA GLU A 766 -9.60 -25.27 6.73
C GLU A 766 -9.18 -26.73 7.01
N SER A 767 -9.95 -27.47 7.80
CA SER A 767 -9.71 -28.89 8.07
C SER A 767 -9.95 -29.80 6.86
N GLU A 768 -10.62 -29.30 5.82
CA GLU A 768 -10.85 -30.00 4.54
C GLU A 768 -9.81 -29.64 3.48
N LEU A 769 -8.87 -28.73 3.78
CA LEU A 769 -7.83 -28.30 2.85
C LEU A 769 -6.63 -29.24 2.92
N VAL A 770 -6.18 -29.67 1.75
CA VAL A 770 -4.94 -30.44 1.59
C VAL A 770 -3.75 -29.48 1.71
N MET A 771 -3.05 -29.52 2.84
CA MET A 771 -1.93 -28.62 3.13
C MET A 771 -0.60 -29.22 2.67
N PRO A 772 0.22 -28.51 1.86
CA PRO A 772 1.56 -28.92 1.47
C PRO A 772 2.45 -29.36 2.64
N SER A 773 2.34 -28.73 3.81
CA SER A 773 3.13 -29.10 5.00
C SER A 773 2.87 -30.52 5.50
N ASN A 774 1.67 -31.08 5.26
CA ASN A 774 1.36 -32.48 5.57
C ASN A 774 2.35 -33.43 4.88
N PHE A 775 2.92 -33.03 3.73
CA PHE A 775 3.82 -33.83 2.90
C PHE A 775 5.32 -33.62 3.20
N LYS A 776 5.68 -32.85 4.23
CA LYS A 776 7.09 -32.53 4.57
C LYS A 776 7.99 -33.75 4.58
N ARG A 777 7.58 -34.81 5.28
CA ARG A 777 8.33 -36.07 5.36
C ARG A 777 8.60 -36.67 3.98
N THR A 778 7.55 -36.78 3.16
CA THR A 778 7.66 -37.36 1.81
C THR A 778 8.53 -36.53 0.89
N VAL A 779 8.43 -35.20 0.97
CA VAL A 779 9.27 -34.30 0.19
C VAL A 779 10.74 -34.44 0.58
N ILE A 780 11.05 -34.50 1.88
CA ILE A 780 12.44 -34.66 2.37
C ILE A 780 13.01 -36.02 1.98
N ASP A 781 12.31 -37.12 2.26
CA ASP A 781 12.80 -38.48 1.96
C ASP A 781 13.02 -38.68 0.45
N PHE A 782 12.10 -38.20 -0.39
CA PHE A 782 12.29 -38.23 -1.84
C PHE A 782 13.48 -37.35 -2.28
N SER A 783 13.64 -36.17 -1.68
CA SER A 783 14.73 -35.24 -2.01
C SER A 783 16.10 -35.81 -1.69
N GLU A 784 16.29 -36.42 -0.51
CA GLU A 784 17.57 -37.03 -0.12
C GLU A 784 17.91 -38.30 -0.92
N ARG A 785 16.90 -39.00 -1.44
CA ARG A 785 17.10 -40.21 -2.24
C ARG A 785 17.30 -39.92 -3.72
N TYR A 786 16.68 -38.88 -4.25
CA TYR A 786 16.69 -38.57 -5.68
C TYR A 786 17.50 -37.31 -6.03
N LEU A 787 17.27 -36.20 -5.33
CA LEU A 787 17.84 -34.89 -5.69
C LEU A 787 19.28 -34.73 -5.18
N ASP A 788 19.56 -35.12 -3.93
CA ASP A 788 20.90 -35.12 -3.34
C ASP A 788 21.21 -36.51 -2.75
N PRO A 789 21.50 -37.51 -3.61
CA PRO A 789 21.51 -38.93 -3.25
C PRO A 789 22.48 -39.21 -2.11
N THR A 790 21.91 -39.28 -0.92
CA THR A 790 22.61 -39.52 0.33
C THR A 790 22.63 -41.02 0.58
N GLY A 791 23.79 -41.55 1.00
CA GLY A 791 23.89 -42.96 1.35
C GLY A 791 22.86 -43.31 2.43
N ARG A 792 22.19 -44.45 2.32
CA ARG A 792 21.04 -44.83 3.17
C ARG A 792 21.28 -44.77 4.68
N ALA A 793 22.54 -44.93 5.11
CA ALA A 793 22.95 -44.80 6.51
C ALA A 793 22.91 -43.35 7.05
N ASN A 794 22.90 -42.35 6.15
CA ASN A 794 23.01 -40.93 6.46
C ASN A 794 21.75 -40.14 6.07
N LEU A 795 20.65 -40.81 5.68
CA LEU A 795 19.37 -40.14 5.44
C LEU A 795 18.87 -39.49 6.73
N SER A 796 18.25 -38.31 6.62
CA SER A 796 17.65 -37.61 7.76
C SER A 796 16.53 -38.44 8.37
N TYR A 797 15.65 -38.97 7.52
CA TYR A 797 14.77 -40.07 7.90
C TYR A 797 15.51 -41.38 7.67
N GLY A 798 16.09 -41.91 8.75
CA GLY A 798 16.80 -43.17 8.69
C GLY A 798 15.95 -44.29 8.07
N SER A 799 16.61 -45.18 7.31
CA SER A 799 16.00 -46.33 6.64
C SER A 799 14.97 -47.03 7.55
N PRO A 800 13.68 -47.05 7.18
CA PRO A 800 12.66 -47.66 8.01
C PRO A 800 12.88 -49.16 8.10
N CYS A 801 13.42 -49.77 7.03
CA CYS A 801 13.78 -51.18 6.98
C CYS A 801 15.28 -51.38 7.23
N ARG A 802 15.63 -52.30 8.13
CA ARG A 802 17.03 -52.67 8.42
C ARG A 802 17.20 -54.18 8.38
N PRO A 803 18.37 -54.70 7.96
CA PRO A 803 18.63 -56.15 7.99
C PRO A 803 18.40 -56.71 9.39
N ASP A 804 17.69 -57.83 9.48
CA ASP A 804 17.46 -58.56 10.72
C ASP A 804 18.77 -59.22 11.18
N PRO A 805 19.36 -58.78 12.31
CA PRO A 805 20.61 -59.36 12.80
C PRO A 805 20.46 -60.83 13.21
N ALA A 806 19.24 -61.29 13.51
CA ALA A 806 18.97 -62.68 13.88
C ALA A 806 18.68 -63.59 12.66
N ASN A 807 18.33 -63.02 11.51
CA ASN A 807 17.94 -63.77 10.31
C ASN A 807 18.57 -63.17 9.04
N PRO A 808 19.74 -63.69 8.59
CA PRO A 808 20.40 -63.21 7.37
C PRO A 808 19.45 -63.24 6.16
N GLY A 809 19.26 -62.08 5.51
CA GLY A 809 18.39 -61.91 4.35
C GLY A 809 16.94 -61.50 4.67
N LYS A 810 16.58 -61.30 5.95
CA LYS A 810 15.31 -60.68 6.36
C LYS A 810 15.53 -59.21 6.76
N TYR A 811 14.45 -58.42 6.73
CA TYR A 811 14.45 -57.02 7.15
C TYR A 811 13.41 -56.81 8.26
N ILE A 812 13.75 -55.97 9.23
CA ILE A 812 12.84 -55.44 10.26
C ILE A 812 12.54 -54.01 9.87
N CYS A 813 11.26 -53.68 9.70
CA CYS A 813 10.85 -52.36 9.28
C CYS A 813 10.07 -51.64 10.40
N SER A 814 10.32 -50.33 10.59
CA SER A 814 9.55 -49.44 11.47
C SER A 814 8.67 -48.46 10.67
N GLN A 815 7.46 -48.19 11.17
CA GLN A 815 6.56 -47.15 10.65
C GLN A 815 6.71 -45.82 11.41
N GLU A 816 7.24 -45.89 12.63
CA GLU A 816 7.35 -44.73 13.52
C GLU A 816 8.38 -43.76 12.96
N ASP A 817 8.00 -42.50 13.00
CA ASP A 817 8.92 -41.40 12.75
C ASP A 817 9.99 -41.37 13.85
N PRO A 818 11.23 -40.95 13.52
CA PRO A 818 12.25 -40.79 14.54
C PRO A 818 11.81 -39.72 15.58
N PRO A 819 12.27 -39.82 16.84
CA PRO A 819 11.83 -38.90 17.91
C PRO A 819 12.06 -37.41 17.63
N ASN A 820 13.01 -37.07 16.75
CA ASN A 820 13.35 -35.71 16.33
C ASN A 820 12.73 -35.32 14.96
N SER A 821 11.71 -36.03 14.49
CA SER A 821 11.12 -35.83 13.16
C SER A 821 10.60 -34.42 12.88
N GLU A 822 10.16 -33.68 13.89
CA GLU A 822 9.75 -32.28 13.76
C GLU A 822 10.91 -31.35 13.39
N GLU A 823 12.12 -31.66 13.89
CA GLU A 823 13.35 -30.88 13.69
C GLU A 823 14.05 -31.21 12.36
N ILE A 824 13.71 -32.34 11.72
CA ILE A 824 14.27 -32.73 10.42
C ILE A 824 13.81 -31.76 9.34
N ASP A 825 14.73 -31.12 8.64
CA ASP A 825 14.45 -30.23 7.52
C ASP A 825 15.57 -30.29 6.48
N LEU A 826 15.30 -29.84 5.26
CA LEU A 826 16.26 -29.92 4.15
C LEU A 826 16.42 -28.57 3.45
N GLU A 827 17.68 -28.16 3.30
CA GLU A 827 18.05 -26.98 2.53
C GLU A 827 17.85 -27.23 1.02
N VAL A 828 16.97 -26.44 0.40
CA VAL A 828 16.78 -26.45 -1.03
C VAL A 828 17.86 -25.59 -1.67
N THR A 829 18.86 -26.27 -2.24
CA THR A 829 19.96 -25.61 -2.95
C THR A 829 19.62 -25.37 -4.41
N SER A 830 20.35 -24.45 -5.06
CA SER A 830 20.29 -24.20 -6.50
C SER A 830 20.45 -25.44 -7.37
N VAL A 831 21.23 -26.44 -6.94
CA VAL A 831 21.34 -27.72 -7.64
C VAL A 831 20.04 -28.52 -7.51
N ASN A 832 19.49 -28.60 -6.30
CA ASN A 832 18.25 -29.34 -6.02
C ASN A 832 17.06 -28.72 -6.73
N PHE A 833 16.97 -27.38 -6.71
CA PHE A 833 15.92 -26.62 -7.37
C PHE A 833 15.95 -26.77 -8.89
N ASN A 834 17.13 -26.67 -9.53
CA ASN A 834 17.26 -26.90 -10.97
C ASN A 834 16.85 -28.34 -11.37
N LYS A 835 17.22 -29.34 -10.56
CA LYS A 835 16.77 -30.72 -10.80
C LYS A 835 15.25 -30.86 -10.69
N LEU A 836 14.61 -30.20 -9.73
CA LEU A 836 13.15 -30.18 -9.60
C LEU A 836 12.48 -29.52 -10.81
N LEU A 837 13.03 -28.39 -11.28
CA LEU A 837 12.57 -27.75 -12.52
C LEU A 837 12.73 -28.66 -13.73
N ASP A 838 13.84 -29.41 -13.84
CA ASP A 838 14.05 -30.36 -14.94
C ASP A 838 13.06 -31.55 -14.89
N ILE A 839 12.67 -32.03 -13.70
CA ILE A 839 11.63 -33.06 -13.54
C ILE A 839 10.26 -32.51 -13.95
N ALA A 840 9.92 -31.31 -13.47
CA ALA A 840 8.66 -30.65 -13.82
C ALA A 840 8.57 -30.39 -15.33
N ASP A 841 9.64 -29.87 -15.92
CA ASP A 841 9.80 -29.67 -17.35
C ASP A 841 9.59 -30.97 -18.14
N GLY A 842 10.30 -32.05 -17.76
CA GLY A 842 10.14 -33.36 -18.37
C GLY A 842 8.71 -33.92 -18.27
N ALA A 843 8.05 -33.73 -17.13
CA ALA A 843 6.67 -34.16 -16.91
C ALA A 843 5.67 -33.40 -17.79
N ILE A 844 5.78 -32.07 -17.88
CA ILE A 844 4.92 -31.25 -18.75
C ILE A 844 5.19 -31.56 -20.23
N GLN A 845 6.45 -31.73 -20.63
CA GLN A 845 6.80 -32.20 -21.98
C GLN A 845 6.22 -33.58 -22.28
N ALA A 846 6.17 -34.50 -21.31
CA ALA A 846 5.56 -35.81 -21.49
C ALA A 846 4.03 -35.72 -21.73
N LEU A 847 3.35 -34.83 -20.99
CA LEU A 847 1.94 -34.54 -21.19
C LEU A 847 1.66 -33.91 -22.56
N TYR A 848 2.42 -32.87 -22.93
CA TYR A 848 2.31 -32.20 -24.22
C TYR A 848 2.58 -33.17 -25.39
N PHE A 849 3.67 -33.94 -25.30
CA PHE A 849 4.00 -34.97 -26.27
C PHE A 849 2.90 -36.03 -26.40
N GLY A 850 2.34 -36.48 -25.27
CA GLY A 850 1.26 -37.44 -25.22
C GLY A 850 0.05 -36.97 -26.02
N GLU A 851 -0.39 -35.74 -25.81
CA GLU A 851 -1.53 -35.14 -26.51
C GLU A 851 -1.27 -34.98 -28.02
N VAL A 852 -0.16 -34.33 -28.39
CA VAL A 852 0.20 -34.05 -29.78
C VAL A 852 0.37 -35.35 -30.57
N THR A 853 1.00 -36.36 -29.96
CA THR A 853 1.28 -37.62 -30.62
C THR A 853 0.02 -38.50 -30.71
N PHE A 854 -0.86 -38.44 -29.69
CA PHE A 854 -2.16 -39.10 -29.74
C PHE A 854 -3.02 -38.52 -30.87
N ASP A 855 -3.08 -37.19 -31.00
CA ASP A 855 -3.77 -36.51 -32.12
C ASP A 855 -3.33 -37.08 -33.48
N HIS A 856 -2.02 -37.17 -33.70
CA HIS A 856 -1.49 -37.65 -34.98
C HIS A 856 -1.82 -39.12 -35.25
N PHE A 857 -1.81 -39.99 -34.22
CA PHE A 857 -2.02 -41.43 -34.36
C PHE A 857 -3.42 -41.89 -33.97
N GLU A 858 -4.38 -40.98 -33.75
CA GLU A 858 -5.69 -41.29 -33.17
C GLU A 858 -6.40 -42.44 -33.90
N GLU A 859 -6.49 -42.37 -35.23
CA GLU A 859 -7.13 -43.42 -36.05
C GLU A 859 -6.51 -44.81 -35.80
N LYS A 860 -5.18 -44.88 -35.68
CA LYS A 860 -4.47 -46.14 -35.41
C LYS A 860 -4.63 -46.57 -33.96
N LEU A 861 -4.59 -45.65 -33.01
CA LEU A 861 -4.67 -45.94 -31.57
C LEU A 861 -6.05 -46.43 -31.14
N LEU A 862 -7.10 -46.00 -31.85
CA LEU A 862 -8.48 -46.48 -31.64
C LEU A 862 -8.70 -47.93 -32.12
N ASP A 863 -7.74 -48.57 -32.80
CA ASP A 863 -7.83 -50.00 -33.13
C ASP A 863 -7.86 -50.84 -31.83
N PRO A 864 -8.85 -51.75 -31.67
CA PRO A 864 -8.98 -52.58 -30.48
C PRO A 864 -7.84 -53.59 -30.26
N LYS A 865 -6.89 -53.72 -31.20
CA LYS A 865 -5.71 -54.59 -31.14
C LYS A 865 -4.46 -53.85 -30.66
N PRO A 866 -3.39 -54.58 -30.29
CA PRO A 866 -2.06 -53.98 -30.08
C PRO A 866 -1.59 -53.19 -31.31
N VAL A 867 -1.16 -51.95 -31.09
CA VAL A 867 -0.73 -51.03 -32.17
C VAL A 867 0.80 -50.96 -32.17
N LYS A 868 1.42 -51.13 -33.34
CA LYS A 868 2.86 -50.92 -33.52
C LYS A 868 3.10 -49.57 -34.21
N ILE A 869 3.98 -48.77 -33.63
CA ILE A 869 4.41 -47.50 -34.18
C ILE A 869 5.91 -47.62 -34.48
N ASP A 870 6.23 -47.82 -35.75
CA ASP A 870 7.60 -48.05 -36.23
C ASP A 870 8.27 -46.76 -36.75
N PHE A 871 7.50 -45.69 -36.96
CA PHE A 871 7.96 -44.41 -37.47
C PHE A 871 7.20 -43.25 -36.82
N TYR A 872 7.93 -42.21 -36.42
CA TYR A 872 7.37 -40.93 -35.95
C TYR A 872 7.65 -39.85 -37.00
N PRO A 873 6.64 -39.06 -37.41
CA PRO A 873 6.88 -37.90 -38.26
C PRO A 873 7.60 -36.78 -37.50
N ASN A 874 8.14 -35.80 -38.23
CA ASN A 874 8.61 -34.54 -37.64
C ASN A 874 7.44 -33.56 -37.58
N LEU A 875 6.68 -33.59 -36.49
CA LEU A 875 5.61 -32.63 -36.22
C LEU A 875 6.22 -31.29 -35.78
N PRO A 876 5.68 -30.13 -36.22
CA PRO A 876 6.14 -28.82 -35.76
C PRO A 876 6.17 -28.69 -34.23
N GLU A 877 5.17 -29.25 -33.56
CA GLU A 877 5.01 -29.26 -32.10
C GLU A 877 6.14 -29.99 -31.38
N TYR A 878 6.85 -30.91 -32.05
CA TYR A 878 8.01 -31.59 -31.46
C TYR A 878 9.22 -30.67 -31.26
N ALA A 879 9.23 -29.47 -31.87
CA ALA A 879 10.28 -28.48 -31.66
C ALA A 879 10.25 -27.88 -30.24
N ASP A 880 9.11 -27.95 -29.54
CA ASP A 880 8.96 -27.44 -28.17
C ASP A 880 9.43 -28.46 -27.10
N ILE A 881 9.88 -29.64 -27.52
CA ILE A 881 10.32 -30.73 -26.63
C ILE A 881 11.83 -30.91 -26.74
N ASP A 882 12.50 -31.03 -25.59
CA ASP A 882 13.96 -31.23 -25.55
C ASP A 882 14.35 -32.58 -26.20
N ASP A 883 15.36 -32.53 -27.08
CA ASP A 883 15.94 -33.69 -27.75
C ASP A 883 16.33 -34.81 -26.76
N LYS A 884 16.75 -34.44 -25.54
CA LYS A 884 17.11 -35.39 -24.48
C LYS A 884 15.92 -36.26 -24.03
N HIS A 885 14.71 -35.71 -24.03
CA HIS A 885 13.48 -36.40 -23.62
C HIS A 885 12.81 -37.12 -24.78
N MET A 886 12.90 -36.57 -25.99
CA MET A 886 12.20 -37.04 -27.19
C MET A 886 12.41 -38.54 -27.47
N ILE A 887 13.64 -39.04 -27.35
CA ILE A 887 13.95 -40.46 -27.60
C ILE A 887 13.21 -41.37 -26.59
N GLY A 888 13.25 -41.00 -25.31
CA GLY A 888 12.56 -41.73 -24.24
C GLY A 888 11.05 -41.71 -24.39
N LEU A 889 10.48 -40.55 -24.73
CA LEU A 889 9.05 -40.37 -24.92
C LEU A 889 8.52 -41.18 -26.12
N LYS A 890 9.20 -41.16 -27.27
CA LYS A 890 8.87 -41.99 -28.45
C LYS A 890 8.93 -43.49 -28.12
N LYS A 891 9.97 -43.94 -27.42
CA LYS A 891 10.10 -45.34 -26.98
C LYS A 891 8.94 -45.72 -26.04
N SER A 892 8.62 -44.86 -25.08
CA SER A 892 7.55 -45.08 -24.10
C SER A 892 6.17 -45.13 -24.78
N PHE A 893 5.87 -44.20 -25.68
CA PHE A 893 4.59 -44.12 -26.40
C PHE A 893 4.36 -45.34 -27.30
N SER A 894 5.36 -45.75 -28.09
CA SER A 894 5.28 -46.99 -28.89
C SER A 894 5.08 -48.22 -28.01
N HIS A 895 5.74 -48.26 -26.84
CA HIS A 895 5.60 -49.36 -25.89
C HIS A 895 4.21 -49.41 -25.26
N ILE A 896 3.64 -48.27 -24.84
CA ILE A 896 2.26 -48.17 -24.34
C ILE A 896 1.27 -48.65 -25.40
N ALA A 897 1.36 -48.12 -26.63
CA ALA A 897 0.47 -48.46 -27.74
C ALA A 897 0.43 -49.98 -28.02
N TYR A 898 1.58 -50.64 -27.90
CA TYR A 898 1.71 -52.06 -28.19
C TYR A 898 1.41 -52.97 -26.99
N LYS A 899 1.79 -52.59 -25.76
CA LYS A 899 1.82 -53.49 -24.60
C LYS A 899 0.68 -53.27 -23.61
N PHE A 900 0.21 -52.05 -23.43
CA PHE A 900 -0.74 -51.68 -22.38
C PHE A 900 -2.19 -51.88 -22.84
N ARG A 901 -3.07 -52.11 -21.86
CA ARG A 901 -4.48 -52.48 -22.11
C ARG A 901 -5.49 -51.58 -21.41
N TYR A 902 -5.17 -51.13 -20.21
CA TYR A 902 -6.10 -50.39 -19.35
C TYR A 902 -5.76 -48.91 -19.43
N PHE A 903 -6.76 -48.10 -19.79
CA PHE A 903 -6.63 -46.67 -19.97
C PHE A 903 -7.82 -46.02 -19.27
N ARG A 904 -7.56 -45.18 -18.26
CA ARG A 904 -8.62 -44.39 -17.60
C ARG A 904 -9.24 -43.43 -18.60
N ASN A 905 -10.55 -43.19 -18.49
CA ASN A 905 -11.25 -42.18 -19.28
C ASN A 905 -11.61 -40.96 -18.41
N GLY A 906 -12.39 -40.02 -18.94
CA GLY A 906 -12.79 -38.81 -18.23
C GLY A 906 -13.64 -39.04 -16.97
N ASP A 907 -14.24 -40.22 -16.82
CA ASP A 907 -14.90 -40.65 -15.57
C ASP A 907 -13.87 -41.22 -14.55
N ASN A 908 -12.57 -41.18 -14.86
CA ASN A 908 -11.45 -41.81 -14.12
C ASN A 908 -11.49 -43.34 -14.02
N TYR A 909 -12.26 -44.01 -14.90
CA TYR A 909 -12.39 -45.47 -14.91
C TYR A 909 -11.71 -46.12 -16.12
N SER A 910 -11.09 -47.28 -15.90
CA SER A 910 -10.62 -48.16 -16.98
C SER A 910 -11.70 -49.19 -17.38
N THR A 911 -11.76 -49.56 -18.66
CA THR A 911 -12.68 -50.61 -19.12
C THR A 911 -12.02 -51.99 -19.14
N TYR A 912 -12.54 -52.92 -18.34
CA TYR A 912 -12.04 -54.28 -18.20
C TYR A 912 -12.77 -55.24 -19.14
N GLN A 913 -12.34 -55.27 -20.41
CA GLN A 913 -12.93 -56.11 -21.46
C GLN A 913 -11.91 -56.70 -22.45
N ARG A 914 -12.39 -57.42 -23.48
CA ARG A 914 -11.54 -58.11 -24.50
C ARG A 914 -10.83 -57.16 -25.46
N ASN A 915 -11.52 -56.14 -25.96
CA ASN A 915 -10.93 -55.18 -26.87
C ASN A 915 -10.17 -54.13 -26.06
N ILE A 916 -9.00 -53.72 -26.53
CA ILE A 916 -8.27 -52.61 -25.93
C ILE A 916 -9.05 -51.33 -26.27
N ILE A 917 -9.53 -50.61 -25.26
CA ILE A 917 -10.12 -49.28 -25.48
C ILE A 917 -9.07 -48.27 -25.06
N ARG A 918 -8.41 -47.66 -26.05
CA ARG A 918 -7.56 -46.50 -25.81
C ARG A 918 -8.41 -45.25 -25.89
N ASN A 919 -8.11 -44.31 -25.01
CA ASN A 919 -8.61 -42.96 -25.07
C ASN A 919 -7.44 -42.03 -24.76
N ARG A 920 -7.58 -40.77 -25.18
CA ARG A 920 -6.56 -39.74 -25.05
C ARG A 920 -6.07 -39.59 -23.62
N GLU A 921 -6.98 -39.38 -22.67
CA GLU A 921 -6.65 -39.05 -21.28
C GLU A 921 -5.86 -40.17 -20.59
N GLY A 922 -6.33 -41.41 -20.68
CA GLY A 922 -5.62 -42.54 -20.09
C GLY A 922 -4.30 -42.85 -20.79
N PHE A 923 -4.20 -42.58 -22.08
CA PHE A 923 -2.95 -42.78 -22.82
C PHE A 923 -1.91 -41.74 -22.41
N THR A 924 -2.29 -40.46 -22.41
CA THR A 924 -1.44 -39.35 -21.97
C THR A 924 -1.03 -39.52 -20.50
N SER A 925 -1.95 -39.95 -19.61
CA SER A 925 -1.65 -40.28 -18.22
C SER A 925 -0.57 -41.36 -18.11
N LEU A 926 -0.67 -42.45 -18.89
CA LEU A 926 0.35 -43.50 -18.89
C LEU A 926 1.71 -43.03 -19.43
N VAL A 927 1.73 -42.11 -20.40
CA VAL A 927 2.97 -41.48 -20.88
C VAL A 927 3.63 -40.71 -19.74
N LEU A 928 2.86 -39.90 -19.01
CA LEU A 928 3.33 -39.17 -17.83
C LEU A 928 3.82 -40.12 -16.73
N MET A 929 3.00 -41.10 -16.33
CA MET A 929 3.33 -42.02 -15.23
C MET A 929 4.61 -42.80 -15.54
N ARG A 930 4.80 -43.26 -16.77
CA ARG A 930 6.05 -43.92 -17.18
C ARG A 930 7.27 -43.01 -17.15
N HIS A 931 7.08 -41.71 -17.37
CA HIS A 931 8.16 -40.73 -17.25
C HIS A 931 8.51 -40.49 -15.78
N VAL A 932 7.50 -40.23 -14.94
CA VAL A 932 7.70 -39.84 -13.52
C VAL A 932 8.10 -41.02 -12.63
N LEU A 933 7.50 -42.20 -12.81
CA LEU A 933 7.76 -43.37 -11.95
C LEU A 933 9.20 -43.90 -12.06
N VAL A 934 9.91 -43.57 -13.13
CA VAL A 934 11.34 -43.86 -13.24
C VAL A 934 12.13 -43.21 -12.11
N HIS A 935 11.78 -41.99 -11.70
CA HIS A 935 12.44 -41.29 -10.60
C HIS A 935 12.18 -41.99 -9.26
N ALA A 936 10.95 -42.43 -9.00
CA ALA A 936 10.61 -43.18 -7.80
C ALA A 936 11.31 -44.56 -7.74
N LEU A 937 11.34 -45.31 -8.85
CA LEU A 937 12.05 -46.59 -8.92
C LEU A 937 13.56 -46.43 -8.75
N TYR A 938 14.13 -45.30 -9.20
CA TYR A 938 15.53 -44.99 -8.96
C TYR A 938 15.79 -44.62 -7.48
N ALA A 939 14.94 -43.79 -6.88
CA ALA A 939 15.08 -43.31 -5.50
C ALA A 939 14.96 -44.42 -4.45
N TYR A 940 14.08 -45.39 -4.68
CA TYR A 940 13.81 -46.49 -3.74
C TYR A 940 14.34 -47.85 -4.22
N GLY A 941 15.10 -47.86 -5.32
CA GLY A 941 15.71 -49.06 -5.87
C GLY A 941 16.93 -49.56 -5.10
N PRO A 942 17.52 -50.69 -5.53
CA PRO A 942 18.76 -51.21 -4.94
C PRO A 942 19.91 -50.20 -5.00
N GLU A 943 20.64 -50.03 -3.90
CA GLU A 943 21.78 -49.11 -3.81
C GLU A 943 22.85 -49.38 -4.89
N GLY A 944 23.39 -48.29 -5.47
CA GLY A 944 24.45 -48.37 -6.48
C GLY A 944 24.00 -48.83 -7.86
N PHE A 945 22.70 -49.03 -8.08
CA PHE A 945 22.16 -49.35 -9.40
C PHE A 945 22.25 -48.13 -10.35
N THR A 946 23.07 -48.25 -11.39
CA THR A 946 23.29 -47.20 -12.41
C THR A 946 22.75 -47.59 -13.80
N GLY A 947 22.02 -48.71 -13.90
CA GLY A 947 21.42 -49.16 -15.16
C GLY A 947 20.19 -48.34 -15.55
N ASP A 948 19.77 -48.42 -16.82
CA ASP A 948 18.53 -47.81 -17.30
C ASP A 948 17.34 -48.40 -16.51
N PRO A 949 16.59 -47.61 -15.70
CA PRO A 949 15.46 -48.09 -14.92
C PRO A 949 14.34 -48.67 -15.77
N THR A 950 14.28 -48.28 -17.06
CA THR A 950 13.34 -48.86 -18.04
C THR A 950 13.72 -50.30 -18.44
N THR A 951 14.89 -50.77 -18.01
CA THR A 951 15.43 -52.13 -18.25
C THR A 951 15.85 -52.87 -16.97
N ALA A 952 15.80 -52.20 -15.82
CA ALA A 952 16.20 -52.74 -14.52
C ALA A 952 15.30 -53.88 -14.04
N LYS A 953 15.84 -54.76 -13.18
CA LYS A 953 15.00 -55.53 -12.26
C LYS A 953 14.44 -54.53 -11.25
N GLY A 954 13.13 -54.45 -11.15
CA GLY A 954 12.40 -53.45 -10.37
C GLY A 954 12.66 -53.51 -8.85
N ILE A 955 11.71 -53.02 -8.05
CA ILE A 955 11.85 -53.00 -6.60
C ILE A 955 11.37 -54.30 -5.94
N GLU A 956 12.12 -54.79 -4.95
CA GLU A 956 11.78 -55.95 -4.09
C GLU A 956 10.87 -55.54 -2.92
N ILE A 957 10.37 -56.51 -2.14
CA ILE A 957 9.44 -56.27 -1.02
C ILE A 957 9.92 -55.22 -0.01
N HIS A 958 11.19 -55.25 0.39
CA HIS A 958 11.71 -54.30 1.37
C HIS A 958 11.86 -52.89 0.78
N HIS A 959 12.19 -52.78 -0.50
CA HIS A 959 12.19 -51.51 -1.25
C HIS A 959 10.77 -50.94 -1.41
N VAL A 960 9.76 -51.79 -1.62
CA VAL A 960 8.35 -51.37 -1.61
C VAL A 960 7.97 -50.85 -0.22
N GLN A 961 8.37 -51.53 0.85
CA GLN A 961 8.11 -51.07 2.22
C GLN A 961 8.81 -49.74 2.51
N GLU A 962 10.02 -49.51 1.98
CA GLU A 962 10.68 -48.21 2.06
C GLU A 962 9.90 -47.11 1.34
N LEU A 963 9.50 -47.38 0.09
CA LEU A 963 8.72 -46.44 -0.70
C LEU A 963 7.43 -46.06 0.03
N LEU A 964 6.68 -47.03 0.53
CA LEU A 964 5.41 -46.80 1.24
C LEU A 964 5.60 -45.91 2.46
N VAL A 965 6.65 -46.17 3.24
CA VAL A 965 6.99 -45.37 4.42
C VAL A 965 7.52 -43.98 4.03
N GLY A 966 8.23 -43.86 2.91
CA GLY A 966 8.65 -42.57 2.32
C GLY A 966 7.44 -41.73 1.87
N ILE A 967 6.43 -42.35 1.26
CA ILE A 967 5.19 -41.69 0.85
C ILE A 967 4.09 -41.72 1.92
N LYS A 968 4.42 -41.96 3.19
CA LYS A 968 3.48 -42.05 4.31
C LYS A 968 2.45 -40.92 4.30
N SER A 969 2.91 -39.67 4.24
CA SER A 969 2.04 -38.49 4.24
C SER A 969 1.01 -38.51 3.12
N VAL A 970 1.43 -38.95 1.92
CA VAL A 970 0.53 -39.09 0.78
C VAL A 970 -0.53 -40.16 1.05
N LEU A 971 -0.12 -41.30 1.61
CA LEU A 971 -1.03 -42.38 1.97
C LEU A 971 -1.98 -42.00 3.11
N GLU A 972 -1.56 -41.16 4.06
CA GLU A 972 -2.43 -40.65 5.14
C GLU A 972 -3.49 -39.71 4.56
N GLU A 973 -3.10 -38.76 3.70
CA GLU A 973 -4.00 -37.81 3.06
C GLU A 973 -5.11 -38.49 2.24
N ILE A 974 -4.79 -39.58 1.53
CA ILE A 974 -5.77 -40.32 0.72
C ILE A 974 -6.45 -41.48 1.47
N ASP A 975 -6.32 -41.55 2.81
CA ASP A 975 -6.86 -42.61 3.66
C ASP A 975 -6.40 -44.05 3.29
N LEU A 976 -5.17 -44.21 2.79
CA LEU A 976 -4.57 -45.50 2.46
C LEU A 976 -3.44 -45.95 3.40
N TRP A 977 -3.08 -45.16 4.41
CA TRP A 977 -2.07 -45.53 5.42
C TRP A 977 -2.52 -46.64 6.37
N THR A 978 -1.57 -47.45 6.88
CA THR A 978 -1.83 -48.68 7.64
C THR A 978 -0.98 -48.86 8.89
N SER A 979 -1.59 -49.48 9.91
CA SER A 979 -0.89 -50.00 11.09
C SER A 979 -0.17 -51.35 10.83
N ASN A 980 -0.49 -52.08 9.76
CA ASN A 980 0.13 -53.36 9.39
C ASN A 980 0.87 -53.28 8.04
N PHE A 981 1.90 -52.43 7.96
CA PHE A 981 2.56 -52.11 6.69
C PHE A 981 3.39 -53.24 6.09
N GLU A 982 3.90 -54.17 6.90
CA GLU A 982 4.67 -55.31 6.38
C GLU A 982 3.79 -56.14 5.45
N THR A 983 2.59 -56.48 5.93
CA THR A 983 1.55 -57.20 5.17
C THR A 983 1.04 -56.38 4.00
N PHE A 984 0.82 -55.07 4.19
CA PHE A 984 0.37 -54.17 3.14
C PHE A 984 1.39 -54.05 1.99
N GLY A 985 2.68 -53.89 2.29
CA GLY A 985 3.75 -53.84 1.30
C GLY A 985 3.90 -55.17 0.54
N GLN A 986 3.75 -56.29 1.23
CA GLN A 986 3.69 -57.61 0.60
C GLN A 986 2.49 -57.73 -0.34
N ASN A 987 1.31 -57.25 0.08
CA ASN A 987 0.09 -57.26 -0.73
C ASN A 987 0.24 -56.38 -1.97
N ILE A 988 0.81 -55.17 -1.85
CA ILE A 988 1.08 -54.28 -2.99
C ILE A 988 2.02 -54.95 -4.00
N LEU A 989 3.12 -55.54 -3.53
CA LEU A 989 4.03 -56.30 -4.40
C LEU A 989 3.30 -57.40 -5.15
N LEU A 990 2.51 -58.22 -4.46
CA LEU A 990 1.76 -59.31 -5.07
C LEU A 990 0.69 -58.79 -6.04
N LEU A 991 0.01 -57.70 -5.71
CA LEU A 991 -1.01 -57.10 -6.57
C LEU A 991 -0.42 -56.53 -7.87
N ALA A 992 0.75 -55.89 -7.78
CA ALA A 992 1.47 -55.35 -8.93
C ALA A 992 2.16 -56.44 -9.78
N ASP A 993 2.76 -57.46 -9.18
CA ASP A 993 3.54 -58.49 -9.91
C ASP A 993 2.69 -59.66 -10.44
N LEU A 994 1.47 -59.89 -9.95
CA LEU A 994 0.68 -61.07 -10.36
C LEU A 994 -0.51 -60.75 -11.27
N PHE A 995 -1.13 -59.58 -11.13
CA PHE A 995 -2.48 -59.34 -11.67
C PHE A 995 -2.54 -58.32 -12.81
N GLN A 996 -1.49 -57.53 -13.00
CA GLN A 996 -1.42 -56.58 -14.11
C GLN A 996 -1.32 -57.33 -15.44
N ALA A 997 -1.65 -56.66 -16.54
CA ALA A 997 -1.57 -57.30 -17.86
C ALA A 997 -0.12 -57.62 -18.24
N ARG A 998 0.83 -56.84 -17.71
CA ARG A 998 2.28 -56.98 -17.94
C ARG A 998 3.02 -57.80 -16.89
N SER A 999 2.40 -58.06 -15.74
CA SER A 999 2.92 -58.86 -14.62
C SER A 999 3.62 -60.15 -15.06
N ASN A 1000 4.84 -60.39 -14.59
CA ASN A 1000 5.61 -61.58 -14.97
C ASN A 1000 5.74 -62.62 -13.83
N GLY A 1001 5.44 -62.26 -12.58
CA GLY A 1001 5.48 -63.14 -11.43
C GLY A 1001 6.89 -63.37 -10.88
N ASP A 1002 7.82 -62.42 -11.07
CA ASP A 1002 9.22 -62.54 -10.65
C ASP A 1002 9.51 -62.03 -9.23
N LEU A 1003 8.48 -61.51 -8.53
CA LEU A 1003 8.52 -60.89 -7.21
C LEU A 1003 9.26 -59.55 -7.16
N PHE A 1004 9.30 -58.83 -8.28
CA PHE A 1004 9.72 -57.44 -8.36
C PHE A 1004 8.58 -56.58 -8.91
N ILE A 1005 8.60 -55.27 -8.65
CA ILE A 1005 7.75 -54.30 -9.37
C ILE A 1005 8.63 -53.52 -10.35
N ASN A 1006 8.53 -53.85 -11.64
CA ASN A 1006 9.20 -53.09 -12.70
C ASN A 1006 8.36 -51.88 -13.17
N LEU A 1007 8.92 -51.06 -14.08
CA LEU A 1007 8.24 -49.87 -14.58
C LEU A 1007 6.89 -50.15 -15.26
N ASP A 1008 6.75 -51.27 -15.98
CA ASP A 1008 5.48 -51.64 -16.62
C ASP A 1008 4.42 -51.97 -15.56
N GLU A 1009 4.77 -52.79 -14.57
CA GLU A 1009 3.88 -53.17 -13.46
C GLU A 1009 3.52 -51.97 -12.58
N ALA A 1010 4.48 -51.10 -12.24
CA ALA A 1010 4.25 -49.88 -11.47
C ALA A 1010 3.28 -48.94 -12.19
N SER A 1011 3.45 -48.75 -13.51
CA SER A 1011 2.59 -47.86 -14.30
C SER A 1011 1.16 -48.38 -14.39
N GLU A 1012 0.95 -49.69 -14.60
CA GLU A 1012 -0.40 -50.27 -14.58
C GLU A 1012 -1.02 -50.26 -13.17
N PHE A 1013 -0.22 -50.51 -12.14
CA PHE A 1013 -0.68 -50.54 -10.77
C PHE A 1013 -1.12 -49.16 -10.27
N VAL A 1014 -0.39 -48.09 -10.57
CA VAL A 1014 -0.77 -46.71 -10.20
C VAL A 1014 -2.07 -46.28 -10.87
N GLU A 1015 -2.27 -46.60 -12.15
CA GLU A 1015 -3.55 -46.36 -12.85
C GLU A 1015 -4.71 -47.11 -12.19
N LEU A 1016 -4.46 -48.35 -11.74
CA LEU A 1016 -5.44 -49.14 -10.98
C LEU A 1016 -5.75 -48.51 -9.62
N LEU A 1017 -4.75 -48.01 -8.90
CA LEU A 1017 -4.95 -47.33 -7.61
C LEU A 1017 -5.86 -46.10 -7.77
N PHE A 1018 -5.62 -45.27 -8.78
CA PHE A 1018 -6.49 -44.11 -9.03
C PHE A 1018 -7.93 -44.53 -9.37
N THR A 1019 -8.12 -45.52 -10.26
CA THR A 1019 -9.46 -46.05 -10.54
C THR A 1019 -10.12 -46.60 -9.27
N SER A 1020 -9.37 -47.29 -8.41
CA SER A 1020 -9.90 -47.84 -7.16
C SER A 1020 -10.30 -46.76 -6.16
N ALA A 1021 -9.47 -45.72 -6.00
CA ALA A 1021 -9.76 -44.60 -5.11
C ALA A 1021 -11.05 -43.86 -5.54
N THR A 1022 -11.20 -43.56 -6.83
CA THR A 1022 -12.43 -42.95 -7.36
C THR A 1022 -13.66 -43.85 -7.14
N LEU A 1023 -13.52 -45.16 -7.38
CA LEU A 1023 -14.60 -46.11 -7.11
C LEU A 1023 -14.93 -46.21 -5.63
N SER A 1024 -13.93 -46.13 -4.76
CA SER A 1024 -14.07 -46.22 -3.31
C SER A 1024 -14.94 -45.11 -2.77
N THR A 1025 -14.66 -43.86 -3.13
CA THR A 1025 -15.46 -42.69 -2.73
C THR A 1025 -16.91 -42.84 -3.19
N ALA A 1026 -17.13 -43.18 -4.46
CA ALA A 1026 -18.49 -43.39 -4.97
C ALA A 1026 -19.23 -44.53 -4.26
N MET A 1027 -18.52 -45.62 -3.93
CA MET A 1027 -19.08 -46.79 -3.26
C MET A 1027 -19.41 -46.53 -1.79
N ILE A 1028 -18.53 -45.85 -1.03
CA ILE A 1028 -18.80 -45.51 0.37
C ILE A 1028 -19.98 -44.55 0.47
N ASP A 1029 -20.05 -43.49 -0.35
CA ASP A 1029 -21.17 -42.54 -0.34
C ASP A 1029 -22.50 -43.24 -0.62
N THR A 1030 -22.52 -44.13 -1.60
CA THR A 1030 -23.71 -44.90 -1.97
C THR A 1030 -24.14 -45.89 -0.89
N LEU A 1031 -23.19 -46.57 -0.24
CA LEU A 1031 -23.47 -47.61 0.75
C LEU A 1031 -23.75 -47.04 2.14
N SER A 1032 -23.09 -45.95 2.53
CA SER A 1032 -23.38 -45.22 3.77
C SER A 1032 -24.80 -44.65 3.79
N ALA A 1033 -25.38 -44.32 2.63
CA ALA A 1033 -26.79 -43.93 2.52
C ALA A 1033 -27.79 -45.09 2.74
N LYS A 1034 -27.32 -46.35 2.66
CA LYS A 1034 -28.17 -47.57 2.69
C LYS A 1034 -27.91 -48.47 3.90
N CYS A 1035 -26.73 -48.36 4.48
CA CYS A 1035 -26.25 -49.21 5.57
C CYS A 1035 -26.06 -48.39 6.83
N GLU A 1036 -26.22 -49.03 7.99
CA GLU A 1036 -25.92 -48.40 9.27
C GLU A 1036 -24.43 -48.05 9.36
N THR A 1037 -24.14 -46.82 9.77
CA THR A 1037 -22.79 -46.30 9.92
C THR A 1037 -22.51 -45.91 11.36
N THR A 1038 -21.34 -46.27 11.87
CA THR A 1038 -20.80 -45.88 13.18
C THR A 1038 -19.53 -45.05 12.99
N LEU A 1039 -19.07 -44.38 14.05
CA LEU A 1039 -17.73 -43.76 14.08
C LEU A 1039 -16.83 -44.62 14.95
N ASN A 1040 -15.57 -44.81 14.52
CA ASN A 1040 -14.55 -45.47 15.33
C ASN A 1040 -13.94 -44.49 16.37
N GLU A 1041 -13.00 -44.96 17.19
CA GLU A 1041 -12.32 -44.15 18.22
C GLU A 1041 -11.55 -42.96 17.62
N ASP A 1042 -11.14 -43.06 16.36
CA ASP A 1042 -10.44 -42.02 15.59
C ASP A 1042 -11.42 -41.11 14.81
N GLY A 1043 -12.73 -41.23 15.03
CA GLY A 1043 -13.76 -40.44 14.36
C GLY A 1043 -14.01 -40.82 12.89
N LYS A 1044 -13.47 -41.94 12.38
CA LYS A 1044 -13.67 -42.39 11.00
C LYS A 1044 -14.98 -43.16 10.84
N GLN A 1045 -15.64 -42.94 9.70
CA GLN A 1045 -16.88 -43.62 9.35
C GLN A 1045 -16.65 -45.11 9.08
N GLN A 1046 -17.43 -45.94 9.78
CA GLN A 1046 -17.47 -47.38 9.66
C GLN A 1046 -18.85 -47.83 9.16
N VAL A 1047 -18.88 -48.67 8.13
CA VAL A 1047 -20.10 -49.17 7.51
C VAL A 1047 -20.29 -50.66 7.85
N ASN A 1048 -21.50 -51.06 8.23
CA ASN A 1048 -21.77 -52.44 8.62
C ASN A 1048 -21.41 -53.47 7.52
N THR A 1049 -20.51 -54.39 7.84
CA THR A 1049 -19.94 -55.40 6.92
C THR A 1049 -20.99 -56.29 6.25
N ASN A 1050 -21.98 -56.76 7.00
CA ASN A 1050 -23.02 -57.63 6.46
C ASN A 1050 -23.96 -56.89 5.51
N CYS A 1051 -24.21 -55.60 5.77
CA CYS A 1051 -24.97 -54.75 4.87
C CYS A 1051 -24.19 -54.45 3.58
N VAL A 1052 -22.89 -54.10 3.70
CA VAL A 1052 -22.00 -53.87 2.55
C VAL A 1052 -21.99 -55.09 1.63
N ARG A 1053 -21.70 -56.29 2.15
CA ARG A 1053 -21.63 -57.52 1.33
C ARG A 1053 -22.93 -57.83 0.58
N LYS A 1054 -24.10 -57.57 1.19
CA LYS A 1054 -25.41 -57.81 0.57
C LYS A 1054 -25.70 -56.82 -0.55
N ASN A 1055 -25.29 -55.56 -0.39
CA ASN A 1055 -25.61 -54.47 -1.32
C ASN A 1055 -24.46 -54.10 -2.26
N PHE A 1056 -23.28 -54.72 -2.15
CA PHE A 1056 -22.07 -54.34 -2.88
C PHE A 1056 -22.28 -54.29 -4.41
N PHE A 1057 -22.76 -55.39 -5.00
CA PHE A 1057 -22.95 -55.47 -6.45
C PHE A 1057 -24.20 -54.73 -6.96
N SER A 1058 -25.19 -54.47 -6.10
CA SER A 1058 -26.30 -53.58 -6.47
C SER A 1058 -25.86 -52.11 -6.45
N ALA A 1059 -25.04 -51.70 -5.46
CA ALA A 1059 -24.41 -50.38 -5.45
C ALA A 1059 -23.57 -50.16 -6.70
N LEU A 1060 -22.71 -51.13 -7.04
CA LEU A 1060 -21.81 -51.02 -8.18
C LEU A 1060 -22.54 -50.95 -9.54
N PHE A 1061 -23.56 -51.79 -9.76
CA PHE A 1061 -24.15 -51.96 -11.10
C PHE A 1061 -25.55 -51.37 -11.27
N ASP A 1062 -26.33 -51.28 -10.19
CA ASP A 1062 -27.71 -50.80 -10.27
C ASP A 1062 -27.77 -49.31 -9.90
N ASP A 1063 -27.06 -48.88 -8.85
CA ASP A 1063 -27.03 -47.47 -8.41
C ASP A 1063 -26.01 -46.64 -9.21
N LEU A 1064 -24.74 -47.05 -9.22
CA LEU A 1064 -23.64 -46.34 -9.91
C LEU A 1064 -23.56 -46.63 -11.41
N LYS A 1065 -24.30 -47.63 -11.91
CA LYS A 1065 -24.38 -48.00 -13.33
C LYS A 1065 -23.02 -48.30 -13.99
N LEU A 1066 -22.10 -48.93 -13.27
CA LEU A 1066 -20.71 -49.18 -13.73
C LEU A 1066 -20.54 -50.45 -14.58
N GLN A 1067 -21.63 -51.09 -15.03
CA GLN A 1067 -21.57 -52.29 -15.86
C GLN A 1067 -20.88 -52.09 -17.21
N LYS A 1068 -20.81 -50.84 -17.71
CA LYS A 1068 -20.06 -50.48 -18.92
C LYS A 1068 -18.55 -50.72 -18.77
N TYR A 1069 -18.02 -50.57 -17.55
CA TYR A 1069 -16.59 -50.74 -17.24
C TYR A 1069 -16.22 -52.17 -16.87
N PHE A 1070 -17.16 -52.94 -16.31
CA PHE A 1070 -16.96 -54.32 -15.89
C PHE A 1070 -17.96 -55.31 -16.54
N PRO A 1071 -18.04 -55.38 -17.88
CA PRO A 1071 -19.08 -56.15 -18.56
C PRO A 1071 -19.01 -57.66 -18.28
N ARG A 1072 -17.80 -58.19 -18.00
CA ARG A 1072 -17.60 -59.61 -17.71
C ARG A 1072 -17.98 -59.97 -16.27
N LEU A 1073 -17.60 -59.13 -15.31
CA LEU A 1073 -18.06 -59.24 -13.93
C LEU A 1073 -19.58 -59.13 -13.83
N TYR A 1074 -20.19 -58.22 -14.60
CA TYR A 1074 -21.65 -58.09 -14.63
C TYR A 1074 -22.33 -59.35 -15.18
N LYS A 1075 -21.80 -59.94 -16.25
CA LYS A 1075 -22.28 -61.25 -16.76
C LYS A 1075 -22.13 -62.35 -15.72
N TYR A 1076 -21.03 -62.36 -14.97
CA TYR A 1076 -20.84 -63.30 -13.87
C TYR A 1076 -21.92 -63.11 -12.79
N LYS A 1077 -22.17 -61.87 -12.33
CA LYS A 1077 -23.25 -61.51 -11.40
C LYS A 1077 -24.63 -61.99 -11.87
N GLN A 1078 -24.92 -61.89 -13.18
CA GLN A 1078 -26.20 -62.36 -13.73
C GLN A 1078 -26.33 -63.90 -13.74
N SER A 1079 -25.22 -64.62 -13.87
CA SER A 1079 -25.21 -66.09 -13.94
C SER A 1079 -25.00 -66.79 -12.60
N SER A 1080 -24.64 -66.05 -11.55
CA SER A 1080 -24.31 -66.57 -10.22
C SER A 1080 -25.41 -66.28 -9.21
N SER A 1081 -25.53 -67.12 -8.18
CA SER A 1081 -26.48 -66.89 -7.09
C SER A 1081 -26.04 -65.74 -6.17
N ASN A 1082 -26.97 -65.09 -5.46
CA ASN A 1082 -26.63 -64.07 -4.46
C ASN A 1082 -25.66 -64.58 -3.40
N LYS A 1083 -25.80 -65.86 -2.99
CA LYS A 1083 -24.87 -66.50 -2.05
C LYS A 1083 -23.46 -66.60 -2.64
N GLU A 1084 -23.33 -67.01 -3.90
CA GLU A 1084 -22.03 -67.08 -4.59
C GLU A 1084 -21.37 -65.70 -4.75
N MET A 1085 -22.15 -64.64 -4.98
CA MET A 1085 -21.61 -63.27 -5.05
C MET A 1085 -21.17 -62.73 -3.68
N ILE A 1086 -21.89 -63.07 -2.60
CA ILE A 1086 -21.49 -62.76 -1.22
C ILE A 1086 -20.22 -63.53 -0.84
N ASP A 1087 -20.14 -64.82 -1.18
CA ASP A 1087 -18.95 -65.63 -0.90
C ASP A 1087 -17.74 -65.18 -1.74
N TYR A 1088 -17.98 -64.68 -2.96
CA TYR A 1088 -16.95 -64.04 -3.77
C TYR A 1088 -16.38 -62.79 -3.08
N ILE A 1089 -17.23 -61.82 -2.71
CA ILE A 1089 -16.73 -60.58 -2.08
C ILE A 1089 -16.09 -60.87 -0.72
N LYS A 1090 -16.57 -61.85 0.05
CA LYS A 1090 -15.89 -62.31 1.29
C LYS A 1090 -14.49 -62.85 1.02
N GLY A 1091 -14.33 -63.61 -0.07
CA GLY A 1091 -13.02 -64.11 -0.50
C GLY A 1091 -12.06 -62.98 -0.91
N VAL A 1092 -12.57 -61.96 -1.62
CA VAL A 1092 -11.78 -60.77 -1.98
C VAL A 1092 -11.42 -59.96 -0.74
N GLU A 1093 -12.39 -59.75 0.15
CA GLU A 1093 -12.27 -59.00 1.40
C GLU A 1093 -11.15 -59.54 2.27
N GLY A 1094 -11.17 -60.83 2.60
CA GLY A 1094 -10.18 -61.36 3.50
C GLY A 1094 -8.76 -61.45 2.90
N PHE A 1095 -8.61 -61.30 1.59
CA PHE A 1095 -7.29 -61.15 0.95
C PHE A 1095 -6.82 -59.70 0.97
N ALA A 1096 -7.73 -58.77 0.69
CA ALA A 1096 -7.39 -57.37 0.43
C ALA A 1096 -7.23 -56.55 1.70
N ARG A 1097 -7.99 -56.86 2.77
CA ARG A 1097 -7.93 -56.12 4.04
C ARG A 1097 -6.68 -56.45 4.81
N ASP A 1098 -6.12 -55.43 5.47
CA ASP A 1098 -4.91 -55.56 6.29
C ASP A 1098 -5.10 -56.40 7.55
N VAL A 1099 -6.31 -56.35 8.12
CA VAL A 1099 -6.73 -57.22 9.20
C VAL A 1099 -7.65 -58.28 8.57
N PRO A 1100 -7.26 -59.56 8.57
CA PRO A 1100 -8.03 -60.63 7.92
C PRO A 1100 -9.27 -61.04 8.73
N SER A 1101 -9.88 -60.10 9.47
CA SER A 1101 -11.11 -60.32 10.22
C SER A 1101 -12.32 -59.94 9.37
N LEU A 1102 -13.19 -60.92 9.12
CA LEU A 1102 -14.44 -60.73 8.39
C LEU A 1102 -15.56 -60.12 9.24
N ASP A 1103 -15.30 -59.84 10.51
CA ASP A 1103 -16.30 -59.31 11.45
C ASP A 1103 -16.15 -57.81 11.72
N GLN A 1104 -15.05 -57.19 11.28
CA GLN A 1104 -14.84 -55.75 11.42
C GLN A 1104 -15.64 -54.95 10.38
N PRO A 1105 -16.31 -53.84 10.78
CA PRO A 1105 -16.92 -52.87 9.88
C PRO A 1105 -15.96 -52.40 8.78
N TRP A 1106 -16.50 -51.91 7.66
CA TRP A 1106 -15.69 -51.37 6.56
C TRP A 1106 -15.45 -49.88 6.73
N GLU A 1107 -14.20 -49.48 6.61
CA GLU A 1107 -13.80 -48.08 6.49
C GLU A 1107 -13.56 -47.72 5.02
N LYS A 1108 -13.45 -46.42 4.69
CA LYS A 1108 -13.15 -45.92 3.33
C LYS A 1108 -11.97 -46.64 2.69
N ARG A 1109 -10.95 -46.94 3.49
CA ARG A 1109 -9.77 -47.69 3.07
C ARG A 1109 -10.07 -49.12 2.62
N ASP A 1110 -10.93 -49.84 3.36
CA ASP A 1110 -11.34 -51.20 3.01
C ASP A 1110 -12.02 -51.25 1.64
N PHE A 1111 -12.85 -50.24 1.32
CA PHE A 1111 -13.44 -50.12 -0.01
C PHE A 1111 -12.36 -50.03 -1.10
N SER A 1112 -11.36 -49.17 -0.92
CA SER A 1112 -10.26 -49.00 -1.88
C SER A 1112 -9.46 -50.29 -2.08
N LEU A 1113 -9.14 -51.03 -1.01
CA LEU A 1113 -8.38 -52.27 -1.11
C LEU A 1113 -9.19 -53.40 -1.77
N VAL A 1114 -10.45 -53.57 -1.37
CA VAL A 1114 -11.32 -54.61 -1.91
C VAL A 1114 -11.64 -54.36 -3.39
N LEU A 1115 -11.91 -53.11 -3.77
CA LEU A 1115 -12.13 -52.74 -5.18
C LEU A 1115 -10.87 -52.96 -6.02
N ALA A 1116 -9.69 -52.59 -5.52
CA ALA A 1116 -8.41 -52.83 -6.20
C ALA A 1116 -8.18 -54.33 -6.41
N ALA A 1117 -8.40 -55.16 -5.39
CA ALA A 1117 -8.29 -56.62 -5.49
C ALA A 1117 -9.32 -57.23 -6.44
N MET A 1118 -10.56 -56.74 -6.45
CA MET A 1118 -11.60 -57.15 -7.39
C MET A 1118 -11.18 -56.85 -8.84
N ILE A 1119 -10.68 -55.65 -9.09
CA ILE A 1119 -10.19 -55.22 -10.41
C ILE A 1119 -9.02 -56.11 -10.87
N ASN A 1120 -8.10 -56.42 -9.98
CA ASN A 1120 -6.97 -57.33 -10.24
C ASN A 1120 -7.45 -58.75 -10.63
N ILE A 1121 -8.51 -59.25 -9.99
CA ILE A 1121 -9.15 -60.51 -10.41
C ILE A 1121 -9.76 -60.37 -11.81
N GLU A 1122 -10.43 -59.26 -12.13
CA GLU A 1122 -10.94 -59.03 -13.49
C GLU A 1122 -9.82 -59.04 -14.54
N SER A 1123 -8.68 -58.40 -14.25
CA SER A 1123 -7.50 -58.43 -15.13
C SER A 1123 -6.98 -59.85 -15.35
N THR A 1124 -6.98 -60.69 -14.30
CA THR A 1124 -6.60 -62.12 -14.41
C THR A 1124 -7.49 -62.87 -15.40
N PHE A 1125 -8.80 -62.67 -15.32
CA PHE A 1125 -9.73 -63.30 -16.26
C PHE A 1125 -9.49 -62.79 -17.68
N LEU A 1126 -9.30 -61.48 -17.88
CA LEU A 1126 -9.01 -60.95 -19.23
C LEU A 1126 -7.70 -61.48 -19.83
N ARG A 1127 -6.72 -61.80 -18.98
CA ARG A 1127 -5.41 -62.29 -19.38
C ARG A 1127 -5.41 -63.79 -19.71
N PHE A 1128 -6.12 -64.61 -18.93
CA PHE A 1128 -6.04 -66.07 -19.03
C PHE A 1128 -7.31 -66.75 -19.55
N ASP A 1129 -8.49 -66.15 -19.47
CA ASP A 1129 -9.73 -66.67 -20.06
C ASP A 1129 -9.71 -66.42 -21.58
N THR A 1130 -8.98 -67.28 -22.30
CA THR A 1130 -8.79 -67.23 -23.74
C THR A 1130 -10.06 -67.56 -24.51
N TYR A 1131 -10.96 -68.37 -23.93
CA TYR A 1131 -12.26 -68.68 -24.51
C TYR A 1131 -13.34 -67.64 -24.19
N TYR A 1132 -13.08 -66.78 -23.21
CA TYR A 1132 -13.97 -65.72 -22.73
C TYR A 1132 -15.33 -66.24 -22.26
N ASP A 1133 -15.35 -67.39 -21.58
CA ASP A 1133 -16.56 -68.05 -21.08
C ASP A 1133 -16.79 -67.80 -19.57
N ASN A 1134 -16.02 -66.88 -18.97
CA ASN A 1134 -15.99 -66.55 -17.54
C ASN A 1134 -15.49 -67.70 -16.64
N VAL A 1135 -14.80 -68.71 -17.19
CA VAL A 1135 -14.26 -69.85 -16.46
C VAL A 1135 -12.84 -70.16 -16.94
N LEU A 1136 -11.88 -70.22 -16.02
CA LEU A 1136 -10.52 -70.66 -16.37
C LEU A 1136 -10.46 -72.18 -16.39
N ASP A 1137 -10.18 -72.75 -17.56
CA ASP A 1137 -9.97 -74.18 -17.74
C ASP A 1137 -8.56 -74.64 -17.32
N PHE A 1138 -8.26 -75.93 -17.45
CA PHE A 1138 -6.96 -76.48 -17.06
C PHE A 1138 -5.76 -75.85 -17.79
N ASN A 1139 -5.87 -75.56 -19.09
CA ASN A 1139 -4.78 -74.99 -19.88
C ASN A 1139 -4.57 -73.50 -19.55
N GLU A 1140 -5.67 -72.79 -19.30
CA GLU A 1140 -5.66 -71.40 -18.86
C GLU A 1140 -5.07 -71.27 -17.45
N LEU A 1141 -5.47 -72.16 -16.54
CA LEU A 1141 -4.88 -72.30 -15.20
C LEU A 1141 -3.41 -72.69 -15.24
N LEU A 1142 -2.97 -73.53 -16.19
CA LEU A 1142 -1.55 -73.83 -16.38
C LEU A 1142 -0.75 -72.61 -16.85
N SER A 1143 -1.37 -71.74 -17.63
CA SER A 1143 -0.76 -70.49 -18.08
C SER A 1143 -0.68 -69.49 -16.93
N ALA A 1144 -1.74 -69.36 -16.14
CA ALA A 1144 -1.77 -68.58 -14.90
C ALA A 1144 -0.71 -69.04 -13.89
N LEU A 1145 -0.55 -70.36 -13.71
CA LEU A 1145 0.45 -70.92 -12.80
C LEU A 1145 1.87 -70.44 -13.12
N LYS A 1146 2.22 -70.13 -14.37
CA LYS A 1146 3.56 -69.62 -14.70
C LYS A 1146 3.89 -68.32 -13.97
N VAL A 1147 2.89 -67.46 -13.79
CA VAL A 1147 2.99 -66.18 -13.08
C VAL A 1147 2.88 -66.40 -11.57
N TYR A 1148 1.86 -67.14 -11.11
CA TYR A 1148 1.64 -67.36 -9.67
C TYR A 1148 2.68 -68.28 -8.98
N LYS A 1149 3.50 -69.02 -9.73
CA LYS A 1149 4.38 -70.05 -9.17
C LYS A 1149 5.32 -69.52 -8.08
N ASN A 1150 5.97 -68.39 -8.31
CA ASN A 1150 6.96 -67.86 -7.37
C ASN A 1150 6.29 -67.34 -6.10
N ALA A 1151 5.15 -66.65 -6.23
CA ALA A 1151 4.33 -66.24 -5.08
C ALA A 1151 3.84 -67.45 -4.26
N ILE A 1152 3.41 -68.54 -4.90
CA ILE A 1152 3.00 -69.78 -4.21
C ILE A 1152 4.20 -70.42 -3.48
N ILE A 1153 5.39 -70.43 -4.10
CA ILE A 1153 6.61 -70.93 -3.45
C ILE A 1153 6.95 -70.09 -2.22
N MET A 1154 6.87 -68.76 -2.33
CA MET A 1154 7.14 -67.81 -1.26
C MET A 1154 6.15 -67.98 -0.11
N LEU A 1155 4.85 -67.89 -0.39
CA LEU A 1155 3.78 -67.91 0.61
C LEU A 1155 3.63 -69.28 1.28
N ALA A 1156 3.78 -70.38 0.54
CA ALA A 1156 3.72 -71.73 1.09
C ALA A 1156 5.08 -72.23 1.65
N LYS A 1157 6.10 -71.36 1.72
CA LYS A 1157 7.45 -71.65 2.26
C LYS A 1157 8.07 -72.94 1.69
N LEU A 1158 7.98 -73.12 0.37
CA LEU A 1158 8.45 -74.33 -0.31
C LEU A 1158 9.96 -74.25 -0.57
N GLU A 1159 10.75 -75.03 0.16
CA GLU A 1159 12.21 -75.05 0.03
C GLU A 1159 12.76 -76.28 -0.71
N GLY A 1160 13.97 -76.15 -1.27
CA GLY A 1160 14.68 -77.26 -1.94
C GLY A 1160 13.86 -77.97 -3.03
N SER A 1161 13.77 -79.29 -2.94
CA SER A 1161 12.99 -80.12 -3.87
C SER A 1161 11.47 -79.90 -3.79
N ASN A 1162 10.97 -79.34 -2.69
CA ASN A 1162 9.53 -79.11 -2.48
C ASN A 1162 8.97 -77.97 -3.34
N LYS A 1163 9.82 -77.12 -3.93
CA LYS A 1163 9.42 -76.12 -4.95
C LYS A 1163 8.66 -76.75 -6.13
N LYS A 1164 8.91 -78.04 -6.44
CA LYS A 1164 8.19 -78.78 -7.49
C LYS A 1164 6.70 -78.97 -7.17
N LEU A 1165 6.32 -78.90 -5.89
CA LEU A 1165 4.95 -79.10 -5.42
C LEU A 1165 4.07 -77.87 -5.61
N ALA A 1166 4.62 -76.70 -6.00
CA ALA A 1166 3.86 -75.47 -6.22
C ALA A 1166 2.67 -75.68 -7.19
N ARG A 1167 2.84 -76.52 -8.21
CA ARG A 1167 1.75 -76.92 -9.12
C ARG A 1167 0.63 -77.66 -8.41
N THR A 1168 0.99 -78.61 -7.55
CA THR A 1168 0.04 -79.44 -6.82
C THR A 1168 -0.70 -78.62 -5.77
N VAL A 1169 0.01 -77.71 -5.08
CA VAL A 1169 -0.58 -76.72 -4.16
C VAL A 1169 -1.57 -75.82 -4.91
N PHE A 1170 -1.18 -75.23 -6.04
CA PHE A 1170 -2.04 -74.36 -6.84
C PHE A 1170 -3.37 -75.03 -7.23
N PHE A 1171 -3.31 -76.18 -7.89
CA PHE A 1171 -4.52 -76.87 -8.34
C PHE A 1171 -5.37 -77.43 -7.19
N TYR A 1172 -4.74 -77.81 -6.08
CA TYR A 1172 -5.46 -78.19 -4.87
C TYR A 1172 -6.28 -77.01 -4.33
N MET A 1173 -5.64 -75.83 -4.21
CA MET A 1173 -6.30 -74.61 -3.73
C MET A 1173 -7.41 -74.15 -4.68
N VAL A 1174 -7.21 -74.20 -5.99
CA VAL A 1174 -8.26 -73.85 -6.97
C VAL A 1174 -9.48 -74.75 -6.82
N LYS A 1175 -9.29 -76.07 -6.70
CA LYS A 1175 -10.39 -77.05 -6.67
C LYS A 1175 -11.15 -77.04 -5.35
N TYR A 1176 -10.41 -77.07 -4.23
CA TYR A 1176 -10.99 -77.26 -2.91
C TYR A 1176 -11.21 -75.95 -2.17
N MET A 1177 -10.70 -74.83 -2.70
CA MET A 1177 -10.78 -73.51 -2.08
C MET A 1177 -10.26 -73.56 -0.64
N LYS A 1178 -9.18 -74.30 -0.40
CA LYS A 1178 -8.51 -74.53 0.92
C LYS A 1178 -7.03 -74.86 0.70
N ALA A 1179 -6.16 -74.53 1.65
CA ALA A 1179 -4.76 -74.96 1.61
C ALA A 1179 -4.61 -76.46 1.96
N PRO A 1180 -3.64 -77.17 1.36
CA PRO A 1180 -3.37 -78.57 1.71
C PRO A 1180 -2.59 -78.67 3.04
N SER A 1181 -2.79 -79.74 3.83
CA SER A 1181 -1.99 -79.96 5.05
C SER A 1181 -0.56 -80.42 4.69
N PRO A 1182 0.48 -80.11 5.50
CA PRO A 1182 1.87 -80.47 5.17
C PRO A 1182 2.09 -81.97 4.87
N VAL A 1183 1.33 -82.84 5.53
CA VAL A 1183 1.42 -84.30 5.40
C VAL A 1183 0.69 -84.81 4.13
N THR A 1184 -0.22 -84.03 3.53
CA THR A 1184 -1.01 -84.45 2.36
C THR A 1184 -0.39 -84.10 1.01
N VAL A 1185 0.51 -83.13 0.88
CA VAL A 1185 0.95 -82.64 -0.45
C VAL A 1185 1.71 -83.71 -1.27
N TRP A 1186 2.58 -84.51 -0.63
CA TRP A 1186 3.35 -85.56 -1.31
C TRP A 1186 2.51 -86.79 -1.70
N SER A 1187 1.52 -87.15 -0.90
CA SER A 1187 0.57 -88.24 -1.21
C SER A 1187 -0.46 -87.80 -2.27
N LEU A 1188 -0.88 -86.54 -2.22
CA LEU A 1188 -1.72 -85.91 -3.25
C LEU A 1188 -0.99 -85.78 -4.60
N ASP A 1189 0.31 -85.47 -4.64
CA ASP A 1189 1.03 -85.32 -5.91
C ASP A 1189 1.00 -86.58 -6.79
N LYS A 1190 0.91 -87.79 -6.20
CA LYS A 1190 0.81 -89.06 -6.94
C LYS A 1190 -0.62 -89.40 -7.40
N ILE A 1191 -1.64 -89.07 -6.61
CA ILE A 1191 -3.05 -89.44 -6.88
C ILE A 1191 -3.78 -88.34 -7.68
N PHE A 1192 -3.43 -87.09 -7.41
CA PHE A 1192 -4.19 -85.92 -7.84
C PHE A 1192 -3.82 -85.43 -9.26
N LYS A 1193 -2.66 -85.85 -9.79
CA LYS A 1193 -2.20 -85.58 -11.17
C LYS A 1193 -3.19 -86.00 -12.26
N ALA A 1194 -3.93 -87.10 -12.05
CA ALA A 1194 -4.93 -87.58 -13.00
C ALA A 1194 -6.20 -86.72 -13.05
N HIS A 1195 -6.48 -85.96 -11.98
CA HIS A 1195 -7.72 -85.19 -11.83
C HIS A 1195 -7.57 -83.71 -12.19
N PHE A 1196 -6.34 -83.20 -12.37
CA PHE A 1196 -6.09 -81.80 -12.70
C PHE A 1196 -6.80 -81.31 -13.96
N LYS A 1197 -6.89 -82.16 -14.99
CA LYS A 1197 -7.54 -81.82 -16.27
C LYS A 1197 -9.04 -81.50 -16.16
N LYS A 1198 -9.68 -81.83 -15.04
CA LYS A 1198 -11.10 -81.56 -14.79
C LYS A 1198 -11.34 -80.32 -13.91
N ILE A 1199 -10.27 -79.69 -13.42
CA ILE A 1199 -10.38 -78.52 -12.54
C ILE A 1199 -10.66 -77.29 -13.41
N LYS A 1200 -11.65 -76.51 -12.97
CA LYS A 1200 -12.05 -75.24 -13.55
C LYS A 1200 -12.12 -74.19 -12.44
N ALA A 1201 -11.86 -72.93 -12.75
CA ALA A 1201 -11.92 -71.84 -11.78
C ALA A 1201 -12.89 -70.74 -12.24
N LYS A 1202 -13.75 -70.30 -11.34
CA LYS A 1202 -14.52 -69.06 -11.42
C LYS A 1202 -13.84 -67.97 -10.58
N ARG A 1203 -14.35 -66.73 -10.65
CA ARG A 1203 -13.84 -65.58 -9.86
C ARG A 1203 -13.76 -65.87 -8.37
N ILE A 1204 -14.78 -66.55 -7.82
CA ILE A 1204 -14.79 -67.02 -6.43
C ILE A 1204 -13.61 -67.94 -6.09
N ASN A 1205 -13.23 -68.86 -7.00
CA ASN A 1205 -12.08 -69.74 -6.77
C ASN A 1205 -10.77 -68.95 -6.68
N ILE A 1206 -10.61 -67.91 -7.51
CA ILE A 1206 -9.41 -67.06 -7.51
C ILE A 1206 -9.40 -66.17 -6.26
N GLY A 1207 -10.50 -65.48 -5.93
CA GLY A 1207 -10.58 -64.65 -4.72
C GLY A 1207 -10.30 -65.45 -3.44
N ILE A 1208 -10.90 -66.64 -3.30
CA ILE A 1208 -10.67 -67.51 -2.14
C ILE A 1208 -9.27 -68.12 -2.15
N LEU A 1209 -8.68 -68.41 -3.31
CA LEU A 1209 -7.30 -68.87 -3.39
C LEU A 1209 -6.34 -67.81 -2.85
N LEU A 1210 -6.57 -66.53 -3.15
CA LEU A 1210 -5.76 -65.41 -2.67
C LEU A 1210 -5.90 -65.21 -1.16
N PHE A 1211 -7.13 -65.30 -0.63
CA PHE A 1211 -7.40 -65.28 0.81
C PHE A 1211 -6.53 -66.29 1.57
N TYR A 1212 -6.51 -67.54 1.10
CA TYR A 1212 -5.78 -68.61 1.76
C TYR A 1212 -4.27 -68.59 1.51
N LEU A 1213 -3.81 -67.90 0.46
CA LEU A 1213 -2.38 -67.72 0.21
C LEU A 1213 -1.77 -66.72 1.20
N VAL A 1214 -2.53 -65.76 1.70
CA VAL A 1214 -2.05 -64.75 2.66
C VAL A 1214 -2.28 -65.19 4.12
N ASN A 1215 -3.45 -65.75 4.45
CA ASN A 1215 -3.85 -65.95 5.85
C ASN A 1215 -3.44 -67.30 6.49
N ASN A 1216 -3.04 -68.32 5.73
CA ASN A 1216 -2.66 -69.63 6.29
C ASN A 1216 -1.23 -69.72 6.86
N ALA A 1217 -0.48 -68.61 6.87
CA ALA A 1217 0.80 -68.57 7.58
C ALA A 1217 0.61 -68.54 9.12
N GLU A 1218 -0.55 -68.09 9.62
CA GLU A 1218 -0.77 -67.84 11.06
C GLU A 1218 -1.35 -69.03 11.84
N GLU A 1219 -2.21 -69.86 11.25
CA GLU A 1219 -2.75 -71.07 11.92
C GLU A 1219 -1.65 -72.08 12.33
N SER A 1220 -0.45 -71.96 11.75
CA SER A 1220 0.70 -72.79 12.10
C SER A 1220 1.41 -72.39 13.40
N LYS A 1221 1.20 -71.16 13.91
CA LYS A 1221 1.80 -70.66 15.17
C LYS A 1221 0.98 -71.01 16.42
N GLU A 1222 -0.35 -71.07 16.34
CA GLU A 1222 -1.18 -71.41 17.51
C GLU A 1222 -1.09 -72.90 17.90
N LYS A 1223 -0.73 -73.79 16.97
CA LYS A 1223 -0.63 -75.23 17.24
C LYS A 1223 0.72 -75.68 17.83
N SER A 1224 1.76 -74.83 17.86
CA SER A 1224 3.04 -75.21 18.47
C SER A 1224 3.10 -75.00 19.99
N ASN A 1225 2.09 -74.34 20.60
CA ASN A 1225 2.07 -74.02 22.03
C ASN A 1225 1.09 -74.85 22.87
N LYS A 1226 0.51 -75.94 22.35
CA LYS A 1226 -0.18 -76.92 23.18
C LYS A 1226 0.67 -78.18 23.32
N ASN A 1227 1.14 -78.41 24.55
CA ASN A 1227 1.91 -79.58 24.96
C ASN A 1227 1.24 -80.88 24.49
N MET A 1228 2.09 -81.80 24.03
CA MET A 1228 1.76 -83.19 23.74
C MET A 1228 1.18 -83.87 24.98
N ASP A 1229 -0.06 -84.32 24.91
CA ASP A 1229 -0.54 -85.47 25.66
C ASP A 1229 -1.02 -86.55 24.67
N SER A 1230 -0.75 -87.80 25.02
CA SER A 1230 -0.90 -89.02 24.22
C SER A 1230 -2.27 -89.19 23.55
N PRO A 1231 -2.34 -89.69 22.28
CA PRO A 1231 -3.60 -89.85 21.57
C PRO A 1231 -4.40 -91.03 22.14
N ASN A 1232 -5.66 -90.77 22.52
CA ASN A 1232 -6.63 -91.79 22.91
C ASN A 1232 -7.40 -92.32 21.68
N LEU A 1233 -7.77 -93.60 21.72
CA LEU A 1233 -8.45 -94.30 20.62
C LEU A 1233 -9.87 -93.76 20.29
N SER A 1234 -10.39 -92.81 21.06
CA SER A 1234 -11.68 -92.13 20.83
C SER A 1234 -11.62 -91.04 19.74
N ASP A 1235 -10.42 -90.56 19.39
CA ASP A 1235 -10.25 -89.49 18.39
C ASP A 1235 -10.34 -90.01 16.92
N LEU A 1236 -10.54 -91.31 16.74
CA LEU A 1236 -10.85 -91.96 15.46
C LEU A 1236 -12.34 -91.93 15.08
N GLY A 1237 -13.21 -91.44 15.97
CA GLY A 1237 -14.68 -91.41 15.77
C GLY A 1237 -15.16 -90.69 14.50
N PRO A 1238 -14.66 -89.48 14.17
CA PRO A 1238 -15.14 -88.73 13.00
C PRO A 1238 -14.67 -89.32 11.66
N GLY A 1239 -13.45 -89.87 11.60
CA GLY A 1239 -12.88 -90.44 10.37
C GLY A 1239 -13.46 -91.81 9.99
N LEU A 1240 -13.99 -92.57 10.96
CA LEU A 1240 -14.67 -93.83 10.70
C LEU A 1240 -16.12 -93.64 10.24
N ALA A 1241 -16.81 -92.59 10.71
CA ALA A 1241 -18.17 -92.27 10.27
C ALA A 1241 -18.23 -91.93 8.78
N ASP A 1242 -17.30 -91.10 8.29
CA ASP A 1242 -17.17 -90.75 6.87
C ASP A 1242 -16.76 -91.96 5.99
N PHE A 1243 -16.06 -92.95 6.57
CA PHE A 1243 -15.69 -94.19 5.88
C PHE A 1243 -16.87 -95.18 5.79
N PHE A 1244 -17.73 -95.25 6.80
CA PHE A 1244 -18.95 -96.09 6.79
C PHE A 1244 -20.06 -95.50 5.92
N ASP A 1245 -20.21 -94.18 5.86
CA ASP A 1245 -21.15 -93.52 4.93
C ASP A 1245 -20.75 -93.73 3.46
N ALA A 1246 -19.45 -93.79 3.16
CA ALA A 1246 -18.94 -94.15 1.84
C ALA A 1246 -19.16 -95.63 1.46
N LEU A 1247 -19.45 -96.51 2.43
CA LEU A 1247 -19.71 -97.94 2.24
C LEU A 1247 -21.21 -98.26 2.07
N ALA A 1248 -22.13 -97.37 2.45
CA ALA A 1248 -23.58 -97.57 2.36
C ALA A 1248 -24.14 -97.61 0.92
N HIS A 1249 -23.31 -97.33 -0.08
CA HIS A 1249 -23.70 -97.26 -1.50
C HIS A 1249 -22.97 -98.26 -2.41
N LYS A 1250 -22.34 -99.30 -1.86
CA LYS A 1250 -21.59 -100.31 -2.64
C LYS A 1250 -22.19 -101.71 -2.51
N THR A 1251 -22.06 -102.52 -3.56
CA THR A 1251 -22.61 -103.89 -3.60
C THR A 1251 -21.75 -104.89 -2.83
N GLY A 1252 -22.34 -105.99 -2.33
CA GLY A 1252 -21.66 -106.96 -1.44
C GLY A 1252 -20.38 -107.60 -2.01
N GLN A 1253 -20.24 -107.70 -3.34
CA GLN A 1253 -19.01 -108.19 -3.99
C GLN A 1253 -17.87 -107.16 -4.03
N GLU A 1254 -18.19 -105.86 -3.96
CA GLU A 1254 -17.19 -104.78 -3.90
C GLU A 1254 -16.63 -104.63 -2.47
N ILE A 1255 -17.45 -104.90 -1.45
CA ILE A 1255 -17.05 -104.91 -0.04
C ILE A 1255 -16.05 -106.05 0.23
N GLU A 1256 -16.27 -107.23 -0.34
CA GLU A 1256 -15.38 -108.39 -0.16
C GLU A 1256 -14.01 -108.20 -0.86
N ARG A 1257 -13.97 -107.50 -2.00
CA ARG A 1257 -12.72 -107.09 -2.68
C ARG A 1257 -11.98 -105.99 -1.93
N LEU A 1258 -12.70 -105.03 -1.34
CA LEU A 1258 -12.11 -103.96 -0.54
C LEU A 1258 -11.52 -104.52 0.77
N ALA A 1259 -12.23 -105.44 1.44
CA ALA A 1259 -11.77 -106.11 2.65
C ALA A 1259 -10.51 -106.95 2.40
N LYS A 1260 -10.45 -107.71 1.30
CA LYS A 1260 -9.22 -108.43 0.89
C LYS A 1260 -8.07 -107.50 0.53
N SER A 1261 -8.34 -106.35 -0.09
CA SER A 1261 -7.32 -105.35 -0.44
C SER A 1261 -6.77 -104.64 0.80
N VAL A 1262 -7.62 -104.34 1.79
CA VAL A 1262 -7.24 -103.71 3.06
C VAL A 1262 -6.50 -104.71 3.95
N GLN A 1263 -6.92 -105.99 3.99
CA GLN A 1263 -6.21 -107.05 4.69
C GLN A 1263 -4.83 -107.32 4.08
N ASN A 1264 -4.70 -107.31 2.74
CA ASN A 1264 -3.40 -107.41 2.07
C ASN A 1264 -2.53 -106.16 2.26
N MET A 1265 -3.11 -104.96 2.31
CA MET A 1265 -2.38 -103.73 2.63
C MET A 1265 -1.88 -103.71 4.07
N TYR A 1266 -2.69 -104.18 5.02
CA TYR A 1266 -2.31 -104.30 6.43
C TYR A 1266 -1.18 -105.33 6.62
N GLN A 1267 -1.27 -106.49 5.95
CA GLN A 1267 -0.21 -107.51 6.01
C GLN A 1267 1.09 -107.06 5.33
N ASN A 1268 1.00 -106.31 4.22
CA ASN A 1268 2.17 -105.72 3.57
C ASN A 1268 2.79 -104.57 4.37
N ALA A 1269 1.99 -103.80 5.11
CA ALA A 1269 2.48 -102.75 6.01
C ALA A 1269 3.17 -103.34 7.26
N MET A 1270 2.65 -104.45 7.81
CA MET A 1270 3.31 -105.21 8.88
C MET A 1270 4.65 -105.81 8.41
N ASN A 1271 4.71 -106.37 7.19
CA ASN A 1271 5.94 -106.93 6.64
C ASN A 1271 6.98 -105.85 6.26
N PHE A 1272 6.55 -104.61 5.98
CA PHE A 1272 7.44 -103.49 5.65
C PHE A 1272 8.08 -102.83 6.88
N LEU A 1273 7.47 -102.98 8.06
CA LEU A 1273 7.89 -102.30 9.30
C LEU A 1273 8.72 -103.17 10.26
N GLY A 1274 9.07 -104.41 9.88
CA GLY A 1274 10.13 -105.22 10.51
C GLY A 1274 10.14 -105.27 12.05
N PHE A 1275 9.30 -106.16 12.60
CA PHE A 1275 9.86 -107.21 13.46
C PHE A 1275 10.24 -108.39 12.57
#